data_AF-A0A970ZXP3-F1
#
_entry.id   AF-A0A970ZXP3-F1
#
_cell.length_a   1.000
_cell.length_b   1.000
_cell.length_c   1.000
_cell.angle_alpha   90.00
_cell.angle_beta   90.00
_cell.angle_gamma   90.00
#
_symmetry.space_group_name_H-M   'P 1'
#
loop_
_entity.id
_entity.type
_entity.pdbx_description
1 polymer ?
#
loop_
_entity_poly.entity_id
_entity_poly.type
_entity_poly.pdbx_seq_one_letter_code
_entity_poly.pdbx_strand_id
1 'polypeptide(L)'
;MLEDCTTLGACEERLAQWVRSEAPLGEIPLSGDDVRRLADLVAPAIASEPGHLRLVGRQAPSCLACLLVWLGLRGYREGDYWSAVRTALGLPKDANWESRWGRWFLAYLKTRGLPLFDIPGAHTYVGPILMHGGIPDSCLPEFFERVLIPLFRRLPDPTDPAVVCRELAYLREDDGLRSALVRERGALTERARVRRRLLAVQRRAATIYKELEAVWALEEEASGQDHAAHLPRDWASYQEAMVQRKHALKQDLCALWQECEREVALARRLTPQDRRVLSARSTIDAAGEVAQHLRGKVQALQDLARLDVDIEQQITAGAQCILSEPWQPDYGEAVLSLPLDRLREAIRTLDALTAGSAHTRGSAAIINATADDAGLRRQRTLALAVLACGTACVTWGVGAERALPPLVLGGSLLAAAGWAGWSWRRRSMAQAAMTREATEAVESADAAQACARKEVLALLQGLPLRDEHACAPSVALHDALLALRESCARLTQTVEARRCLEAEVAGDQETVARVARDLGLEPMATADATAKMLAQRLEETEQRQVAAEEAGHAVEGRHQRRAAEIEHTMADLDDECLQVEAALAAIGGGDPAVGAQALFRADAARERAGVMRAALAGAHSDLESLERLARDARAKGGIGALERDIEADERALASLRKEAEALGVRCANVAEVWPGVDEPIRRYLLHAGEHADHFLIGSLSMVKQAASGDLRAVDGVPDRVTEAFRDWWLARQETTPPTRERPTPTEPEAGDRFVPPVIALDPVVAEITVHLPPQSISMPAGNASASFRVSGSEGQQCDHSVRLYKLDERLCQTQDLEFPLPFPSTSYTFGLQVGGETVQEWVVDLFGQDVPYAVFDAKRRRLSEGAALERTRVWLVGPVRVAQPEESIDELVELYGQWRGHACYCLDLSGVDQLTLVDGKGATHHLPVAPDELPGAGLSGGHAPWGVTCEGHPVYVGAPPVLMVPLVSTESLRIRRLSIVATGPSSLGASQHLRLGDLVEGVLARQAENGLLEVDLRSDVLLGPEPVGLFTAGITDMVRLRWSWTFCVVPTLDVAFDPAPVFPTDGDARRAVRARVACGPRDRFAPHPPAVLEGVAGGASSVVIEGDAHTFSGELFVSGRAGQRVAVPLTMEVPEVRWRLEASDRDAPDEWRTGVCELWWGDDSAYRQAVLLLQVPDPVGASARISLDGDQAQGVSVSFRDGRARVPMAQFGDSLAAGAPLRTFSLALRDASTGVQTGALFRARTRWEAVHISCQQSAEGDDIILDATWEELGL
;
A
#
# COMPACT_ATOMS: atom_id res chain seq x y z
N MET A 1 -27.29 39.45 -2.69
CA MET A 1 -28.35 38.70 -1.97
C MET A 1 -28.24 38.80 -0.44
N LEU A 2 -27.03 38.85 0.12
CA LEU A 2 -26.73 38.79 1.55
C LEU A 2 -26.29 40.15 2.12
N GLU A 3 -26.57 41.26 1.42
CA GLU A 3 -26.11 42.62 1.80
C GLU A 3 -26.59 43.05 3.20
N ASP A 4 -27.84 42.72 3.57
CA ASP A 4 -28.41 43.00 4.90
C ASP A 4 -27.87 42.06 6.00
N CYS A 5 -27.25 40.94 5.63
CA CYS A 5 -26.83 39.91 6.58
C CYS A 5 -25.48 40.29 7.22
N THR A 6 -25.52 40.65 8.50
CA THR A 6 -24.35 41.08 9.30
C THR A 6 -23.74 39.97 10.16
N THR A 7 -24.38 38.80 10.23
CA THR A 7 -23.90 37.65 11.02
C THR A 7 -24.02 36.35 10.23
N LEU A 8 -23.17 35.38 10.53
CA LEU A 8 -23.18 34.08 9.88
C LEU A 8 -24.52 33.33 10.08
N GLY A 9 -25.20 33.52 11.21
CA GLY A 9 -26.53 32.96 11.45
C GLY A 9 -27.63 33.57 10.56
N ALA A 10 -27.59 34.88 10.32
CA ALA A 10 -28.52 35.53 9.39
C ALA A 10 -28.28 35.09 7.93
N CYS A 11 -27.02 34.87 7.55
CA CYS A 11 -26.69 34.25 6.27
C CYS A 11 -27.21 32.80 6.17
N GLU A 12 -27.11 32.02 7.25
CA GLU A 12 -27.58 30.62 7.28
C GLU A 12 -29.10 30.54 7.15
N GLU A 13 -29.85 31.31 7.95
CA GLU A 13 -31.32 31.34 7.88
C GLU A 13 -31.80 31.74 6.49
N ARG A 14 -31.11 32.67 5.81
CA ARG A 14 -31.42 33.05 4.43
C ARG A 14 -31.09 31.92 3.45
N LEU A 15 -29.87 31.37 3.48
CA LEU A 15 -29.45 30.34 2.52
C LEU A 15 -30.22 29.02 2.70
N ALA A 16 -30.52 28.62 3.93
CA ALA A 16 -31.26 27.40 4.21
C ALA A 16 -32.70 27.39 3.65
N GLN A 17 -33.26 28.56 3.32
CA GLN A 17 -34.54 28.73 2.60
C GLN A 17 -34.40 28.60 1.08
N TRP A 18 -33.22 28.94 0.52
CA TRP A 18 -32.93 28.82 -0.91
C TRP A 18 -32.42 27.42 -1.30
N VAL A 19 -31.81 26.68 -0.36
CA VAL A 19 -31.44 25.26 -0.55
C VAL A 19 -32.70 24.38 -0.55
N ARG A 20 -33.32 24.26 -1.73
CA ARG A 20 -34.36 23.28 -2.06
C ARG A 20 -33.77 21.87 -2.14
N SER A 21 -34.59 20.84 -2.00
CA SER A 21 -34.21 19.48 -2.39
C SER A 21 -33.98 19.42 -3.91
N GLU A 22 -33.20 18.42 -4.36
CA GLU A 22 -32.93 18.12 -5.77
C GLU A 22 -32.12 19.17 -6.57
N ALA A 23 -32.18 20.47 -6.23
CA ALA A 23 -31.50 21.56 -6.95
C ALA A 23 -29.98 21.71 -6.65
N PRO A 24 -29.14 22.07 -7.63
CA PRO A 24 -27.75 22.48 -7.45
C PRO A 24 -27.56 23.74 -6.57
N LEU A 25 -26.39 23.87 -5.94
CA LEU A 25 -26.12 24.98 -5.01
C LEU A 25 -25.57 26.24 -5.71
N GLY A 26 -25.08 26.10 -6.95
CA GLY A 26 -24.62 27.18 -7.82
C GLY A 26 -25.75 27.93 -8.55
N GLU A 27 -26.98 27.39 -8.55
CA GLU A 27 -28.17 28.08 -9.05
C GLU A 27 -28.68 29.16 -8.08
N ILE A 28 -28.22 29.15 -6.81
CA ILE A 28 -28.51 30.20 -5.84
C ILE A 28 -27.69 31.44 -6.21
N PRO A 29 -28.31 32.57 -6.60
CA PRO A 29 -27.60 33.69 -7.23
C PRO A 29 -26.80 34.50 -6.21
N LEU A 30 -25.52 34.17 -6.05
CA LEU A 30 -24.58 34.88 -5.18
C LEU A 30 -23.67 35.83 -5.98
N SER A 31 -23.72 37.12 -5.64
CA SER A 31 -22.81 38.11 -6.19
C SER A 31 -21.37 37.87 -5.72
N GLY A 32 -20.39 38.53 -6.36
CA GLY A 32 -19.00 38.49 -5.88
C GLY A 32 -18.86 38.98 -4.44
N ASP A 33 -19.73 39.92 -4.01
CA ASP A 33 -19.74 40.46 -2.66
C ASP A 33 -20.47 39.56 -1.65
N ASP A 34 -21.48 38.80 -2.08
CA ASP A 34 -22.08 37.75 -1.24
C ASP A 34 -21.05 36.66 -0.90
N VAL A 35 -20.25 36.23 -1.89
CA VAL A 35 -19.20 35.22 -1.71
C VAL A 35 -18.05 35.76 -0.85
N ARG A 36 -17.61 37.01 -1.07
CA ARG A 36 -16.63 37.69 -0.19
C ARG A 36 -17.12 37.76 1.25
N ARG A 37 -18.34 38.26 1.47
CA ARG A 37 -18.98 38.37 2.79
C ARG A 37 -19.10 37.02 3.50
N LEU A 38 -19.44 35.95 2.79
CA LEU A 38 -19.45 34.60 3.36
C LEU A 38 -18.04 34.16 3.80
N ALA A 39 -17.00 34.40 3.00
CA ALA A 39 -15.62 34.10 3.39
C ALA A 39 -15.18 34.93 4.61
N ASP A 40 -15.44 36.24 4.63
CA ASP A 40 -15.11 37.16 5.72
C ASP A 40 -15.82 36.83 7.04
N LEU A 41 -17.03 36.25 6.99
CA LEU A 41 -17.76 35.76 8.16
C LEU A 41 -17.32 34.36 8.62
N VAL A 42 -16.85 33.51 7.69
CA VAL A 42 -16.45 32.12 7.97
C VAL A 42 -14.99 32.01 8.45
N ALA A 43 -14.06 32.78 7.90
CA ALA A 43 -12.64 32.70 8.25
C ALA A 43 -12.36 33.01 9.74
N PRO A 44 -12.91 34.07 10.37
CA PRO A 44 -12.70 34.36 11.79
C PRO A 44 -13.29 33.27 12.71
N ALA A 45 -14.40 32.65 12.29
CA ALA A 45 -15.03 31.54 13.01
C ALA A 45 -14.19 30.25 12.99
N ILE A 46 -13.21 30.16 12.08
CA ILE A 46 -12.29 29.02 11.95
C ILE A 46 -10.91 29.31 12.58
N ALA A 47 -10.44 30.55 12.50
CA ALA A 47 -9.08 30.96 12.85
C ALA A 47 -8.66 30.72 14.33
N SER A 48 -9.60 30.38 15.21
CA SER A 48 -9.37 30.21 16.64
C SER A 48 -8.92 28.82 17.07
N GLU A 49 -9.36 27.73 16.41
CA GLU A 49 -8.93 26.37 16.77
C GLU A 49 -9.28 25.31 15.70
N PRO A 50 -8.45 24.25 15.45
CA PRO A 50 -8.75 23.18 14.48
C PRO A 50 -10.02 22.34 14.78
N GLY A 51 -10.61 22.51 15.96
CA GLY A 51 -11.92 21.98 16.33
C GLY A 51 -13.08 22.75 15.70
N HIS A 52 -12.99 24.08 15.56
CA HIS A 52 -14.08 24.94 15.09
C HIS A 52 -14.45 24.72 13.61
N LEU A 53 -13.56 24.12 12.82
CA LEU A 53 -13.87 23.55 11.49
C LEU A 53 -15.06 22.56 11.48
N ARG A 54 -15.39 21.91 12.62
CA ARG A 54 -16.60 21.09 12.80
C ARG A 54 -17.78 21.86 13.42
N LEU A 55 -17.52 23.01 14.02
CA LEU A 55 -18.54 23.86 14.65
C LEU A 55 -19.27 24.69 13.59
N VAL A 56 -18.52 25.32 12.67
CA VAL A 56 -19.09 26.08 11.54
C VAL A 56 -19.99 25.18 10.67
N GLY A 57 -19.52 23.99 10.27
CA GLY A 57 -20.33 23.00 9.55
C GLY A 57 -21.49 22.35 10.34
N ARG A 58 -21.77 22.84 11.56
CA ARG A 58 -22.97 22.51 12.35
C ARG A 58 -23.84 23.73 12.65
N GLN A 59 -23.25 24.92 12.76
CA GLN A 59 -23.94 26.18 13.07
C GLN A 59 -24.42 26.92 11.81
N ALA A 60 -23.69 26.78 10.70
CA ALA A 60 -24.00 27.42 9.41
C ALA A 60 -23.70 26.47 8.23
N PRO A 61 -24.39 25.30 8.16
CA PRO A 61 -24.12 24.30 7.14
C PRO A 61 -24.48 24.74 5.70
N SER A 62 -25.58 25.46 5.47
CA SER A 62 -25.91 25.97 4.14
C SER A 62 -24.95 27.09 3.70
N CYS A 63 -24.52 27.99 4.59
CA CYS A 63 -23.42 28.94 4.32
C CYS A 63 -22.16 28.23 3.84
N LEU A 64 -21.70 27.23 4.58
CA LEU A 64 -20.45 26.54 4.26
C LEU A 64 -20.56 25.74 2.95
N ALA A 65 -21.71 25.12 2.68
CA ALA A 65 -21.93 24.38 1.44
C ALA A 65 -21.96 25.30 0.22
N CYS A 66 -22.71 26.40 0.26
CA CYS A 66 -22.75 27.39 -0.82
C CYS A 66 -21.38 28.05 -1.04
N LEU A 67 -20.66 28.40 0.03
CA LEU A 67 -19.33 28.99 -0.06
C LEU A 67 -18.32 28.06 -0.75
N LEU A 68 -18.30 26.76 -0.42
CA LEU A 68 -17.40 25.80 -1.05
C LEU A 68 -17.66 25.61 -2.55
N VAL A 69 -18.93 25.65 -2.96
CA VAL A 69 -19.34 25.57 -4.38
C VAL A 69 -18.98 26.84 -5.14
N TRP A 70 -19.28 28.02 -4.59
CA TRP A 70 -19.00 29.29 -5.25
C TRP A 70 -17.51 29.67 -5.30
N LEU A 71 -16.70 29.21 -4.33
CA LEU A 71 -15.24 29.26 -4.43
C LEU A 71 -14.69 28.29 -5.49
N GLY A 72 -15.41 27.20 -5.80
CA GLY A 72 -15.10 26.35 -6.95
C GLY A 72 -15.37 27.05 -8.27
N LEU A 73 -16.55 27.66 -8.42
CA LEU A 73 -16.94 28.37 -9.63
C LEU A 73 -15.98 29.50 -10.03
N ARG A 74 -15.67 30.40 -9.08
CA ARG A 74 -14.84 31.59 -9.33
C ARG A 74 -13.34 31.34 -9.19
N GLY A 75 -12.93 30.22 -8.59
CA GLY A 75 -11.55 29.99 -8.12
C GLY A 75 -10.83 28.77 -8.67
N TYR A 76 -11.53 27.82 -9.30
CA TYR A 76 -10.91 26.66 -9.95
C TYR A 76 -9.98 27.10 -11.10
N ARG A 77 -8.82 26.44 -11.23
CA ARG A 77 -7.92 26.55 -12.39
C ARG A 77 -7.17 25.24 -12.62
N GLU A 78 -7.22 24.70 -13.83
CA GLU A 78 -6.35 23.60 -14.31
C GLU A 78 -6.22 22.41 -13.32
N GLY A 79 -7.32 22.04 -12.66
CA GLY A 79 -7.39 20.96 -11.67
C GLY A 79 -7.15 21.36 -10.21
N ASP A 80 -6.65 22.56 -9.92
CA ASP A 80 -6.55 23.07 -8.54
C ASP A 80 -7.87 23.75 -8.12
N TYR A 81 -8.49 23.17 -7.08
CA TYR A 81 -9.66 23.70 -6.39
C TYR A 81 -9.30 24.19 -4.97
N TRP A 82 -8.54 23.40 -4.20
CA TRP A 82 -8.31 23.67 -2.78
C TRP A 82 -7.44 24.91 -2.55
N SER A 83 -6.62 25.35 -3.51
CA SER A 83 -5.90 26.62 -3.39
C SER A 83 -6.82 27.84 -3.32
N ALA A 84 -7.98 27.84 -3.99
CA ALA A 84 -8.95 28.92 -3.88
C ALA A 84 -9.55 28.97 -2.47
N VAL A 85 -10.03 27.82 -1.96
CA VAL A 85 -10.58 27.69 -0.60
C VAL A 85 -9.56 28.06 0.47
N ARG A 86 -8.32 27.58 0.31
CA ARG A 86 -7.20 27.88 1.23
C ARG A 86 -6.91 29.38 1.29
N THR A 87 -6.93 30.06 0.15
CA THR A 87 -6.62 31.49 0.05
C THR A 87 -7.75 32.35 0.60
N ALA A 88 -9.00 32.04 0.26
CA ALA A 88 -10.18 32.78 0.73
C ALA A 88 -10.42 32.65 2.25
N LEU A 89 -9.93 31.59 2.89
CA LEU A 89 -10.15 31.31 4.32
C LEU A 89 -8.87 31.35 5.18
N GLY A 90 -7.73 31.74 4.61
CA GLY A 90 -6.45 31.86 5.35
C GLY A 90 -5.91 30.53 5.92
N LEU A 91 -6.21 29.39 5.29
CA LEU A 91 -5.93 28.06 5.84
C LEU A 91 -4.49 27.58 5.58
N PRO A 92 -3.92 26.71 6.45
CA PRO A 92 -2.63 26.07 6.20
C PRO A 92 -2.73 25.05 5.06
N LYS A 93 -1.59 24.68 4.45
CA LYS A 93 -1.52 23.67 3.37
C LYS A 93 -1.41 22.26 3.94
N ASP A 94 -2.54 21.68 4.35
CA ASP A 94 -2.66 20.34 4.98
C ASP A 94 -3.88 19.56 4.43
N ALA A 95 -3.60 18.41 3.81
CA ALA A 95 -4.62 17.55 3.18
C ALA A 95 -5.67 16.96 4.16
N ASN A 96 -5.43 17.03 5.48
CA ASN A 96 -6.40 16.57 6.48
C ASN A 96 -7.66 17.43 6.54
N TRP A 97 -7.57 18.76 6.39
CA TRP A 97 -8.78 19.60 6.43
C TRP A 97 -9.58 19.51 5.13
N GLU A 98 -8.90 19.47 3.98
CA GLU A 98 -9.49 19.23 2.65
C GLU A 98 -10.34 17.95 2.67
N SER A 99 -9.76 16.84 3.16
CA SER A 99 -10.46 15.55 3.31
C SER A 99 -11.60 15.58 4.33
N ARG A 100 -11.48 16.36 5.42
CA ARG A 100 -12.54 16.51 6.44
C ARG A 100 -13.75 17.27 5.89
N TRP A 101 -13.50 18.36 5.17
CA TRP A 101 -14.56 19.19 4.59
C TRP A 101 -15.21 18.53 3.38
N GLY A 102 -14.45 17.81 2.55
CA GLY A 102 -15.00 16.94 1.53
C GLY A 102 -16.00 15.90 2.06
N ARG A 103 -15.63 15.15 3.12
CA ARG A 103 -16.55 14.21 3.77
C ARG A 103 -17.75 14.88 4.41
N TRP A 104 -17.57 16.08 4.99
CA TRP A 104 -18.68 16.84 5.56
C TRP A 104 -19.66 17.31 4.48
N PHE A 105 -19.18 17.77 3.31
CA PHE A 105 -20.02 18.22 2.21
C PHE A 105 -20.90 17.08 1.68
N LEU A 106 -20.31 15.90 1.43
CA LEU A 106 -21.08 14.69 1.05
C LEU A 106 -22.14 14.30 2.09
N ALA A 107 -21.82 14.45 3.38
CA ALA A 107 -22.78 14.20 4.46
C ALA A 107 -23.89 15.26 4.50
N TYR A 108 -23.59 16.54 4.24
CA TYR A 108 -24.56 17.62 4.10
C TYR A 108 -25.53 17.38 2.94
N LEU A 109 -25.02 17.06 1.74
CA LEU A 109 -25.83 16.72 0.56
C LEU A 109 -26.83 15.61 0.89
N LYS A 110 -26.33 14.50 1.44
CA LYS A 110 -27.15 13.35 1.87
C LYS A 110 -28.15 13.70 2.98
N THR A 111 -27.86 14.67 3.84
CA THR A 111 -28.76 15.10 4.92
C THR A 111 -29.86 16.05 4.43
N ARG A 112 -29.61 16.83 3.37
CA ARG A 112 -30.57 17.78 2.77
C ARG A 112 -31.39 17.22 1.62
N GLY A 113 -31.15 15.97 1.19
CA GLY A 113 -31.81 15.40 0.00
C GLY A 113 -31.35 16.05 -1.30
N LEU A 114 -30.08 16.45 -1.36
CA LEU A 114 -29.45 16.99 -2.55
C LEU A 114 -28.82 15.85 -3.39
N PRO A 115 -28.69 16.01 -4.72
CA PRO A 115 -27.99 15.05 -5.55
C PRO A 115 -26.56 14.79 -5.04
N LEU A 116 -26.05 13.58 -5.23
CA LEU A 116 -24.64 13.26 -4.94
C LEU A 116 -23.77 13.24 -6.21
N PHE A 117 -24.39 12.96 -7.36
CA PHE A 117 -23.80 12.67 -8.67
C PHE A 117 -22.81 11.48 -8.63
N ASP A 118 -23.04 10.45 -9.46
CA ASP A 118 -22.03 9.40 -9.68
C ASP A 118 -21.12 9.84 -10.83
N ILE A 119 -19.82 9.96 -10.57
CA ILE A 119 -18.86 10.63 -11.44
C ILE A 119 -17.64 9.71 -11.63
N PRO A 120 -17.59 8.91 -12.72
CA PRO A 120 -16.46 8.03 -13.01
C PRO A 120 -15.12 8.78 -13.01
N GLY A 121 -14.14 8.25 -12.28
CA GLY A 121 -12.76 8.78 -12.27
C GLY A 121 -12.55 10.12 -11.55
N ALA A 122 -13.60 10.79 -11.04
CA ALA A 122 -13.45 12.06 -10.34
C ALA A 122 -12.85 11.93 -8.94
N HIS A 123 -12.25 13.02 -8.45
CA HIS A 123 -11.81 13.11 -7.06
C HIS A 123 -13.02 13.09 -6.12
N THR A 124 -13.03 12.16 -5.17
CA THR A 124 -14.15 11.79 -4.27
C THR A 124 -14.85 12.96 -3.57
N TYR A 125 -14.17 14.09 -3.38
CA TYR A 125 -14.71 15.28 -2.73
C TYR A 125 -14.89 16.46 -3.68
N VAL A 126 -13.91 16.73 -4.55
CA VAL A 126 -13.91 17.92 -5.41
C VAL A 126 -14.93 17.76 -6.55
N GLY A 127 -15.09 16.56 -7.10
CA GLY A 127 -16.06 16.29 -8.17
C GLY A 127 -17.48 16.72 -7.78
N PRO A 128 -18.07 16.17 -6.70
CA PRO A 128 -19.39 16.56 -6.24
C PRO A 128 -19.53 18.05 -5.88
N ILE A 129 -18.49 18.72 -5.38
CA ILE A 129 -18.53 20.17 -5.12
C ILE A 129 -18.66 20.95 -6.45
N LEU A 130 -17.87 20.61 -7.47
CA LEU A 130 -17.94 21.28 -8.78
C LEU A 130 -19.25 20.96 -9.52
N MET A 131 -19.76 19.73 -9.45
CA MET A 131 -21.05 19.36 -10.03
C MET A 131 -22.21 20.20 -9.46
N HIS A 132 -22.15 20.56 -8.16
CA HIS A 132 -23.14 21.45 -7.55
C HIS A 132 -23.04 22.91 -8.00
N GLY A 133 -21.94 23.33 -8.64
CA GLY A 133 -21.76 24.68 -9.19
C GLY A 133 -22.12 24.79 -10.67
N GLY A 134 -21.88 23.73 -11.44
CA GLY A 134 -21.86 23.78 -12.90
C GLY A 134 -20.47 24.07 -13.44
N ILE A 135 -20.39 24.51 -14.71
CA ILE A 135 -19.12 24.80 -15.38
C ILE A 135 -18.42 26.00 -14.68
N PRO A 136 -17.17 25.87 -14.19
CA PRO A 136 -16.43 26.98 -13.59
C PRO A 136 -16.14 28.12 -14.56
N ASP A 137 -15.98 29.34 -14.05
CA ASP A 137 -15.86 30.56 -14.86
C ASP A 137 -14.62 30.51 -15.80
N SER A 138 -13.53 29.88 -15.36
CA SER A 138 -12.32 29.64 -16.16
C SER A 138 -12.54 28.76 -17.39
N CYS A 139 -13.55 27.89 -17.35
CA CYS A 139 -13.82 26.87 -18.37
C CYS A 139 -14.89 27.35 -19.38
N LEU A 140 -15.60 28.45 -19.11
CA LEU A 140 -16.68 28.95 -19.96
C LEU A 140 -16.24 29.29 -21.40
N PRO A 141 -15.09 29.98 -21.66
CA PRO A 141 -14.67 30.27 -23.03
C PRO A 141 -14.40 29.01 -23.87
N GLU A 142 -13.89 27.94 -23.25
CA GLU A 142 -13.69 26.66 -23.93
C GLU A 142 -15.02 25.92 -24.15
N PHE A 143 -15.93 25.92 -23.17
CA PHE A 143 -17.28 25.40 -23.35
C PHE A 143 -17.98 26.08 -24.54
N PHE A 144 -17.88 27.40 -24.67
CA PHE A 144 -18.45 28.13 -25.80
C PHE A 144 -17.82 27.71 -27.15
N GLU A 145 -16.48 27.73 -27.26
CA GLU A 145 -15.78 27.43 -28.51
C GLU A 145 -15.84 25.94 -28.93
N ARG A 146 -15.63 25.01 -27.99
CA ARG A 146 -15.39 23.58 -28.28
C ARG A 146 -16.60 22.67 -28.06
N VAL A 147 -17.62 23.15 -27.36
CA VAL A 147 -18.87 22.39 -27.15
C VAL A 147 -20.06 23.12 -27.77
N LEU A 148 -20.31 24.36 -27.36
CA LEU A 148 -21.57 25.04 -27.68
C LEU A 148 -21.71 25.38 -29.17
N ILE A 149 -20.70 26.01 -29.79
CA ILE A 149 -20.74 26.33 -31.23
C ILE A 149 -20.72 25.07 -32.12
N PRO A 150 -19.90 24.03 -31.87
CA PRO A 150 -19.97 22.78 -32.62
C PRO A 150 -21.31 22.04 -32.51
N LEU A 151 -21.97 22.07 -31.35
CA LEU A 151 -23.32 21.52 -31.20
C LEU A 151 -24.36 22.37 -31.95
N PHE A 152 -24.32 23.69 -31.80
CA PHE A 152 -25.23 24.62 -32.48
C PHE A 152 -25.18 24.47 -34.01
N ARG A 153 -24.00 24.26 -34.58
CA ARG A 153 -23.79 24.07 -36.03
C ARG A 153 -24.13 22.66 -36.55
N ARG A 154 -24.34 21.68 -35.65
CA ARG A 154 -24.53 20.27 -36.00
C ARG A 154 -25.95 19.77 -35.74
N LEU A 155 -26.62 20.26 -34.71
CA LEU A 155 -28.00 19.85 -34.40
C LEU A 155 -28.99 20.46 -35.42
N PRO A 156 -30.04 19.70 -35.82
CA PRO A 156 -30.98 20.13 -36.86
C PRO A 156 -31.90 21.28 -36.41
N ASP A 157 -32.41 21.23 -35.19
CA ASP A 157 -32.81 22.39 -34.40
C ASP A 157 -32.01 22.32 -33.09
N PRO A 158 -31.05 23.24 -32.85
CA PRO A 158 -30.26 23.27 -31.63
C PRO A 158 -31.04 23.73 -30.38
N THR A 159 -32.31 24.11 -30.54
CA THR A 159 -33.18 24.59 -29.45
C THR A 159 -34.38 23.69 -29.15
N ASP A 160 -34.60 22.62 -29.93
CA ASP A 160 -35.60 21.60 -29.61
C ASP A 160 -35.11 20.73 -28.42
N PRO A 161 -35.82 20.75 -27.26
CA PRO A 161 -35.41 19.97 -26.09
C PRO A 161 -35.30 18.46 -26.37
N ALA A 162 -36.16 17.90 -27.23
CA ALA A 162 -36.13 16.48 -27.54
C ALA A 162 -34.85 16.11 -28.32
N VAL A 163 -34.40 16.99 -29.22
CA VAL A 163 -33.15 16.82 -29.98
C VAL A 163 -31.93 16.93 -29.05
N VAL A 164 -31.86 17.98 -28.22
CA VAL A 164 -30.71 18.24 -27.35
C VAL A 164 -30.57 17.17 -26.26
N CYS A 165 -31.66 16.81 -25.57
CA CYS A 165 -31.64 15.74 -24.56
C CYS A 165 -31.28 14.38 -25.16
N ARG A 166 -31.72 14.10 -26.39
CA ARG A 166 -31.41 12.83 -27.07
C ARG A 166 -29.96 12.71 -27.50
N GLU A 167 -29.35 13.77 -28.02
CA GLU A 167 -27.91 13.75 -28.29
C GLU A 167 -27.09 13.66 -27.00
N LEU A 168 -27.47 14.37 -25.93
CA LEU A 168 -26.82 14.19 -24.62
C LEU A 168 -26.97 12.75 -24.11
N ALA A 169 -28.11 12.09 -24.31
CA ALA A 169 -28.27 10.67 -23.97
C ALA A 169 -27.30 9.76 -24.76
N TYR A 170 -27.18 9.94 -26.08
CA TYR A 170 -26.22 9.17 -26.89
C TYR A 170 -24.77 9.39 -26.43
N LEU A 171 -24.38 10.63 -26.12
CA LEU A 171 -23.05 10.95 -25.61
C LEU A 171 -22.80 10.31 -24.22
N ARG A 172 -23.81 10.28 -23.34
CA ARG A 172 -23.75 9.60 -22.04
C ARG A 172 -23.59 8.09 -22.17
N GLU A 173 -24.26 7.46 -23.14
CA GLU A 173 -24.11 6.03 -23.44
C GLU A 173 -22.72 5.68 -24.00
N ASP A 174 -22.21 6.47 -24.95
CA ASP A 174 -20.92 6.20 -25.58
C ASP A 174 -19.75 6.45 -24.60
N ASP A 175 -19.81 7.48 -23.73
CA ASP A 175 -18.86 7.62 -22.61
C ASP A 175 -19.03 6.46 -21.60
N GLY A 176 -20.27 6.09 -21.24
CA GLY A 176 -20.54 4.97 -20.34
C GLY A 176 -19.94 3.65 -20.83
N LEU A 177 -20.03 3.37 -22.14
CA LEU A 177 -19.42 2.22 -22.81
C LEU A 177 -17.89 2.32 -22.82
N ARG A 178 -17.32 3.48 -23.19
CA ARG A 178 -15.87 3.73 -23.15
C ARG A 178 -15.32 3.53 -21.73
N SER A 179 -15.98 4.11 -20.73
CA SER A 179 -15.69 4.00 -19.30
C SER A 179 -15.86 2.56 -18.76
N ALA A 180 -16.76 1.74 -19.32
CA ALA A 180 -16.82 0.31 -19.02
C ALA A 180 -15.60 -0.45 -19.59
N LEU A 181 -15.29 -0.27 -20.88
CA LEU A 181 -14.16 -0.91 -21.56
C LEU A 181 -12.81 -0.53 -20.93
N VAL A 182 -12.62 0.74 -20.54
CA VAL A 182 -11.41 1.21 -19.83
C VAL A 182 -11.27 0.52 -18.47
N ARG A 183 -12.35 0.40 -17.69
CA ARG A 183 -12.34 -0.30 -16.39
C ARG A 183 -12.04 -1.78 -16.53
N GLU A 184 -12.67 -2.47 -17.47
CA GLU A 184 -12.45 -3.90 -17.73
C GLU A 184 -11.00 -4.17 -18.19
N ARG A 185 -10.50 -3.39 -19.17
CA ARG A 185 -9.10 -3.44 -19.61
C ARG A 185 -8.13 -3.17 -18.45
N GLY A 186 -8.44 -2.21 -17.58
CA GLY A 186 -7.66 -1.93 -16.37
C GLY A 186 -7.60 -3.13 -15.41
N ALA A 187 -8.73 -3.78 -15.16
CA ALA A 187 -8.80 -4.98 -14.32
C ALA A 187 -8.02 -6.16 -14.92
N LEU A 188 -8.09 -6.39 -16.23
CA LEU A 188 -7.26 -7.38 -16.91
C LEU A 188 -5.77 -7.03 -16.85
N THR A 189 -5.43 -5.76 -17.00
CA THR A 189 -4.03 -5.28 -16.92
C THR A 189 -3.43 -5.50 -15.54
N GLU A 190 -4.15 -5.21 -14.45
CA GLU A 190 -3.65 -5.46 -13.10
C GLU A 190 -3.65 -6.96 -12.75
N ARG A 191 -4.62 -7.76 -13.23
CA ARG A 191 -4.56 -9.23 -13.16
C ARG A 191 -3.30 -9.77 -13.85
N ALA A 192 -2.97 -9.25 -15.05
CA ALA A 192 -1.76 -9.60 -15.78
C ALA A 192 -0.48 -9.13 -15.05
N ARG A 193 -0.50 -7.96 -14.39
CA ARG A 193 0.62 -7.46 -13.56
C ARG A 193 0.86 -8.34 -12.33
N VAL A 194 -0.21 -8.78 -11.65
CA VAL A 194 -0.14 -9.72 -10.52
C VAL A 194 0.40 -11.08 -10.98
N ARG A 195 -0.11 -11.65 -12.08
CA ARG A 195 0.41 -12.93 -12.62
C ARG A 195 1.86 -12.81 -13.11
N ARG A 196 2.25 -11.68 -13.73
CA ARG A 196 3.66 -11.38 -14.08
C ARG A 196 4.57 -11.34 -12.85
N ARG A 197 4.11 -10.77 -11.73
CA ARG A 197 4.85 -10.79 -10.45
C ARG A 197 5.01 -12.21 -9.92
N LEU A 198 3.93 -13.00 -9.87
CA LEU A 198 3.98 -14.41 -9.44
C LEU A 198 4.96 -15.23 -10.30
N LEU A 199 4.89 -15.08 -11.63
CA LEU A 199 5.78 -15.74 -12.58
C LEU A 199 7.27 -15.38 -12.36
N ALA A 200 7.56 -14.13 -11.99
CA ALA A 200 8.91 -13.70 -11.64
C ALA A 200 9.41 -14.26 -10.28
N VAL A 201 8.51 -14.69 -9.38
CA VAL A 201 8.87 -15.43 -8.17
C VAL A 201 9.05 -16.92 -8.49
N GLN A 202 8.10 -17.55 -9.21
CA GLN A 202 8.19 -18.95 -9.63
C GLN A 202 9.46 -19.24 -10.43
N ARG A 203 9.79 -18.44 -11.45
CA ARG A 203 11.00 -18.62 -12.27
C ARG A 203 12.29 -18.50 -11.44
N ARG A 204 12.34 -17.61 -10.45
CA ARG A 204 13.49 -17.51 -9.51
C ARG A 204 13.57 -18.72 -8.59
N ALA A 205 12.44 -19.16 -8.04
CA ALA A 205 12.36 -20.37 -7.21
C ALA A 205 12.78 -21.62 -8.01
N ALA A 206 12.42 -21.73 -9.29
CA ALA A 206 12.85 -22.81 -10.18
C ALA A 206 14.36 -22.76 -10.47
N THR A 207 14.93 -21.55 -10.64
CA THR A 207 16.37 -21.35 -10.85
C THR A 207 17.19 -21.89 -9.68
N ILE A 208 16.80 -21.56 -8.44
CA ILE A 208 17.49 -22.02 -7.22
C ILE A 208 16.97 -23.37 -6.68
N TYR A 209 16.01 -24.02 -7.36
CA TYR A 209 15.33 -25.20 -6.82
C TYR A 209 16.32 -26.33 -6.48
N LYS A 210 17.32 -26.57 -7.34
CA LYS A 210 18.34 -27.60 -7.11
C LYS A 210 19.29 -27.27 -5.96
N GLU A 211 19.51 -25.99 -5.69
CA GLU A 211 20.35 -25.52 -4.59
C GLU A 211 19.60 -25.64 -3.26
N LEU A 212 18.29 -25.32 -3.26
CA LEU A 212 17.39 -25.60 -2.14
C LEU A 212 17.22 -27.10 -1.87
N GLU A 213 17.09 -27.92 -2.92
CA GLU A 213 16.98 -29.38 -2.80
C GLU A 213 18.28 -30.00 -2.24
N ALA A 214 19.45 -29.48 -2.63
CA ALA A 214 20.73 -29.86 -2.03
C ALA A 214 20.84 -29.40 -0.56
N VAL A 215 20.40 -28.19 -0.21
CA VAL A 215 20.32 -27.73 1.19
C VAL A 215 19.41 -28.65 2.01
N TRP A 216 18.22 -28.99 1.53
CA TRP A 216 17.30 -29.88 2.25
C TRP A 216 17.82 -31.31 2.36
N ALA A 217 18.53 -31.82 1.35
CA ALA A 217 19.20 -33.12 1.45
C ALA A 217 20.29 -33.13 2.53
N LEU A 218 21.06 -32.05 2.68
CA LEU A 218 22.05 -31.89 3.75
C LEU A 218 21.40 -31.66 5.13
N GLU A 219 20.26 -30.95 5.18
CA GLU A 219 19.45 -30.79 6.41
C GLU A 219 18.80 -32.13 6.84
N GLU A 220 18.42 -32.99 5.88
CA GLU A 220 17.91 -34.34 6.11
C GLU A 220 19.04 -35.31 6.54
N GLU A 221 20.24 -35.23 5.93
CA GLU A 221 21.44 -36.00 6.34
C GLU A 221 21.92 -35.60 7.75
N ALA A 222 21.77 -34.32 8.13
CA ALA A 222 22.10 -33.81 9.46
C ALA A 222 20.98 -33.97 10.51
N SER A 223 19.87 -34.64 10.18
CA SER A 223 18.68 -34.74 11.03
C SER A 223 18.80 -35.84 12.10
N GLY A 224 18.10 -35.65 13.24
CA GLY A 224 17.93 -36.66 14.29
C GLY A 224 19.08 -36.80 15.29
N GLN A 225 20.22 -36.14 15.08
CA GLN A 225 21.43 -36.30 15.92
C GLN A 225 21.71 -35.12 16.87
N ASP A 226 20.82 -34.12 16.99
CA ASP A 226 21.05 -32.91 17.81
C ASP A 226 21.41 -33.18 19.27
N HIS A 227 20.80 -34.20 19.87
CA HIS A 227 21.04 -34.59 21.27
C HIS A 227 22.47 -35.15 21.49
N ALA A 228 23.14 -35.60 20.42
CA ALA A 228 24.48 -36.19 20.45
C ALA A 228 25.61 -35.15 20.28
N ALA A 229 25.30 -33.85 20.25
CA ALA A 229 26.27 -32.77 20.05
C ALA A 229 27.41 -32.71 21.10
N HIS A 230 27.30 -33.45 22.21
CA HIS A 230 28.31 -33.59 23.27
C HIS A 230 29.27 -34.77 23.08
N LEU A 231 29.01 -35.70 22.15
CA LEU A 231 29.84 -36.89 21.91
C LEU A 231 31.08 -36.59 21.05
N PRO A 232 32.18 -37.33 21.19
CA PRO A 232 33.41 -37.10 20.40
C PRO A 232 33.24 -37.52 18.93
N ARG A 233 33.84 -36.75 18.03
CA ARG A 233 33.79 -36.97 16.57
C ARG A 233 34.94 -37.83 16.04
N ASP A 234 36.04 -37.91 16.80
CA ASP A 234 37.12 -38.87 16.60
C ASP A 234 37.14 -39.82 17.80
N TRP A 235 36.67 -41.05 17.58
CA TRP A 235 36.63 -42.08 18.61
C TRP A 235 38.03 -42.58 19.00
N ALA A 236 38.96 -42.67 18.04
CA ALA A 236 40.31 -43.16 18.29
C ALA A 236 41.12 -42.16 19.13
N SER A 237 41.05 -40.87 18.79
CA SER A 237 41.70 -39.81 19.57
C SER A 237 41.10 -39.67 20.98
N TYR A 238 39.78 -39.83 21.12
CA TYR A 238 39.13 -39.84 22.44
C TYR A 238 39.56 -41.05 23.29
N GLN A 239 39.55 -42.27 22.71
CA GLN A 239 40.04 -43.46 23.39
C GLN A 239 41.51 -43.31 23.82
N GLU A 240 42.39 -42.81 22.95
CA GLU A 240 43.79 -42.59 23.29
C GLU A 240 43.95 -41.57 24.43
N ALA A 241 43.22 -40.44 24.39
CA ALA A 241 43.25 -39.43 25.44
C ALA A 241 42.82 -39.99 26.81
N MET A 242 41.78 -40.83 26.86
CA MET A 242 41.32 -41.44 28.11
C MET A 242 42.25 -42.54 28.61
N VAL A 243 42.84 -43.35 27.72
CA VAL A 243 43.89 -44.31 28.06
C VAL A 243 45.12 -43.60 28.63
N GLN A 244 45.57 -42.50 28.01
CA GLN A 244 46.69 -41.69 28.52
C GLN A 244 46.37 -41.06 29.88
N ARG A 245 45.15 -40.51 30.08
CA ARG A 245 44.73 -39.90 31.35
C ARG A 245 44.63 -40.94 32.48
N LYS A 246 44.09 -42.13 32.20
CA LYS A 246 44.07 -43.26 33.13
C LYS A 246 45.48 -43.81 33.42
N HIS A 247 46.40 -43.72 32.44
CA HIS A 247 47.80 -44.09 32.65
C HIS A 247 48.53 -43.10 33.56
N ALA A 248 48.27 -41.79 33.42
CA ALA A 248 48.80 -40.77 34.33
C ALA A 248 48.32 -41.00 35.78
N LEU A 249 47.02 -41.20 36.00
CA LEU A 249 46.47 -41.50 37.34
C LEU A 249 47.08 -42.77 37.96
N LYS A 250 47.40 -43.79 37.15
CA LYS A 250 48.16 -44.98 37.62
C LYS A 250 49.61 -44.67 38.00
N GLN A 251 50.27 -43.73 37.33
CA GLN A 251 51.62 -43.28 37.69
C GLN A 251 51.60 -42.47 39.00
N ASP A 252 50.62 -41.58 39.15
CA ASP A 252 50.41 -40.80 40.39
C ASP A 252 50.13 -41.71 41.60
N LEU A 253 49.28 -42.73 41.42
CA LEU A 253 49.03 -43.77 42.43
C LEU A 253 50.31 -44.51 42.84
N CYS A 254 51.16 -44.88 41.87
CA CYS A 254 52.45 -45.53 42.15
C CYS A 254 53.42 -44.60 42.90
N ALA A 255 53.44 -43.30 42.56
CA ALA A 255 54.27 -42.31 43.23
C ALA A 255 53.82 -42.09 44.69
N LEU A 256 52.51 -42.01 44.94
CA LEU A 256 51.92 -41.87 46.27
C LEU A 256 52.34 -43.03 47.20
N TRP A 257 52.34 -44.27 46.70
CA TRP A 257 52.78 -45.42 47.49
C TRP A 257 54.28 -45.40 47.83
N GLN A 258 55.13 -44.99 46.88
CA GLN A 258 56.58 -44.82 47.13
C GLN A 258 56.90 -43.67 48.10
N GLU A 259 56.07 -42.62 48.13
CA GLU A 259 56.16 -41.56 49.14
C GLU A 259 55.74 -42.05 50.52
N CYS A 260 54.64 -42.83 50.61
CA CYS A 260 54.18 -43.45 51.84
C CYS A 260 55.24 -44.34 52.49
N GLU A 261 55.89 -45.24 51.74
CA GLU A 261 56.97 -46.09 52.28
C GLU A 261 58.12 -45.27 52.89
N ARG A 262 58.50 -44.15 52.25
CA ARG A 262 59.56 -43.27 52.73
C ARG A 262 59.18 -42.51 53.99
N GLU A 263 57.97 -41.98 54.10
CA GLU A 263 57.51 -41.27 55.30
C GLU A 263 57.38 -42.22 56.50
N VAL A 264 56.85 -43.43 56.29
CA VAL A 264 56.70 -44.46 57.33
C VAL A 264 58.06 -44.90 57.88
N ALA A 265 59.07 -45.06 57.00
CA ALA A 265 60.44 -45.39 57.41
C ALA A 265 61.13 -44.26 58.21
N LEU A 266 60.69 -43.00 58.05
CA LEU A 266 61.16 -41.86 58.85
C LEU A 266 60.46 -41.79 60.21
N ALA A 267 59.17 -42.12 60.28
CA ALA A 267 58.38 -42.07 61.52
C ALA A 267 58.85 -43.10 62.57
N ARG A 268 59.13 -44.34 62.18
CA ARG A 268 59.44 -45.47 63.09
C ARG A 268 60.91 -45.51 63.59
N ARG A 269 61.61 -44.37 63.74
CA ARG A 269 63.07 -44.30 63.92
C ARG A 269 63.55 -43.96 65.35
N LEU A 270 63.93 -44.98 66.13
CA LEU A 270 64.59 -44.86 67.45
C LEU A 270 66.11 -44.64 67.38
N THR A 271 66.72 -44.06 68.44
CA THR A 271 68.18 -43.80 68.50
C THR A 271 69.01 -45.02 68.92
N PRO A 272 70.34 -45.01 68.71
CA PRO A 272 71.23 -46.09 69.18
C PRO A 272 71.33 -46.21 70.71
N GLN A 273 71.02 -45.14 71.46
CA GLN A 273 71.08 -45.15 72.93
C GLN A 273 69.80 -45.74 73.53
N ASP A 274 68.63 -45.37 73.00
CA ASP A 274 67.33 -45.96 73.37
C ASP A 274 67.37 -47.49 73.29
N ARG A 275 67.91 -48.03 72.18
CA ARG A 275 68.05 -49.48 71.96
C ARG A 275 68.91 -50.19 73.01
N ARG A 276 69.91 -49.52 73.59
CA ARG A 276 70.76 -50.10 74.65
C ARG A 276 70.03 -50.16 75.98
N VAL A 277 69.31 -49.11 76.36
CA VAL A 277 68.51 -49.06 77.59
C VAL A 277 67.45 -50.15 77.58
N LEU A 278 66.69 -50.27 76.48
CA LEU A 278 65.68 -51.33 76.30
C LEU A 278 66.28 -52.74 76.42
N SER A 279 67.48 -52.97 75.87
CA SER A 279 68.16 -54.27 75.95
C SER A 279 68.67 -54.66 77.35
N ALA A 280 68.69 -53.72 78.31
CA ALA A 280 69.27 -53.89 79.64
C ALA A 280 68.25 -53.91 80.78
N ARG A 281 66.95 -53.99 80.48
CA ARG A 281 65.83 -53.97 81.42
C ARG A 281 66.05 -54.87 82.65
N SER A 282 66.30 -56.16 82.46
CA SER A 282 66.47 -57.12 83.57
C SER A 282 67.68 -56.82 84.49
N THR A 283 68.72 -56.14 83.98
CA THR A 283 69.86 -55.71 84.81
C THR A 283 69.60 -54.40 85.56
N ILE A 284 68.71 -53.55 85.05
CA ILE A 284 68.22 -52.35 85.76
C ILE A 284 67.32 -52.79 86.93
N ASP A 285 66.38 -53.69 86.67
CA ASP A 285 65.43 -54.20 87.68
C ASP A 285 66.17 -54.83 88.87
N ALA A 286 67.14 -55.71 88.62
CA ALA A 286 67.95 -56.36 89.65
C ALA A 286 68.79 -55.37 90.50
N ALA A 287 69.25 -54.26 89.92
CA ALA A 287 69.96 -53.21 90.67
C ALA A 287 69.03 -52.48 91.66
N GLY A 288 67.73 -52.41 91.36
CA GLY A 288 66.70 -51.87 92.25
C GLY A 288 66.49 -52.72 93.51
N GLU A 289 66.50 -54.06 93.37
CA GLU A 289 66.33 -54.98 94.51
C GLU A 289 67.50 -54.87 95.51
N VAL A 290 68.75 -54.79 95.02
CA VAL A 290 69.94 -54.59 95.85
C VAL A 290 69.88 -53.24 96.59
N ALA A 291 69.48 -52.17 95.90
CA ALA A 291 69.29 -50.85 96.51
C ALA A 291 68.20 -50.82 97.59
N GLN A 292 67.16 -51.66 97.46
CA GLN A 292 66.10 -51.79 98.46
C GLN A 292 66.57 -52.59 99.70
N HIS A 293 67.32 -53.68 99.51
CA HIS A 293 67.84 -54.48 100.63
C HIS A 293 68.84 -53.70 101.49
N LEU A 294 69.67 -52.87 100.85
CA LEU A 294 70.61 -51.94 101.49
C LEU A 294 69.99 -51.07 102.59
N ARG A 295 68.75 -50.58 102.39
CA ARG A 295 68.09 -49.69 103.36
C ARG A 295 67.86 -50.37 104.72
N GLY A 296 67.62 -51.68 104.72
CA GLY A 296 67.44 -52.47 105.95
C GLY A 296 68.74 -52.59 106.76
N LYS A 297 69.86 -52.94 106.09
CA LYS A 297 71.17 -53.06 106.73
C LYS A 297 71.65 -51.74 107.33
N VAL A 298 71.46 -50.62 106.63
CA VAL A 298 71.83 -49.27 107.10
C VAL A 298 71.05 -48.86 108.36
N GLN A 299 69.77 -49.23 108.47
CA GLN A 299 68.97 -48.91 109.66
C GLN A 299 69.47 -49.66 110.90
N ALA A 300 69.70 -50.98 110.78
CA ALA A 300 70.16 -51.82 111.90
C ALA A 300 71.51 -51.37 112.49
N LEU A 301 72.39 -50.76 111.68
CA LEU A 301 73.64 -50.14 112.17
C LEU A 301 73.39 -48.95 113.11
N GLN A 302 72.40 -48.10 112.80
CA GLN A 302 72.08 -46.94 113.63
C GLN A 302 71.48 -47.34 114.97
N ASP A 303 70.71 -48.43 115.01
CA ASP A 303 70.07 -48.90 116.23
C ASP A 303 71.05 -49.65 117.15
N LEU A 304 72.03 -50.40 116.60
CA LEU A 304 73.17 -50.92 117.37
C LEU A 304 74.01 -49.79 117.99
N ALA A 305 74.32 -48.74 117.21
CA ALA A 305 75.12 -47.60 117.70
C ALA A 305 74.46 -46.81 118.84
N ARG A 306 73.12 -46.86 118.96
CA ARG A 306 72.38 -46.29 120.10
C ARG A 306 72.48 -47.17 121.34
N LEU A 307 72.39 -48.50 121.14
CA LEU A 307 72.40 -49.47 122.24
C LEU A 307 73.74 -49.47 123.01
N ASP A 308 74.86 -49.26 122.31
CA ASP A 308 76.19 -49.06 122.91
C ASP A 308 76.14 -47.94 123.99
N VAL A 309 75.62 -46.76 123.61
CA VAL A 309 75.60 -45.53 124.43
C VAL A 309 74.69 -45.63 125.66
N ASP A 310 73.56 -46.35 125.56
CA ASP A 310 72.65 -46.57 126.69
C ASP A 310 73.27 -47.51 127.75
N ILE A 311 74.14 -48.44 127.35
CA ILE A 311 74.83 -49.36 128.28
C ILE A 311 75.96 -48.63 129.02
N GLU A 312 76.72 -47.76 128.35
CA GLU A 312 77.78 -46.92 128.97
C GLU A 312 77.23 -46.02 130.10
N GLN A 313 76.05 -45.45 129.92
CA GLN A 313 75.37 -44.64 130.94
C GLN A 313 74.99 -45.46 132.18
N GLN A 314 74.53 -46.71 132.01
CA GLN A 314 74.17 -47.60 133.13
C GLN A 314 75.39 -47.96 134.00
N ILE A 315 76.53 -48.27 133.36
CA ILE A 315 77.79 -48.55 134.06
C ILE A 315 78.22 -47.33 134.89
N THR A 316 78.20 -46.15 134.28
CA THR A 316 78.61 -44.89 134.92
C THR A 316 77.76 -44.57 136.15
N ALA A 317 76.45 -44.80 136.10
CA ALA A 317 75.54 -44.57 137.21
C ALA A 317 75.74 -45.56 138.37
N GLY A 318 75.94 -46.86 138.07
CA GLY A 318 76.17 -47.88 139.08
C GLY A 318 77.47 -47.66 139.87
N ALA A 319 78.54 -47.29 139.17
CA ALA A 319 79.86 -47.06 139.78
C ALA A 319 79.85 -45.95 140.84
N GLN A 320 79.13 -44.84 140.60
CA GLN A 320 79.07 -43.69 141.51
C GLN A 320 78.53 -44.01 142.90
N CYS A 321 77.73 -45.08 143.04
CA CYS A 321 77.17 -45.50 144.33
C CYS A 321 78.18 -46.28 145.19
N ILE A 322 79.20 -46.88 144.56
CA ILE A 322 80.12 -47.83 145.21
C ILE A 322 81.49 -47.19 145.45
N LEU A 323 81.98 -46.45 144.45
CA LEU A 323 83.31 -45.86 144.44
C LEU A 323 83.31 -44.43 145.02
N SER A 324 84.46 -44.02 145.54
CA SER A 324 84.73 -42.63 145.94
C SER A 324 85.19 -41.75 144.76
N GLU A 325 85.61 -42.37 143.65
CA GLU A 325 86.04 -41.71 142.42
C GLU A 325 85.09 -42.04 141.23
N PRO A 326 84.98 -41.18 140.21
CA PRO A 326 84.19 -41.46 139.01
C PRO A 326 84.68 -42.69 138.24
N TRP A 327 83.78 -43.32 137.48
CA TRP A 327 84.14 -44.49 136.65
C TRP A 327 85.21 -44.16 135.60
N GLN A 328 86.26 -44.97 135.55
CA GLN A 328 87.28 -44.96 134.50
C GLN A 328 87.23 -46.31 133.74
N PRO A 329 87.50 -46.36 132.42
CA PRO A 329 87.39 -47.58 131.62
C PRO A 329 88.18 -48.76 132.20
N ASP A 330 89.38 -48.49 132.71
CA ASP A 330 90.32 -49.45 133.30
C ASP A 330 89.74 -50.19 134.52
N TYR A 331 88.79 -49.57 135.24
CA TYR A 331 88.07 -50.23 136.34
C TYR A 331 87.13 -51.34 135.83
N GLY A 332 86.74 -51.30 134.55
CA GLY A 332 85.93 -52.32 133.92
C GLY A 332 86.57 -53.70 133.97
N GLU A 333 87.86 -53.80 133.66
CA GLU A 333 88.60 -55.07 133.68
C GLU A 333 88.86 -55.56 135.12
N ALA A 334 89.09 -54.64 136.06
CA ALA A 334 89.17 -54.96 137.49
C ALA A 334 87.84 -55.51 138.04
N VAL A 335 86.71 -54.88 137.72
CA VAL A 335 85.37 -55.36 138.12
C VAL A 335 85.01 -56.67 137.40
N LEU A 336 85.45 -56.86 136.15
CA LEU A 336 85.30 -58.11 135.40
C LEU A 336 86.13 -59.28 135.94
N SER A 337 87.11 -59.04 136.82
CA SER A 337 88.00 -60.07 137.39
C SER A 337 87.81 -60.34 138.90
N LEU A 338 86.92 -59.64 139.60
CA LEU A 338 86.69 -59.82 141.05
C LEU A 338 86.17 -61.23 141.44
N PRO A 339 86.76 -61.89 142.47
CA PRO A 339 86.33 -63.20 142.97
C PRO A 339 85.17 -63.08 143.97
N LEU A 340 84.03 -62.60 143.47
CA LEU A 340 82.87 -62.15 144.25
C LEU A 340 82.38 -63.17 145.32
N ASP A 341 82.18 -64.45 144.97
CA ASP A 341 81.71 -65.47 145.92
C ASP A 341 82.58 -65.58 147.18
N ARG A 342 83.91 -65.43 147.02
CA ARG A 342 84.88 -65.56 148.12
C ARG A 342 84.85 -64.35 149.05
N LEU A 343 84.56 -63.16 148.51
CA LEU A 343 84.34 -61.94 149.28
C LEU A 343 83.07 -62.06 150.15
N ARG A 344 81.99 -62.62 149.59
CA ARG A 344 80.70 -62.78 150.27
C ARG A 344 80.81 -63.66 151.52
N GLU A 345 81.61 -64.73 151.44
CA GLU A 345 81.81 -65.66 152.54
C GLU A 345 82.64 -65.02 153.67
N ALA A 346 83.71 -64.29 153.34
CA ALA A 346 84.57 -63.62 154.32
C ALA A 346 83.85 -62.53 155.14
N ILE A 347 82.87 -61.83 154.53
CA ILE A 347 82.01 -60.86 155.21
C ILE A 347 81.15 -61.55 156.29
N ARG A 348 80.60 -62.73 156.01
CA ARG A 348 79.75 -63.48 156.96
C ARG A 348 80.52 -63.94 158.19
N THR A 349 81.77 -64.38 158.05
CA THR A 349 82.62 -64.76 159.19
C THR A 349 82.93 -63.57 160.10
N LEU A 350 83.12 -62.38 159.53
CA LEU A 350 83.32 -61.15 160.30
C LEU A 350 82.07 -60.78 161.12
N ASP A 351 80.87 -60.85 160.54
CA ASP A 351 79.61 -60.58 161.24
C ASP A 351 79.38 -61.58 162.40
N ALA A 352 79.64 -62.87 162.17
CA ALA A 352 79.48 -63.91 163.19
C ALA A 352 80.41 -63.69 164.40
N LEU A 353 81.68 -63.36 164.16
CA LEU A 353 82.64 -63.02 165.22
C LEU A 353 82.27 -61.71 165.94
N THR A 354 81.73 -60.75 165.20
CA THR A 354 81.24 -59.47 165.75
C THR A 354 80.05 -59.67 166.69
N ALA A 355 79.12 -60.56 166.35
CA ALA A 355 78.02 -60.95 167.24
C ALA A 355 78.51 -61.72 168.47
N GLY A 356 79.54 -62.57 168.32
CA GLY A 356 80.20 -63.26 169.44
C GLY A 356 80.84 -62.29 170.44
N SER A 357 81.67 -61.35 169.96
CA SER A 357 82.23 -60.27 170.77
C SER A 357 81.12 -59.42 171.41
N ALA A 358 80.03 -59.13 170.70
CA ALA A 358 78.88 -58.44 171.27
C ALA A 358 78.14 -59.23 172.37
N HIS A 359 78.26 -60.57 172.43
CA HIS A 359 77.68 -61.39 173.51
C HIS A 359 78.64 -61.61 174.70
N THR A 360 79.96 -61.68 174.48
CA THR A 360 80.93 -61.66 175.59
C THR A 360 81.02 -60.27 176.21
N ARG A 361 81.14 -59.21 175.40
CA ARG A 361 80.91 -57.83 175.85
C ARG A 361 79.50 -57.67 176.43
N GLY A 362 78.48 -58.33 175.87
CA GLY A 362 77.10 -58.30 176.36
C GLY A 362 76.90 -58.97 177.73
N SER A 363 77.70 -59.99 178.04
CA SER A 363 77.77 -60.60 179.37
C SER A 363 78.50 -59.68 180.35
N ALA A 364 79.48 -58.92 179.87
CA ALA A 364 80.06 -57.78 180.59
C ALA A 364 79.17 -56.51 180.57
N ALA A 365 78.06 -56.46 179.80
CA ALA A 365 77.28 -55.24 179.51
C ALA A 365 75.86 -55.53 178.94
N ILE A 366 74.82 -55.86 179.69
CA ILE A 366 73.52 -56.23 179.07
C ILE A 366 72.55 -54.98 178.67
N ILE A 367 72.04 -54.68 177.29
CA ILE A 367 72.01 -53.44 176.17
C ILE A 367 70.90 -52.65 175.02
N ASN A 368 70.74 -52.56 173.54
CA ASN A 368 70.30 -51.37 172.42
C ASN A 368 69.21 -51.32 171.04
N ALA A 369 68.94 -50.27 170.02
CA ALA A 369 67.92 -50.08 168.69
C ALA A 369 67.78 -48.86 167.43
N THR A 370 66.91 -48.74 166.25
CA THR A 370 66.77 -47.75 164.89
C THR A 370 65.42 -47.39 163.83
N ALA A 371 65.33 -46.55 162.61
CA ALA A 371 64.12 -46.11 161.52
C ALA A 371 64.17 -45.20 160.02
N ASP A 372 63.11 -44.86 159.03
CA ASP A 372 62.77 -43.65 157.91
C ASP A 372 62.06 -43.64 156.29
N ASP A 373 61.54 -42.55 155.42
CA ASP A 373 60.80 -42.45 153.89
C ASP A 373 60.36 -41.09 152.82
N ALA A 374 59.80 -41.13 151.45
CA ALA A 374 58.80 -40.26 150.42
C ALA A 374 58.88 -39.40 148.89
N GLY A 375 57.89 -39.22 147.79
CA GLY A 375 57.71 -38.18 146.49
C GLY A 375 56.74 -38.19 145.01
N LEU A 376 56.37 -37.15 144.01
CA LEU A 376 55.56 -37.11 142.52
C LEU A 376 55.09 -35.79 141.44
N ARG A 377 54.63 -35.79 140.01
CA ARG A 377 53.51 -35.05 138.96
C ARG A 377 53.48 -33.97 137.54
N ARG A 378 52.57 -34.01 136.36
CA ARG A 378 51.68 -33.18 135.15
C ARG A 378 51.82 -32.21 133.68
N GLN A 379 50.83 -31.93 132.60
CA GLN A 379 50.79 -31.13 131.10
C GLN A 379 49.50 -30.73 129.95
N ARG A 380 49.41 -29.83 128.75
CA ARG A 380 48.36 -29.54 127.44
C ARG A 380 48.22 -28.14 126.38
N THR A 381 47.66 -27.62 125.09
CA THR A 381 47.01 -27.73 123.52
C THR A 381 46.85 -26.51 122.25
N LEU A 382 45.84 -26.23 121.18
CA LEU A 382 45.86 -25.60 119.61
C LEU A 382 44.81 -24.54 118.65
N ALA A 383 44.70 -24.30 117.18
CA ALA A 383 44.25 -23.07 116.13
C ALA A 383 43.23 -22.90 114.67
N LEU A 384 43.31 -22.01 113.47
CA LEU A 384 42.30 -21.29 112.31
C LEU A 384 42.44 -21.15 110.56
N ALA A 385 41.89 -20.46 109.35
CA ALA A 385 40.94 -19.35 108.53
C ALA A 385 40.55 -19.24 106.79
N VAL A 386 39.97 -18.17 105.92
CA VAL A 386 39.31 -18.07 104.36
C VAL A 386 39.01 -16.74 103.22
N LEU A 387 38.50 -16.66 101.82
CA LEU A 387 38.22 -15.47 100.63
C LEU A 387 37.32 -15.44 99.09
N ALA A 388 37.14 -14.40 98.03
CA ALA A 388 36.21 -14.20 96.62
C ALA A 388 36.27 -13.08 95.23
N CYS A 389 35.41 -12.92 94.01
CA CYS A 389 35.37 -11.98 92.60
C CYS A 389 34.06 -11.73 91.43
N GLY A 390 33.66 -11.08 90.13
CA GLY A 390 33.89 -10.19 88.71
C GLY A 390 32.74 -9.72 87.42
N THR A 391 32.84 -8.99 86.13
CA THR A 391 31.77 -8.31 84.97
C THR A 391 31.93 -7.79 83.28
N ALA A 392 30.97 -7.24 82.27
CA ALA A 392 31.04 -6.78 80.65
C ALA A 392 30.02 -5.88 79.57
N CYS A 393 30.40 -5.41 78.28
CA CYS A 393 29.76 -5.04 76.84
C CYS A 393 29.04 -3.70 76.20
N VAL A 394 29.02 -3.49 74.82
CA VAL A 394 28.35 -2.41 73.94
C VAL A 394 27.72 -2.94 72.59
N THR A 395 26.53 -2.48 72.15
CA THR A 395 25.70 -2.94 70.97
C THR A 395 25.85 -2.09 69.67
N TRP A 396 25.25 -2.28 68.47
CA TRP A 396 24.07 -2.98 67.85
C TRP A 396 24.40 -3.46 66.39
N GLY A 397 23.56 -3.98 65.46
CA GLY A 397 22.14 -4.45 65.39
C GLY A 397 21.32 -3.97 64.14
N VAL A 398 20.68 -4.87 63.34
CA VAL A 398 19.82 -4.59 62.13
C VAL A 398 18.68 -5.63 61.99
N GLY A 399 17.46 -5.24 61.55
CA GLY A 399 16.46 -6.11 60.86
C GLY A 399 15.49 -6.98 61.70
N ALA A 400 14.21 -6.55 61.82
CA ALA A 400 13.06 -7.16 62.54
C ALA A 400 12.86 -8.72 62.46
N GLU A 401 12.47 -9.50 63.51
CA GLU A 401 11.28 -9.46 64.44
C GLU A 401 11.41 -10.33 65.81
N ARG A 402 11.06 -9.85 67.10
CA ARG A 402 10.67 -10.55 68.47
C ARG A 402 11.82 -11.12 69.63
N ALA A 403 11.89 -11.06 71.10
CA ALA A 403 13.11 -11.37 72.24
C ALA A 403 13.22 -11.51 74.06
N LEU A 404 14.30 -12.02 75.11
CA LEU A 404 14.77 -12.09 76.87
C LEU A 404 16.07 -12.90 78.03
N PRO A 405 16.57 -12.79 79.52
CA PRO A 405 17.81 -13.37 80.69
C PRO A 405 18.12 -13.66 82.55
N PRO A 406 19.31 -14.12 83.50
CA PRO A 406 19.72 -14.64 85.18
C PRO A 406 21.12 -14.65 86.45
N LEU A 407 21.42 -15.19 87.90
CA LEU A 407 22.69 -15.21 89.21
C LEU A 407 23.10 -16.09 90.84
N VAL A 408 24.21 -16.08 91.96
CA VAL A 408 24.74 -16.92 93.48
C VAL A 408 25.93 -16.70 94.94
N LEU A 409 26.37 -17.45 96.25
CA LEU A 409 27.45 -17.31 97.70
C LEU A 409 28.19 -18.38 99.08
N GLY A 410 28.96 -18.18 100.44
CA GLY A 410 29.89 -19.08 101.70
C GLY A 410 30.47 -18.95 103.50
N GLY A 411 31.49 -19.65 104.46
CA GLY A 411 31.96 -19.77 106.21
C GLY A 411 33.36 -20.28 107.36
N SER A 412 33.61 -20.57 108.87
CA SER A 412 34.95 -20.93 110.04
C SER A 412 35.21 -21.50 111.82
N LEU A 413 36.40 -21.68 112.83
CA LEU A 413 36.85 -22.40 114.42
C LEU A 413 38.10 -22.10 115.79
N LEU A 414 38.87 -22.58 117.09
CA LEU A 414 39.46 -23.62 118.43
C LEU A 414 40.32 -23.40 120.10
N ALA A 415 41.08 -24.28 121.15
CA ALA A 415 41.76 -24.22 122.80
C ALA A 415 42.94 -25.17 123.94
N ALA A 416 43.38 -25.10 125.44
CA ALA A 416 44.65 -25.68 126.56
C ALA A 416 44.90 -26.17 128.36
N ALA A 417 46.09 -26.52 129.32
CA ALA A 417 46.45 -26.82 131.04
C ALA A 417 47.70 -27.73 132.12
N GLY A 418 48.13 -27.77 133.62
CA GLY A 418 49.28 -28.60 134.71
C GLY A 418 49.76 -28.66 136.52
N TRP A 419 50.69 -29.50 137.44
CA TRP A 419 51.49 -29.52 139.03
C TRP A 419 52.06 -30.72 140.34
N ALA A 420 53.00 -30.72 141.57
CA ALA A 420 54.01 -31.76 142.63
C ALA A 420 54.33 -32.18 144.43
N GLY A 421 55.47 -32.81 145.28
CA GLY A 421 55.91 -33.21 146.97
C GLY A 421 57.18 -34.21 147.93
N TRP A 422 57.64 -34.42 149.40
CA TRP A 422 58.80 -35.36 150.40
C TRP A 422 59.35 -35.53 152.18
N SER A 423 60.12 -36.55 153.05
CA SER A 423 61.24 -36.72 154.45
C SER A 423 61.52 -37.59 156.07
N TRP A 424 62.71 -38.19 156.88
CA TRP A 424 63.25 -38.61 158.54
C TRP A 424 64.55 -39.64 159.38
N ARG A 425 65.06 -39.89 160.84
CA ARG A 425 65.94 -41.07 161.88
C ARG A 425 67.20 -41.18 163.24
N ARG A 426 67.57 -42.13 164.44
CA ARG A 426 68.92 -42.58 165.56
C ARG A 426 69.23 -43.48 167.17
N ARG A 427 70.41 -44.17 167.93
CA ARG A 427 70.85 -44.81 169.56
C ARG A 427 72.29 -45.68 170.39
N SER A 428 72.77 -45.99 171.83
CA SER A 428 74.10 -46.81 172.70
C SER A 428 74.50 -47.37 174.44
N MET A 429 75.66 -48.12 175.17
CA MET A 429 76.23 -48.54 176.82
C MET A 429 77.69 -49.32 177.72
N ALA A 430 77.99 -50.20 178.98
CA ALA A 430 79.21 -50.48 180.25
C ALA A 430 80.14 -51.85 181.15
N GLN A 431 80.84 -52.06 182.52
CA GLN A 431 81.96 -53.19 183.35
C GLN A 431 82.65 -53.49 185.08
N ALA A 432 83.40 -54.61 185.86
CA ALA A 432 84.42 -54.93 187.24
C ALA A 432 85.53 -56.17 187.75
N ALA A 433 85.31 -57.31 188.54
CA ALA A 433 86.41 -58.31 189.06
C ALA A 433 86.37 -59.76 188.50
N MET A 434 85.15 -60.26 188.32
CA MET A 434 84.84 -61.10 187.15
C MET A 434 85.43 -60.47 185.87
N THR A 435 85.60 -59.15 185.82
CA THR A 435 86.29 -58.47 184.71
C THR A 435 87.80 -58.40 184.83
N ARG A 436 88.44 -59.34 185.53
CA ARG A 436 89.83 -59.69 185.22
C ARG A 436 89.88 -60.91 184.29
N GLU A 437 89.19 -62.00 184.65
CA GLU A 437 88.97 -63.12 183.72
C GLU A 437 88.18 -62.68 182.48
N ALA A 438 87.15 -61.83 182.64
CA ALA A 438 86.40 -61.30 181.49
C ALA A 438 87.16 -60.22 180.71
N THR A 439 88.18 -59.54 181.26
CA THR A 439 89.07 -58.73 180.38
C THR A 439 89.96 -59.62 179.54
N GLU A 440 90.57 -60.66 180.10
CA GLU A 440 91.41 -61.59 179.31
C GLU A 440 90.58 -62.33 178.25
N ALA A 441 89.34 -62.72 178.58
CA ALA A 441 88.41 -63.31 177.62
C ALA A 441 87.91 -62.32 176.54
N VAL A 442 87.74 -61.03 176.87
CA VAL A 442 87.35 -59.99 175.89
C VAL A 442 88.53 -59.59 175.00
N GLU A 443 89.75 -59.46 175.53
CA GLU A 443 90.95 -59.19 174.73
C GLU A 443 91.21 -60.32 173.71
N SER A 444 91.04 -61.59 174.12
CA SER A 444 91.12 -62.73 173.20
C SER A 444 90.03 -62.71 172.11
N ALA A 445 88.82 -62.24 172.41
CA ALA A 445 87.73 -62.18 171.44
C ALA A 445 87.92 -61.03 170.44
N ASP A 446 88.34 -59.86 170.92
CA ASP A 446 88.50 -58.66 170.10
C ASP A 446 89.75 -58.76 169.18
N ALA A 447 90.79 -59.46 169.61
CA ALA A 447 91.93 -59.81 168.75
C ALA A 447 91.53 -60.69 167.55
N ALA A 448 90.63 -61.66 167.76
CA ALA A 448 90.12 -62.51 166.68
C ALA A 448 89.24 -61.71 165.70
N GLN A 449 88.36 -60.83 166.20
CA GLN A 449 87.52 -59.95 165.38
C GLN A 449 88.37 -59.03 164.48
N ALA A 450 89.45 -58.45 165.02
CA ALA A 450 90.35 -57.56 164.29
C ALA A 450 91.08 -58.26 163.12
N CYS A 451 91.35 -59.56 163.25
CA CYS A 451 92.04 -60.33 162.20
C CYS A 451 91.14 -60.54 160.97
N ALA A 452 89.92 -61.03 161.17
CA ALA A 452 88.96 -61.31 160.08
C ALA A 452 88.63 -60.07 159.24
N ARG A 453 88.50 -58.89 159.87
CA ARG A 453 88.21 -57.62 159.16
C ARG A 453 89.31 -57.23 158.16
N LYS A 454 90.55 -57.66 158.41
CA LYS A 454 91.71 -57.37 157.58
C LYS A 454 91.75 -58.24 156.30
N GLU A 455 91.16 -59.42 156.34
CA GLU A 455 91.08 -60.34 155.19
C GLU A 455 90.05 -59.86 154.15
N VAL A 456 88.86 -59.41 154.60
CA VAL A 456 87.82 -58.84 153.72
C VAL A 456 88.35 -57.64 152.93
N LEU A 457 89.10 -56.73 153.59
CA LEU A 457 89.70 -55.57 152.96
C LEU A 457 90.86 -55.90 152.02
N ALA A 458 91.50 -57.07 152.15
CA ALA A 458 92.52 -57.53 151.22
C ALA A 458 91.91 -57.99 149.88
N LEU A 459 90.72 -58.61 149.91
CA LEU A 459 89.99 -59.06 148.71
C LEU A 459 89.40 -57.92 147.86
N LEU A 460 89.34 -56.70 148.41
CA LEU A 460 88.80 -55.50 147.75
C LEU A 460 89.89 -54.50 147.31
N GLN A 461 91.17 -54.89 147.37
CA GLN A 461 92.26 -54.03 146.89
C GLN A 461 92.15 -53.72 145.39
N GLY A 462 92.43 -52.47 145.02
CA GLY A 462 92.36 -51.98 143.65
C GLY A 462 91.11 -51.14 143.34
N LEU A 463 90.04 -51.25 144.12
CA LEU A 463 88.88 -50.35 144.02
C LEU A 463 88.97 -49.19 145.02
N PRO A 464 88.80 -47.92 144.59
CA PRO A 464 88.64 -46.78 145.49
C PRO A 464 87.22 -46.82 146.09
N LEU A 465 87.04 -47.64 147.13
CA LEU A 465 85.78 -47.74 147.87
C LEU A 465 85.55 -46.53 148.78
N ARG A 466 84.27 -46.18 148.97
CA ARG A 466 83.87 -45.17 149.95
C ARG A 466 84.10 -45.65 151.39
N ASP A 467 84.48 -44.74 152.28
CA ASP A 467 84.77 -45.03 153.70
C ASP A 467 83.62 -45.75 154.42
N GLU A 468 82.37 -45.45 154.06
CA GLU A 468 81.18 -46.11 154.59
C GLU A 468 81.17 -47.64 154.34
N HIS A 469 81.67 -48.06 153.18
CA HIS A 469 81.77 -49.47 152.78
C HIS A 469 83.12 -50.10 153.17
N ALA A 470 84.20 -49.33 153.23
CA ALA A 470 85.49 -49.80 153.75
C ALA A 470 85.45 -50.02 155.28
N CYS A 471 84.67 -49.22 156.02
CA CYS A 471 84.56 -49.37 157.47
C CYS A 471 83.73 -50.60 157.87
N ALA A 472 82.59 -50.84 157.21
CA ALA A 472 81.70 -51.96 157.48
C ALA A 472 81.30 -52.66 156.16
N PRO A 473 82.21 -53.46 155.56
CA PRO A 473 81.91 -54.18 154.33
C PRO A 473 80.77 -55.18 154.56
N SER A 474 79.72 -55.08 153.75
CA SER A 474 78.46 -55.83 153.91
C SER A 474 78.05 -56.51 152.61
N VAL A 475 77.09 -57.44 152.69
CA VAL A 475 76.63 -58.21 151.52
C VAL A 475 76.04 -57.30 150.41
N ALA A 476 75.50 -56.14 150.76
CA ALA A 476 74.99 -55.17 149.79
C ALA A 476 76.09 -54.60 148.86
N LEU A 477 77.33 -54.47 149.35
CA LEU A 477 78.49 -54.03 148.54
C LEU A 477 78.83 -55.06 147.46
N HIS A 478 78.82 -56.35 147.83
CA HIS A 478 79.05 -57.46 146.91
C HIS A 478 78.01 -57.50 145.79
N ASP A 479 76.73 -57.41 146.16
CA ASP A 479 75.62 -57.53 145.20
C ASP A 479 75.59 -56.33 144.22
N ALA A 480 76.02 -55.14 144.66
CA ALA A 480 76.18 -53.97 143.79
C ALA A 480 77.36 -54.10 142.80
N LEU A 481 78.50 -54.67 143.23
CA LEU A 481 79.66 -54.93 142.36
C LEU A 481 79.36 -55.97 141.27
N LEU A 482 78.50 -56.96 141.56
CA LEU A 482 78.05 -57.96 140.59
C LEU A 482 77.25 -57.32 139.43
N ALA A 483 76.29 -56.45 139.73
CA ALA A 483 75.47 -55.78 138.70
C ALA A 483 76.29 -54.86 137.77
N LEU A 484 77.35 -54.24 138.32
CA LEU A 484 78.28 -53.43 137.54
C LEU A 484 79.08 -54.29 136.54
N ARG A 485 79.51 -55.49 136.96
CA ARG A 485 80.23 -56.47 136.14
C ARG A 485 79.44 -56.93 134.92
N GLU A 486 78.17 -57.29 135.10
CA GLU A 486 77.30 -57.74 134.01
C GLU A 486 77.07 -56.65 132.97
N SER A 487 76.95 -55.39 133.42
CA SER A 487 76.73 -54.24 132.54
C SER A 487 77.90 -54.01 131.57
N CYS A 488 79.15 -54.11 132.07
CA CYS A 488 80.36 -54.01 131.25
C CYS A 488 80.45 -55.09 130.16
N ALA A 489 80.10 -56.33 130.49
CA ALA A 489 80.24 -57.47 129.57
C ALA A 489 79.35 -57.35 128.31
N ARG A 490 78.17 -56.73 128.43
CA ARG A 490 77.24 -56.55 127.29
C ARG A 490 77.78 -55.60 126.23
N LEU A 491 78.44 -54.52 126.66
CA LEU A 491 78.93 -53.44 125.78
C LEU A 491 79.95 -53.95 124.76
N THR A 492 80.85 -54.85 125.18
CA THR A 492 81.85 -55.45 124.28
C THR A 492 81.19 -56.22 123.13
N GLN A 493 80.07 -56.90 123.40
CA GLN A 493 79.38 -57.75 122.42
C GLN A 493 78.61 -56.95 121.36
N THR A 494 78.04 -55.78 121.70
CA THR A 494 77.28 -54.96 120.75
C THR A 494 78.20 -54.22 119.77
N VAL A 495 79.36 -53.74 120.24
CA VAL A 495 80.37 -53.06 119.42
C VAL A 495 80.96 -53.98 118.33
N GLU A 496 81.21 -55.26 118.63
CA GLU A 496 81.70 -56.22 117.62
C GLU A 496 80.65 -56.51 116.53
N ALA A 497 79.39 -56.70 116.93
CA ALA A 497 78.29 -56.98 115.99
C ALA A 497 78.08 -55.83 114.98
N ARG A 498 78.19 -54.58 115.44
CA ARG A 498 78.09 -53.39 114.59
C ARG A 498 79.17 -53.36 113.50
N ARG A 499 80.42 -53.66 113.85
CA ARG A 499 81.57 -53.62 112.93
C ARG A 499 81.46 -54.61 111.76
N CYS A 500 80.83 -55.78 111.96
CA CYS A 500 80.61 -56.74 110.87
C CYS A 500 79.61 -56.23 109.84
N LEU A 501 78.51 -55.61 110.28
CA LEU A 501 77.45 -55.13 109.41
C LEU A 501 77.84 -53.87 108.61
N GLU A 502 78.79 -53.07 109.13
CA GLU A 502 79.39 -51.93 108.40
C GLU A 502 80.10 -52.38 107.11
N ALA A 503 80.72 -53.56 107.11
CA ALA A 503 81.46 -54.08 105.96
C ALA A 503 80.55 -54.54 104.81
N GLU A 504 79.40 -55.15 105.10
CA GLU A 504 78.45 -55.60 104.07
C GLU A 504 77.84 -54.43 103.29
N VAL A 505 77.44 -53.37 104.01
CA VAL A 505 76.80 -52.17 103.42
C VAL A 505 77.68 -51.52 102.35
N ALA A 506 79.01 -51.53 102.53
CA ALA A 506 79.94 -50.99 101.54
C ALA A 506 80.00 -51.81 100.24
N GLY A 507 79.89 -53.14 100.31
CA GLY A 507 79.93 -54.03 99.15
C GLY A 507 78.66 -53.96 98.29
N ASP A 508 77.49 -53.91 98.94
CA ASP A 508 76.21 -53.80 98.24
C ASP A 508 76.07 -52.45 97.49
N GLN A 509 76.66 -51.36 98.02
CA GLN A 509 76.59 -50.02 97.39
C GLN A 509 77.33 -49.91 96.04
N GLU A 510 78.56 -50.42 95.96
CA GLU A 510 79.35 -50.38 94.71
C GLU A 510 78.72 -51.26 93.60
N THR A 511 77.96 -52.29 93.98
CA THR A 511 77.25 -53.14 93.01
C THR A 511 76.20 -52.35 92.22
N VAL A 512 75.40 -51.50 92.88
CA VAL A 512 74.39 -50.65 92.21
C VAL A 512 75.05 -49.52 91.41
N ALA A 513 76.17 -48.97 91.90
CA ALA A 513 76.93 -47.94 91.21
C ALA A 513 77.64 -48.43 89.93
N ARG A 514 77.73 -49.75 89.69
CA ARG A 514 78.35 -50.33 88.49
C ARG A 514 77.41 -50.36 87.30
N VAL A 515 76.17 -50.80 87.52
CA VAL A 515 75.14 -50.94 86.47
C VAL A 515 74.85 -49.63 85.75
N ALA A 516 74.93 -48.49 86.42
CA ALA A 516 74.81 -47.18 85.77
C ALA A 516 75.95 -46.89 84.77
N ARG A 517 77.21 -47.15 85.18
CA ARG A 517 78.40 -46.90 84.35
C ARG A 517 78.40 -47.77 83.09
N ASP A 518 78.01 -49.04 83.22
CA ASP A 518 77.93 -49.98 82.09
C ASP A 518 76.87 -49.56 81.05
N LEU A 519 75.88 -48.77 81.45
CA LEU A 519 74.85 -48.17 80.58
C LEU A 519 75.22 -46.76 80.07
N GLY A 520 76.42 -46.26 80.39
CA GLY A 520 76.89 -44.94 79.99
C GLY A 520 76.24 -43.79 80.77
N LEU A 521 75.85 -44.03 82.03
CA LEU A 521 75.23 -43.05 82.92
C LEU A 521 76.08 -42.89 84.21
N GLU A 522 76.24 -41.65 84.66
CA GLU A 522 76.99 -41.37 85.89
C GLU A 522 76.21 -41.80 87.14
N PRO A 523 76.81 -42.53 88.10
CA PRO A 523 76.17 -42.90 89.35
C PRO A 523 75.76 -41.69 90.19
N MET A 524 74.64 -41.78 90.88
CA MET A 524 74.20 -40.78 91.85
C MET A 524 74.86 -41.01 93.21
N ALA A 525 74.87 -39.98 94.07
CA ALA A 525 75.52 -40.00 95.39
C ALA A 525 74.99 -41.05 96.39
N THR A 526 73.95 -41.82 96.03
CA THR A 526 73.52 -43.02 96.76
C THR A 526 73.07 -44.11 95.79
N ALA A 527 73.15 -45.38 96.22
CA ALA A 527 72.62 -46.52 95.47
C ALA A 527 71.13 -46.37 95.15
N ASP A 528 70.32 -45.90 96.11
CA ASP A 528 68.86 -45.73 95.94
C ASP A 528 68.50 -44.65 94.90
N ALA A 529 69.26 -43.53 94.87
CA ALA A 529 69.11 -42.52 93.82
C ALA A 529 69.58 -43.03 92.44
N THR A 530 70.63 -43.86 92.41
CA THR A 530 71.15 -44.46 91.17
C THR A 530 70.14 -45.43 90.56
N ALA A 531 69.55 -46.33 91.36
CA ALA A 531 68.53 -47.26 90.90
C ALA A 531 67.28 -46.53 90.35
N LYS A 532 66.82 -45.46 91.02
CA LYS A 532 65.68 -44.64 90.56
C LYS A 532 65.95 -43.95 89.22
N MET A 533 67.15 -43.41 89.01
CA MET A 533 67.56 -42.82 87.74
C MET A 533 67.49 -43.83 86.59
N LEU A 534 67.94 -45.07 86.83
CA LEU A 534 67.93 -46.13 85.82
C LEU A 534 66.50 -46.57 85.45
N ALA A 535 65.63 -46.74 86.44
CA ALA A 535 64.22 -47.08 86.23
C ALA A 535 63.49 -45.99 85.41
N GLN A 536 63.67 -44.70 85.76
CA GLN A 536 63.05 -43.60 85.02
C GLN A 536 63.52 -43.55 83.56
N ARG A 537 64.81 -43.78 83.29
CA ARG A 537 65.33 -43.78 81.91
C ARG A 537 64.83 -44.93 81.06
N LEU A 538 64.54 -46.09 81.66
CA LEU A 538 63.88 -47.19 80.96
C LEU A 538 62.45 -46.81 80.55
N GLU A 539 61.66 -46.27 81.47
CA GLU A 539 60.27 -45.85 81.23
C GLU A 539 60.15 -44.76 80.16
N GLU A 540 60.99 -43.71 80.23
CA GLU A 540 61.07 -42.65 79.21
C GLU A 540 61.40 -43.19 77.80
N THR A 541 62.07 -44.33 77.71
CA THR A 541 62.50 -44.94 76.45
C THR A 541 61.40 -45.84 75.87
N GLU A 542 60.69 -46.61 76.71
CA GLU A 542 59.57 -47.45 76.28
C GLU A 542 58.42 -46.60 75.72
N GLN A 543 58.12 -45.44 76.34
CA GLN A 543 57.10 -44.51 75.83
C GLN A 543 57.44 -43.94 74.43
N ARG A 544 58.73 -43.74 74.11
CA ARG A 544 59.16 -43.26 72.78
C ARG A 544 59.02 -44.32 71.68
N GLN A 545 59.09 -45.60 72.02
CA GLN A 545 58.86 -46.67 71.04
C GLN A 545 57.39 -46.67 70.58
N VAL A 546 56.44 -46.67 71.52
CA VAL A 546 55.00 -46.70 71.21
C VAL A 546 54.59 -45.51 70.34
N ALA A 547 55.02 -44.29 70.69
CA ALA A 547 54.73 -43.09 69.92
C ALA A 547 55.28 -43.12 68.48
N ALA A 548 56.43 -43.78 68.25
CA ALA A 548 57.01 -43.94 66.91
C ALA A 548 56.25 -44.96 66.05
N GLU A 549 55.67 -45.99 66.67
CA GLU A 549 54.85 -47.01 65.98
C GLU A 549 53.48 -46.44 65.59
N GLU A 550 52.81 -45.70 66.49
CA GLU A 550 51.56 -44.97 66.23
C GLU A 550 51.72 -43.92 65.11
N ALA A 551 52.81 -43.14 65.13
CA ALA A 551 53.11 -42.15 64.10
C ALA A 551 53.25 -42.78 62.70
N GLY A 552 53.81 -44.00 62.60
CA GLY A 552 53.88 -44.75 61.35
C GLY A 552 52.51 -45.12 60.80
N HIS A 553 51.62 -45.66 61.63
CA HIS A 553 50.26 -46.03 61.21
C HIS A 553 49.39 -44.81 60.82
N ALA A 554 49.61 -43.65 61.46
CA ALA A 554 48.95 -42.39 61.09
C ALA A 554 49.37 -41.85 59.71
N VAL A 555 50.57 -42.21 59.22
CA VAL A 555 51.01 -41.92 57.84
C VAL A 555 50.34 -42.87 56.85
N GLU A 556 50.41 -44.18 57.09
CA GLU A 556 49.79 -45.22 56.26
C GLU A 556 48.30 -44.94 56.00
N GLY A 557 47.53 -44.66 57.06
CA GLY A 557 46.09 -44.40 57.00
C GLY A 557 45.66 -43.05 56.40
N ARG A 558 46.61 -42.19 55.98
CA ARG A 558 46.33 -40.98 55.18
C ARG A 558 46.55 -41.23 53.70
N HIS A 559 47.67 -41.82 53.33
CA HIS A 559 47.97 -42.16 51.92
C HIS A 559 46.98 -43.18 51.36
N GLN A 560 46.53 -44.15 52.16
CA GLN A 560 45.45 -45.09 51.80
C GLN A 560 44.15 -44.42 51.30
N ARG A 561 43.78 -43.23 51.81
CA ARG A 561 42.54 -42.54 51.40
C ARG A 561 42.70 -41.87 50.04
N ARG A 562 43.84 -41.19 49.84
CA ARG A 562 44.22 -40.61 48.54
C ARG A 562 44.36 -41.66 47.44
N ALA A 563 44.86 -42.85 47.79
CA ALA A 563 44.88 -43.98 46.86
C ALA A 563 43.46 -44.33 46.39
N ALA A 564 42.51 -44.50 47.32
CA ALA A 564 41.12 -44.79 47.01
C ALA A 564 40.41 -43.65 46.22
N GLU A 565 40.74 -42.38 46.48
CA GLU A 565 40.24 -41.23 45.71
C GLU A 565 40.70 -41.29 44.23
N ILE A 566 41.96 -41.65 43.98
CA ILE A 566 42.52 -41.81 42.63
C ILE A 566 41.91 -43.05 41.94
N GLU A 567 41.76 -44.16 42.66
CA GLU A 567 41.16 -45.41 42.15
C GLU A 567 39.67 -45.22 41.79
N HIS A 568 38.90 -44.48 42.59
CA HIS A 568 37.52 -44.12 42.28
C HIS A 568 37.43 -43.22 41.03
N THR A 569 38.30 -42.21 40.93
CA THR A 569 38.38 -41.33 39.74
C THR A 569 38.70 -42.13 38.47
N MET A 570 39.51 -43.20 38.58
CA MET A 570 39.81 -44.11 37.47
C MET A 570 38.65 -45.04 37.09
N ALA A 571 37.72 -45.33 38.01
CA ALA A 571 36.51 -46.09 37.73
C ALA A 571 35.42 -45.21 37.09
N ASP A 572 35.26 -43.98 37.58
CA ASP A 572 34.32 -43.01 37.00
C ASP A 572 34.66 -42.71 35.53
N LEU A 573 35.96 -42.62 35.21
CA LEU A 573 36.44 -42.49 33.83
C LEU A 573 36.15 -43.72 32.95
N ASP A 574 36.06 -44.94 33.52
CA ASP A 574 35.65 -46.14 32.76
C ASP A 574 34.15 -46.11 32.47
N ASP A 575 33.32 -45.73 33.45
CA ASP A 575 31.87 -45.61 33.29
C ASP A 575 31.49 -44.45 32.34
N GLU A 576 32.23 -43.33 32.35
CA GLU A 576 32.09 -42.28 31.33
C GLU A 576 32.44 -42.79 29.93
N CYS A 577 33.56 -43.52 29.78
CA CYS A 577 33.94 -44.10 28.50
C CYS A 577 32.89 -45.09 27.97
N LEU A 578 32.35 -45.96 28.84
CA LEU A 578 31.31 -46.94 28.49
C LEU A 578 29.99 -46.26 28.08
N GLN A 579 29.60 -45.17 28.73
CA GLN A 579 28.41 -44.40 28.35
C GLN A 579 28.57 -43.71 26.98
N VAL A 580 29.74 -43.12 26.72
CA VAL A 580 30.05 -42.52 25.42
C VAL A 580 30.15 -43.59 24.32
N GLU A 581 30.75 -44.74 24.61
CA GLU A 581 30.84 -45.88 23.69
C GLU A 581 29.45 -46.39 23.30
N ALA A 582 28.56 -46.61 24.28
CA ALA A 582 27.20 -47.06 24.05
C ALA A 582 26.36 -46.04 23.26
N ALA A 583 26.51 -44.75 23.55
CA ALA A 583 25.81 -43.68 22.83
C ALA A 583 26.26 -43.58 21.36
N LEU A 584 27.57 -43.71 21.10
CA LEU A 584 28.11 -43.75 19.74
C LEU A 584 27.71 -45.05 19.01
N ALA A 585 27.77 -46.21 19.67
CA ALA A 585 27.34 -47.48 19.09
C ALA A 585 25.87 -47.45 18.66
N ALA A 586 24.98 -46.83 19.45
CA ALA A 586 23.57 -46.66 19.09
C ALA A 586 23.37 -45.85 17.81
N ILE A 587 24.23 -44.86 17.54
CA ILE A 587 24.22 -44.05 16.31
C ILE A 587 24.86 -44.82 15.14
N GLY A 588 25.92 -45.58 15.40
CA GLY A 588 26.66 -46.35 14.39
C GLY A 588 26.08 -47.73 14.03
N GLY A 589 24.90 -48.09 14.56
CA GLY A 589 24.28 -49.39 14.32
C GLY A 589 24.96 -50.58 15.02
N GLY A 590 25.72 -50.31 16.08
CA GLY A 590 26.48 -51.28 16.88
C GLY A 590 27.98 -50.96 16.99
N ASP A 591 28.51 -50.05 16.16
CA ASP A 591 29.93 -49.70 16.11
C ASP A 591 30.16 -48.22 16.53
N PRO A 592 30.90 -47.95 17.62
CA PRO A 592 31.18 -46.58 18.08
C PRO A 592 31.96 -45.71 17.09
N ALA A 593 32.89 -46.30 16.32
CA ALA A 593 33.70 -45.57 15.35
C ALA A 593 32.85 -45.16 14.13
N VAL A 594 31.94 -46.04 13.69
CA VAL A 594 30.94 -45.72 12.66
C VAL A 594 29.98 -44.63 13.16
N GLY A 595 29.62 -44.65 14.44
CA GLY A 595 28.80 -43.62 15.08
C GLY A 595 29.48 -42.25 15.13
N ALA A 596 30.74 -42.19 15.57
CA ALA A 596 31.53 -40.95 15.57
C ALA A 596 31.73 -40.39 14.14
N GLN A 597 31.99 -41.27 13.16
CA GLN A 597 32.11 -40.89 11.76
C GLN A 597 30.75 -40.52 11.12
N ALA A 598 29.62 -40.98 11.66
CA ALA A 598 28.28 -40.49 11.28
C ALA A 598 28.05 -39.08 11.82
N LEU A 599 28.35 -38.81 13.10
CA LEU A 599 28.27 -37.48 13.70
C LEU A 599 29.16 -36.45 12.99
N PHE A 600 30.41 -36.81 12.67
CA PHE A 600 31.32 -35.96 11.90
C PHE A 600 30.76 -35.62 10.50
N ARG A 601 30.08 -36.57 9.85
CA ARG A 601 29.40 -36.30 8.57
C ARG A 601 28.16 -35.43 8.75
N ALA A 602 27.35 -35.64 9.79
CA ALA A 602 26.19 -34.82 10.09
C ALA A 602 26.57 -33.37 10.41
N ASP A 603 27.61 -33.13 11.21
CA ASP A 603 28.15 -31.79 11.48
C ASP A 603 28.68 -31.12 10.19
N ALA A 604 29.44 -31.85 9.37
CA ALA A 604 29.95 -31.32 8.10
C ALA A 604 28.84 -31.06 7.06
N ALA A 605 27.78 -31.87 7.03
CA ALA A 605 26.60 -31.64 6.20
C ALA A 605 25.84 -30.39 6.67
N ARG A 606 25.68 -30.22 7.99
CA ARG A 606 25.05 -29.07 8.65
C ARG A 606 25.80 -27.77 8.40
N GLU A 607 27.13 -27.77 8.50
CA GLU A 607 27.97 -26.60 8.16
C GLU A 607 27.78 -26.22 6.68
N ARG A 608 27.83 -27.20 5.76
CA ARG A 608 27.61 -26.98 4.33
C ARG A 608 26.21 -26.44 4.02
N ALA A 609 25.17 -27.00 4.64
CA ALA A 609 23.81 -26.49 4.54
C ALA A 609 23.72 -25.03 5.00
N GLY A 610 24.32 -24.71 6.16
CA GLY A 610 24.40 -23.34 6.68
C GLY A 610 25.09 -22.37 5.73
N VAL A 611 26.26 -22.75 5.17
CA VAL A 611 27.00 -21.93 4.20
C VAL A 611 26.22 -21.73 2.91
N MET A 612 25.63 -22.78 2.34
CA MET A 612 24.81 -22.69 1.12
C MET A 612 23.56 -21.83 1.34
N ARG A 613 22.88 -21.99 2.49
CA ARG A 613 21.67 -21.22 2.82
C ARG A 613 21.99 -19.75 3.13
N ALA A 614 23.14 -19.45 3.73
CA ALA A 614 23.64 -18.10 3.90
C ALA A 614 23.99 -17.42 2.55
N ALA A 615 24.60 -18.17 1.62
CA ALA A 615 24.87 -17.68 0.26
C ALA A 615 23.56 -17.37 -0.51
N LEU A 616 22.57 -18.28 -0.44
CA LEU A 616 21.25 -18.07 -1.02
C LEU A 616 20.51 -16.87 -0.40
N ALA A 617 20.61 -16.67 0.92
CA ALA A 617 20.01 -15.53 1.60
C ALA A 617 20.69 -14.19 1.24
N GLY A 618 22.01 -14.21 1.03
CA GLY A 618 22.76 -13.05 0.53
C GLY A 618 22.42 -12.68 -0.93
N ALA A 619 22.11 -13.68 -1.77
CA ALA A 619 21.67 -13.47 -3.16
C ALA A 619 20.18 -13.11 -3.29
N HIS A 620 19.34 -13.58 -2.37
CA HIS A 620 17.88 -13.49 -2.46
C HIS A 620 17.24 -13.04 -1.14
N SER A 621 16.97 -11.74 -1.03
CA SER A 621 16.30 -11.13 0.13
C SER A 621 14.87 -11.66 0.39
N ASP A 622 14.26 -12.35 -0.58
CA ASP A 622 12.94 -12.97 -0.48
C ASP A 622 13.00 -14.52 -0.38
N LEU A 623 14.13 -15.09 0.06
CA LEU A 623 14.39 -16.53 0.14
C LEU A 623 13.25 -17.33 0.80
N GLU A 624 12.67 -16.88 1.92
CA GLU A 624 11.54 -17.57 2.56
C GLU A 624 10.32 -17.78 1.65
N SER A 625 10.10 -16.88 0.70
CA SER A 625 8.99 -16.96 -0.26
C SER A 625 9.31 -17.91 -1.41
N LEU A 626 10.57 -17.95 -1.83
CA LEU A 626 11.08 -18.91 -2.82
C LEU A 626 11.09 -20.33 -2.23
N GLU A 627 11.56 -20.49 -0.99
CA GLU A 627 11.52 -21.74 -0.22
C GLU A 627 10.10 -22.28 -0.06
N ARG A 628 9.11 -21.43 0.23
CA ARG A 628 7.70 -21.87 0.36
C ARG A 628 7.15 -22.42 -0.96
N LEU A 629 7.39 -21.73 -2.07
CA LEU A 629 7.01 -22.21 -3.41
C LEU A 629 7.74 -23.51 -3.77
N ALA A 630 9.03 -23.60 -3.47
CA ALA A 630 9.83 -24.79 -3.77
C ALA A 630 9.44 -26.01 -2.90
N ARG A 631 9.05 -25.83 -1.62
CA ARG A 631 8.55 -26.93 -0.78
C ARG A 631 7.17 -27.43 -1.24
N ASP A 632 6.28 -26.52 -1.63
CA ASP A 632 4.99 -26.87 -2.22
C ASP A 632 5.16 -27.62 -3.56
N ALA A 633 6.13 -27.20 -4.39
CA ALA A 633 6.53 -27.94 -5.60
C ALA A 633 7.12 -29.33 -5.26
N ARG A 634 8.01 -29.45 -4.26
CA ARG A 634 8.56 -30.74 -3.80
C ARG A 634 7.45 -31.73 -3.43
N ALA A 635 6.41 -31.27 -2.72
CA ALA A 635 5.23 -32.07 -2.39
C ALA A 635 4.36 -32.47 -3.61
N LYS A 636 4.43 -31.71 -4.71
CA LYS A 636 3.65 -31.91 -5.95
C LYS A 636 4.42 -32.62 -7.08
N GLY A 637 5.65 -33.09 -6.82
CA GLY A 637 6.51 -33.78 -7.81
C GLY A 637 7.78 -33.02 -8.22
N GLY A 638 8.30 -32.14 -7.36
CA GLY A 638 9.60 -31.48 -7.53
C GLY A 638 9.59 -30.35 -8.55
N ILE A 639 10.76 -30.07 -9.14
CA ILE A 639 10.95 -28.99 -10.12
C ILE A 639 9.95 -29.06 -11.28
N GLY A 640 9.63 -30.27 -11.76
CA GLY A 640 8.66 -30.49 -12.83
C GLY A 640 7.21 -30.14 -12.49
N ALA A 641 6.87 -29.94 -11.21
CA ALA A 641 5.61 -29.32 -10.82
C ALA A 641 5.66 -27.80 -11.00
N LEU A 642 6.75 -27.16 -10.55
CA LEU A 642 6.97 -25.73 -10.67
C LEU A 642 7.11 -25.27 -12.13
N GLU A 643 7.74 -26.09 -12.99
CA GLU A 643 7.81 -25.87 -14.44
C GLU A 643 6.42 -25.89 -15.10
N ARG A 644 5.54 -26.83 -14.72
CA ARG A 644 4.14 -26.85 -15.19
C ARG A 644 3.32 -25.66 -14.72
N ASP A 645 3.53 -25.21 -13.48
CA ASP A 645 2.87 -24.01 -12.94
C ASP A 645 3.36 -22.74 -13.69
N ILE A 646 4.65 -22.66 -14.02
CA ILE A 646 5.23 -21.61 -14.88
C ILE A 646 4.59 -21.63 -16.28
N GLU A 647 4.50 -22.78 -16.94
CA GLU A 647 3.83 -22.90 -18.25
C GLU A 647 2.34 -22.55 -18.22
N ALA A 648 1.64 -22.87 -17.11
CA ALA A 648 0.24 -22.50 -16.93
C ALA A 648 0.09 -20.98 -16.74
N ASP A 649 0.95 -20.36 -15.94
CA ASP A 649 0.93 -18.93 -15.67
C ASP A 649 1.39 -18.08 -16.87
N GLU A 650 2.28 -18.61 -17.71
CA GLU A 650 2.66 -17.99 -18.99
C GLU A 650 1.51 -18.00 -19.99
N ARG A 651 0.79 -19.12 -20.14
CA ARG A 651 -0.41 -19.21 -20.98
C ARG A 651 -1.54 -18.30 -20.47
N ALA A 652 -1.78 -18.28 -19.15
CA ALA A 652 -2.76 -17.37 -18.54
C ALA A 652 -2.37 -15.90 -18.74
N LEU A 653 -1.09 -15.55 -18.58
CA LEU A 653 -0.57 -14.19 -18.79
C LEU A 653 -0.61 -13.77 -20.27
N ALA A 654 -0.48 -14.71 -21.22
CA ALA A 654 -0.66 -14.45 -22.64
C ALA A 654 -2.15 -14.18 -22.97
N SER A 655 -3.07 -14.99 -22.44
CA SER A 655 -4.52 -14.79 -22.60
C SER A 655 -4.96 -13.43 -22.08
N LEU A 656 -4.62 -13.10 -20.82
CA LEU A 656 -4.98 -11.82 -20.19
C LEU A 656 -4.45 -10.60 -20.96
N ARG A 657 -3.28 -10.71 -21.62
CA ARG A 657 -2.78 -9.64 -22.51
C ARG A 657 -3.59 -9.54 -23.78
N LYS A 658 -3.85 -10.66 -24.46
CA LYS A 658 -4.64 -10.69 -25.71
C LYS A 658 -6.07 -10.17 -25.48
N GLU A 659 -6.67 -10.51 -24.34
CA GLU A 659 -7.97 -9.99 -23.90
C GLU A 659 -7.90 -8.47 -23.65
N ALA A 660 -6.91 -7.98 -22.90
CA ALA A 660 -6.73 -6.55 -22.64
C ALA A 660 -6.40 -5.73 -23.91
N GLU A 661 -5.70 -6.33 -24.86
CA GLU A 661 -5.38 -5.76 -26.18
C GLU A 661 -6.63 -5.68 -27.07
N ALA A 662 -7.44 -6.75 -27.11
CA ALA A 662 -8.74 -6.74 -27.80
C ALA A 662 -9.73 -5.73 -27.19
N LEU A 663 -9.77 -5.58 -25.86
CA LEU A 663 -10.49 -4.48 -25.21
C LEU A 663 -9.87 -3.11 -25.51
N GLY A 664 -8.56 -3.05 -25.71
CA GLY A 664 -7.84 -1.86 -26.15
C GLY A 664 -8.30 -1.38 -27.52
N VAL A 665 -8.40 -2.29 -28.50
CA VAL A 665 -8.96 -2.01 -29.83
C VAL A 665 -10.43 -1.60 -29.71
N ARG A 666 -11.28 -2.39 -29.05
CA ARG A 666 -12.69 -2.04 -28.82
C ARG A 666 -12.88 -0.67 -28.16
N CYS A 667 -11.96 -0.26 -27.29
CA CYS A 667 -11.97 1.05 -26.63
C CYS A 667 -11.48 2.19 -27.56
N ALA A 668 -10.50 1.96 -28.44
CA ALA A 668 -10.07 2.95 -29.42
C ALA A 668 -11.21 3.27 -30.41
N ASN A 669 -11.97 2.24 -30.78
CA ASN A 669 -13.09 2.28 -31.71
C ASN A 669 -14.37 2.94 -31.13
N VAL A 670 -14.43 3.22 -29.82
CA VAL A 670 -15.49 4.06 -29.22
C VAL A 670 -14.93 5.46 -29.01
N ALA A 671 -15.36 6.42 -29.83
CA ALA A 671 -14.88 7.80 -29.79
C ALA A 671 -14.99 8.41 -28.38
N GLU A 672 -14.01 9.24 -28.00
CA GLU A 672 -14.08 9.98 -26.75
C GLU A 672 -15.01 11.19 -26.92
N VAL A 673 -15.94 11.38 -25.98
CA VAL A 673 -16.84 12.54 -26.00
C VAL A 673 -16.06 13.79 -25.58
N TRP A 674 -16.07 14.80 -26.45
CA TRP A 674 -15.33 16.07 -26.32
C TRP A 674 -13.84 15.87 -25.93
N PRO A 675 -13.02 15.30 -26.84
CA PRO A 675 -11.62 15.00 -26.55
C PRO A 675 -10.82 16.30 -26.36
N GLY A 676 -10.07 16.39 -25.27
CA GLY A 676 -9.23 17.57 -24.97
C GLY A 676 -9.97 18.82 -24.52
N VAL A 677 -11.26 18.71 -24.19
CA VAL A 677 -12.05 19.75 -23.48
C VAL A 677 -11.92 19.54 -21.96
N ASP A 678 -11.86 20.64 -21.20
CA ASP A 678 -11.60 20.59 -19.76
C ASP A 678 -12.63 19.74 -19.00
N GLU A 679 -12.13 18.87 -18.15
CA GLU A 679 -12.90 17.77 -17.55
C GLU A 679 -14.09 18.21 -16.67
N PRO A 680 -14.14 19.41 -16.03
CA PRO A 680 -15.36 19.92 -15.42
C PRO A 680 -16.52 20.10 -16.41
N ILE A 681 -16.25 20.54 -17.65
CA ILE A 681 -17.26 20.71 -18.70
C ILE A 681 -17.84 19.35 -19.06
N ARG A 682 -16.96 18.39 -19.36
CA ARG A 682 -17.33 17.00 -19.71
C ARG A 682 -18.19 16.37 -18.61
N ARG A 683 -17.72 16.42 -17.36
CA ARG A 683 -18.39 15.81 -16.21
C ARG A 683 -19.75 16.43 -15.93
N TYR A 684 -19.87 17.75 -16.02
CA TYR A 684 -21.17 18.41 -15.80
C TYR A 684 -22.19 17.93 -16.84
N LEU A 685 -21.86 18.06 -18.13
CA LEU A 685 -22.77 17.70 -19.22
C LEU A 685 -23.13 16.20 -19.23
N LEU A 686 -22.18 15.32 -18.90
CA LEU A 686 -22.40 13.87 -18.88
C LEU A 686 -23.08 13.34 -17.61
N HIS A 687 -22.93 14.00 -16.45
CA HIS A 687 -23.32 13.41 -15.16
C HIS A 687 -24.25 14.26 -14.28
N ALA A 688 -24.61 15.49 -14.67
CA ALA A 688 -25.55 16.32 -13.90
C ALA A 688 -27.04 15.99 -14.15
N GLY A 689 -27.33 15.12 -15.13
CA GLY A 689 -28.68 14.75 -15.53
C GLY A 689 -29.46 15.93 -16.11
N GLU A 690 -30.72 16.07 -15.72
CA GLU A 690 -31.66 17.09 -16.22
C GLU A 690 -31.13 18.52 -16.06
N HIS A 691 -30.29 18.80 -15.05
CA HIS A 691 -29.65 20.11 -14.85
C HIS A 691 -28.67 20.46 -15.98
N ALA A 692 -27.92 19.49 -16.50
CA ALA A 692 -27.09 19.69 -17.70
C ALA A 692 -27.93 19.83 -18.97
N ASP A 693 -29.07 19.13 -19.03
CA ASP A 693 -29.97 19.17 -20.18
C ASP A 693 -30.61 20.56 -20.31
N HIS A 694 -31.22 21.07 -19.24
CA HIS A 694 -31.75 22.44 -19.17
C HIS A 694 -30.66 23.50 -19.43
N PHE A 695 -29.50 23.37 -18.79
CA PHE A 695 -28.38 24.31 -18.98
C PHE A 695 -27.91 24.36 -20.45
N LEU A 696 -27.81 23.21 -21.13
CA LEU A 696 -27.38 23.17 -22.53
C LEU A 696 -28.46 23.71 -23.48
N ILE A 697 -29.73 23.39 -23.26
CA ILE A 697 -30.85 23.93 -24.06
C ILE A 697 -30.90 25.46 -23.95
N GLY A 698 -30.79 26.01 -22.74
CA GLY A 698 -30.70 27.46 -22.52
C GLY A 698 -29.47 28.07 -23.18
N SER A 699 -28.31 27.41 -23.07
CA SER A 699 -27.06 27.88 -23.69
C SER A 699 -27.12 27.88 -25.23
N LEU A 700 -27.75 26.88 -25.86
CA LEU A 700 -27.92 26.84 -27.31
C LEU A 700 -28.97 27.86 -27.79
N SER A 701 -30.01 28.10 -26.98
CA SER A 701 -30.99 29.18 -27.20
C SER A 701 -30.35 30.57 -27.14
N MET A 702 -29.40 30.77 -26.23
CA MET A 702 -28.59 31.99 -26.15
C MET A 702 -27.74 32.22 -27.41
N VAL A 703 -27.18 31.17 -28.02
CA VAL A 703 -26.51 31.29 -29.34
C VAL A 703 -27.52 31.64 -30.45
N LYS A 704 -28.72 31.05 -30.44
CA LYS A 704 -29.78 31.35 -31.42
C LYS A 704 -30.17 32.84 -31.39
N GLN A 705 -30.39 33.38 -30.19
CA GLN A 705 -30.70 34.80 -29.97
C GLN A 705 -29.54 35.71 -30.40
N ALA A 706 -28.32 35.36 -30.02
CA ALA A 706 -27.11 36.13 -30.31
C ALA A 706 -26.78 36.19 -31.81
N ALA A 707 -27.15 35.16 -32.58
CA ALA A 707 -27.06 35.15 -34.04
C ALA A 707 -28.10 36.06 -34.72
N SER A 708 -29.25 36.31 -34.07
CA SER A 708 -30.24 37.32 -34.47
C SER A 708 -30.00 38.72 -33.86
N GLY A 709 -28.90 38.92 -33.13
CA GLY A 709 -28.52 40.20 -32.52
C GLY A 709 -29.14 40.50 -31.14
N ASP A 710 -29.93 39.60 -30.55
CA ASP A 710 -30.40 39.76 -29.16
C ASP A 710 -29.41 39.10 -28.18
N LEU A 711 -28.99 39.85 -27.15
CA LEU A 711 -28.01 39.47 -26.13
C LEU A 711 -28.57 39.56 -24.70
N ARG A 712 -29.90 39.44 -24.57
CA ARG A 712 -30.62 39.31 -23.28
C ARG A 712 -30.30 37.99 -22.57
N ALA A 713 -30.80 37.87 -21.34
CA ALA A 713 -30.70 36.64 -20.56
C ALA A 713 -31.74 35.60 -21.03
N VAL A 714 -31.40 34.32 -20.85
CA VAL A 714 -32.21 33.18 -21.28
C VAL A 714 -32.52 32.29 -20.08
N ASP A 715 -33.79 31.94 -19.90
CA ASP A 715 -34.23 31.06 -18.82
C ASP A 715 -33.45 29.73 -18.83
N GLY A 716 -33.05 29.27 -17.65
CA GLY A 716 -32.24 28.06 -17.47
C GLY A 716 -30.71 28.26 -17.58
N VAL A 717 -30.24 29.46 -17.91
CA VAL A 717 -28.81 29.82 -17.88
C VAL A 717 -28.52 30.75 -16.68
N PRO A 718 -27.55 30.44 -15.79
CA PRO A 718 -27.17 31.35 -14.71
C PRO A 718 -26.54 32.65 -15.22
N ASP A 719 -26.87 33.79 -14.63
CA ASP A 719 -26.46 35.13 -15.09
C ASP A 719 -24.97 35.25 -15.46
N ARG A 720 -24.07 34.70 -14.61
CA ARG A 720 -22.61 34.68 -14.82
C ARG A 720 -22.19 34.09 -16.17
N VAL A 721 -22.96 33.13 -16.69
CA VAL A 721 -22.70 32.44 -17.95
C VAL A 721 -23.22 33.26 -19.12
N THR A 722 -24.36 33.93 -18.97
CA THR A 722 -24.85 34.92 -19.94
C THR A 722 -23.94 36.14 -20.05
N GLU A 723 -23.44 36.65 -18.93
CA GLU A 723 -22.43 37.74 -18.90
C GLU A 723 -21.15 37.30 -19.61
N ALA A 724 -20.54 36.19 -19.21
CA ALA A 724 -19.33 35.66 -19.84
C ALA A 724 -19.52 35.33 -21.33
N PHE A 725 -20.69 34.85 -21.74
CA PHE A 725 -21.01 34.59 -23.14
C PHE A 725 -21.14 35.89 -23.94
N ARG A 726 -21.79 36.92 -23.39
CA ARG A 726 -21.94 38.24 -24.05
C ARG A 726 -20.57 38.86 -24.32
N ASP A 727 -19.71 38.89 -23.31
CA ASP A 727 -18.34 39.44 -23.44
C ASP A 727 -17.52 38.67 -24.47
N TRP A 728 -17.60 37.33 -24.45
CA TRP A 728 -16.91 36.44 -25.39
C TRP A 728 -17.44 36.59 -26.83
N TRP A 729 -18.76 36.69 -27.02
CA TRP A 729 -19.41 36.81 -28.33
C TRP A 729 -19.06 38.14 -29.01
N LEU A 730 -19.01 39.23 -28.25
CA LEU A 730 -18.60 40.54 -28.76
C LEU A 730 -17.12 40.55 -29.15
N ALA A 731 -16.22 40.06 -28.29
CA ALA A 731 -14.79 39.97 -28.59
C ALA A 731 -14.48 39.06 -29.81
N ARG A 732 -15.32 38.03 -30.06
CA ARG A 732 -15.23 37.19 -31.26
C ARG A 732 -15.57 37.95 -32.54
N GLN A 733 -16.56 38.85 -32.50
CA GLN A 733 -16.93 39.67 -33.66
C GLN A 733 -15.83 40.68 -33.99
N GLU A 734 -15.25 41.35 -32.98
CA GLU A 734 -14.15 42.31 -33.17
C GLU A 734 -12.87 41.71 -33.78
N THR A 735 -12.69 40.38 -33.69
CA THR A 735 -11.52 39.66 -34.19
C THR A 735 -11.74 38.90 -35.50
N THR A 736 -12.95 38.96 -36.06
CA THR A 736 -13.30 38.36 -37.36
C THR A 736 -13.40 39.46 -38.42
N PRO A 737 -12.81 39.34 -39.62
CA PRO A 737 -12.98 40.35 -40.66
C PRO A 737 -14.47 40.52 -41.02
N PRO A 738 -14.93 41.75 -41.32
CA PRO A 738 -16.36 42.03 -41.48
C PRO A 738 -16.93 41.26 -42.67
N THR A 739 -17.66 40.19 -42.36
CA THR A 739 -18.55 39.55 -43.33
C THR A 739 -19.61 40.57 -43.69
N ARG A 740 -19.76 40.89 -44.99
CA ARG A 740 -20.61 41.98 -45.48
C ARG A 740 -21.96 41.99 -44.75
N GLU A 741 -22.30 43.14 -44.16
CA GLU A 741 -23.61 43.38 -43.57
C GLU A 741 -24.66 43.06 -44.63
N ARG A 742 -25.47 42.01 -44.41
CA ARG A 742 -26.72 41.88 -45.18
C ARG A 742 -27.58 43.10 -44.81
N PRO A 743 -28.19 43.79 -45.80
CA PRO A 743 -29.21 44.79 -45.51
C PRO A 743 -30.23 44.20 -44.55
N THR A 744 -30.61 44.95 -43.52
CA THR A 744 -31.58 44.49 -42.53
C THR A 744 -32.87 44.11 -43.27
N PRO A 745 -33.32 42.83 -43.22
CA PRO A 745 -34.61 42.49 -43.80
C PRO A 745 -35.67 43.32 -43.08
N THR A 746 -36.50 44.04 -43.84
CA THR A 746 -37.77 44.53 -43.30
C THR A 746 -38.50 43.32 -42.71
N GLU A 747 -38.96 43.41 -41.46
CA GLU A 747 -39.66 42.28 -40.83
C GLU A 747 -40.84 41.89 -41.73
N PRO A 748 -40.90 40.63 -42.23
CA PRO A 748 -41.94 40.22 -43.16
C PRO A 748 -43.32 40.40 -42.52
N GLU A 749 -44.23 41.05 -43.22
CA GLU A 749 -45.61 41.14 -42.75
C GLU A 749 -46.23 39.74 -42.71
N ALA A 750 -47.28 39.58 -41.91
CA ALA A 750 -47.95 38.29 -41.69
C ALA A 750 -48.70 37.79 -42.95
N GLY A 751 -47.93 37.27 -43.91
CA GLY A 751 -48.35 36.84 -45.24
C GLY A 751 -47.20 36.74 -46.25
N ASP A 752 -46.07 37.43 -46.03
CA ASP A 752 -44.90 37.39 -46.93
C ASP A 752 -44.23 36.01 -46.97
N ARG A 753 -43.80 35.57 -48.16
CA ARG A 753 -43.03 34.34 -48.37
C ARG A 753 -42.03 34.51 -49.51
N PHE A 754 -40.77 34.72 -49.15
CA PHE A 754 -39.67 34.88 -50.09
C PHE A 754 -38.85 33.58 -50.23
N VAL A 755 -38.61 33.15 -51.47
CA VAL A 755 -37.84 31.94 -51.81
C VAL A 755 -36.62 32.38 -52.61
N PRO A 756 -35.39 32.01 -52.23
CA PRO A 756 -34.18 32.50 -52.92
C PRO A 756 -34.12 32.05 -54.39
N PRO A 757 -33.56 32.87 -55.29
CA PRO A 757 -33.27 32.47 -56.66
C PRO A 757 -32.23 31.34 -56.67
N VAL A 758 -32.40 30.40 -57.59
CA VAL A 758 -31.54 29.23 -57.77
C VAL A 758 -30.76 29.38 -59.06
N ILE A 759 -29.43 29.47 -58.96
CA ILE A 759 -28.56 29.39 -60.13
C ILE A 759 -28.35 27.91 -60.48
N ALA A 760 -28.51 27.57 -61.76
CA ALA A 760 -28.30 26.23 -62.31
C ALA A 760 -27.56 26.27 -63.64
N LEU A 761 -26.92 25.18 -64.01
CA LEU A 761 -26.26 24.97 -65.30
C LEU A 761 -27.13 24.05 -66.16
N ASP A 762 -27.27 24.37 -67.44
CA ASP A 762 -27.79 23.42 -68.43
C ASP A 762 -26.75 23.16 -69.53
N PRO A 763 -25.97 22.07 -69.42
CA PRO A 763 -24.95 21.72 -70.42
C PRO A 763 -25.56 21.26 -71.76
N VAL A 764 -26.87 21.00 -71.84
CA VAL A 764 -27.53 20.56 -73.09
C VAL A 764 -27.79 21.77 -73.99
N VAL A 765 -28.19 22.90 -73.41
CA VAL A 765 -28.33 24.18 -74.14
C VAL A 765 -27.05 25.01 -74.10
N ALA A 766 -26.13 24.76 -73.17
CA ALA A 766 -24.89 25.50 -72.90
C ALA A 766 -25.09 26.89 -72.25
N GLU A 767 -25.97 26.98 -71.25
CA GLU A 767 -26.22 28.21 -70.46
C GLU A 767 -26.09 27.96 -68.95
N ILE A 768 -25.73 29.02 -68.22
CA ILE A 768 -26.08 29.16 -66.81
C ILE A 768 -27.45 29.86 -66.76
N THR A 769 -28.39 29.32 -66.01
CA THR A 769 -29.76 29.82 -65.83
C THR A 769 -29.99 30.23 -64.38
N VAL A 770 -30.91 31.18 -64.19
CA VAL A 770 -31.47 31.56 -62.90
C VAL A 770 -32.94 31.20 -62.91
N HIS A 771 -33.36 30.43 -61.91
CA HIS A 771 -34.75 30.15 -61.63
C HIS A 771 -35.16 30.93 -60.37
N LEU A 772 -36.11 31.86 -60.49
CA LEU A 772 -36.73 32.57 -59.38
C LEU A 772 -38.14 31.99 -59.18
N PRO A 773 -38.37 31.19 -58.12
CA PRO A 773 -39.69 30.64 -57.82
C PRO A 773 -40.74 31.74 -57.52
N PRO A 774 -42.04 31.42 -57.54
CA PRO A 774 -43.11 32.36 -57.16
C PRO A 774 -42.95 32.89 -55.73
N GLN A 775 -42.74 34.19 -55.60
CA GLN A 775 -42.63 34.93 -54.33
C GLN A 775 -44.03 35.38 -53.88
N SER A 776 -44.33 35.39 -52.58
CA SER A 776 -45.60 35.91 -52.04
C SER A 776 -45.36 37.20 -51.26
N ILE A 777 -46.16 38.24 -51.52
CA ILE A 777 -45.92 39.62 -51.08
C ILE A 777 -47.20 40.23 -50.50
N SER A 778 -47.13 40.71 -49.25
CA SER A 778 -48.17 41.49 -48.57
C SER A 778 -48.25 42.89 -49.16
N MET A 779 -49.23 43.12 -50.03
CA MET A 779 -49.49 44.43 -50.61
C MET A 779 -50.96 44.59 -51.05
N PRO A 780 -51.57 45.78 -50.89
CA PRO A 780 -52.93 46.04 -51.35
C PRO A 780 -53.02 45.93 -52.88
N ALA A 781 -54.02 45.21 -53.37
CA ALA A 781 -54.14 44.89 -54.80
C ALA A 781 -54.31 46.13 -55.69
N GLY A 782 -53.32 46.41 -56.54
CA GLY A 782 -53.32 47.50 -57.52
C GLY A 782 -52.35 47.23 -58.68
N ASN A 783 -52.27 48.17 -59.62
CA ASN A 783 -51.46 48.05 -60.85
C ASN A 783 -49.94 48.26 -60.61
N ALA A 784 -49.36 47.58 -59.62
CA ALA A 784 -47.93 47.63 -59.37
C ALA A 784 -47.17 46.84 -60.45
N SER A 785 -46.21 47.48 -61.10
CA SER A 785 -45.20 46.78 -61.89
C SER A 785 -44.16 46.16 -60.97
N ALA A 786 -43.80 44.90 -61.19
CA ALA A 786 -42.65 44.27 -60.57
C ALA A 786 -41.55 43.98 -61.60
N SER A 787 -40.30 44.00 -61.14
CA SER A 787 -39.14 43.61 -61.92
C SER A 787 -38.11 42.93 -61.03
N PHE A 788 -37.32 42.04 -61.61
CA PHE A 788 -36.23 41.35 -60.94
C PHE A 788 -34.90 41.87 -61.50
N ARG A 789 -34.18 42.64 -60.69
CA ARG A 789 -32.89 43.24 -61.05
C ARG A 789 -31.75 42.27 -60.72
N VAL A 790 -30.90 42.03 -61.70
CA VAL A 790 -29.64 41.29 -61.54
C VAL A 790 -28.51 42.30 -61.65
N SER A 791 -27.74 42.48 -60.57
CA SER A 791 -26.56 43.36 -60.53
C SER A 791 -25.29 42.56 -60.33
N GLY A 792 -24.26 42.83 -61.14
CA GLY A 792 -22.93 42.24 -61.01
C GLY A 792 -21.98 43.08 -60.16
N SER A 793 -20.91 42.44 -59.67
CA SER A 793 -19.87 43.07 -58.85
C SER A 793 -19.14 44.25 -59.52
N GLU A 794 -19.15 44.30 -60.86
CA GLU A 794 -18.52 45.37 -61.64
C GLU A 794 -19.51 46.47 -62.07
N GLY A 795 -20.74 46.46 -61.54
CA GLY A 795 -21.77 47.45 -61.86
C GLY A 795 -22.58 47.16 -63.14
N GLN A 796 -22.42 45.97 -63.73
CA GLN A 796 -23.35 45.47 -64.75
C GLN A 796 -24.76 45.33 -64.14
N GLN A 797 -25.82 45.70 -64.85
CA GLN A 797 -27.20 45.51 -64.39
C GLN A 797 -28.13 45.06 -65.53
N CYS A 798 -29.09 44.19 -65.20
CA CYS A 798 -30.14 43.71 -66.10
C CYS A 798 -31.46 43.58 -65.34
N ASP A 799 -32.56 44.11 -65.89
CA ASP A 799 -33.89 44.08 -65.26
C ASP A 799 -34.83 43.17 -66.06
N HIS A 800 -35.36 42.14 -65.41
CA HIS A 800 -36.35 41.23 -65.98
C HIS A 800 -37.75 41.63 -65.52
N SER A 801 -38.72 41.69 -66.44
CA SER A 801 -40.11 42.04 -66.10
C SER A 801 -40.79 40.88 -65.37
N VAL A 802 -41.47 41.17 -64.25
CA VAL A 802 -42.15 40.18 -63.41
C VAL A 802 -43.63 40.50 -63.32
N ARG A 803 -44.48 39.58 -63.78
CA ARG A 803 -45.93 39.70 -63.59
C ARG A 803 -46.28 39.42 -62.12
N LEU A 804 -47.23 40.20 -61.59
CA LEU A 804 -47.88 39.95 -60.30
C LEU A 804 -49.29 39.40 -60.52
N TYR A 805 -49.62 38.34 -59.79
CA TYR A 805 -50.93 37.73 -59.73
C TYR A 805 -51.58 38.02 -58.37
N LYS A 806 -52.80 38.56 -58.36
CA LYS A 806 -53.55 38.83 -57.13
C LYS A 806 -54.04 37.53 -56.51
N LEU A 807 -53.64 37.21 -55.27
CA LEU A 807 -54.17 36.08 -54.51
C LEU A 807 -55.44 36.49 -53.73
N ASP A 808 -55.37 37.58 -52.94
CA ASP A 808 -56.53 38.18 -52.28
C ASP A 808 -56.46 39.73 -52.26
N GLU A 809 -57.18 40.43 -51.38
CA GLU A 809 -57.12 41.91 -51.33
C GLU A 809 -55.79 42.49 -50.84
N ARG A 810 -54.96 41.69 -50.17
CA ARG A 810 -53.70 42.08 -49.51
C ARG A 810 -52.50 41.22 -49.90
N LEU A 811 -52.68 40.12 -50.63
CA LEU A 811 -51.58 39.23 -51.01
C LEU A 811 -51.48 39.11 -52.53
N CYS A 812 -50.27 39.30 -53.05
CA CYS A 812 -49.90 39.07 -54.44
C CYS A 812 -48.82 37.98 -54.53
N GLN A 813 -48.77 37.28 -55.66
CA GLN A 813 -47.71 36.32 -55.99
C GLN A 813 -46.97 36.78 -57.26
N THR A 814 -45.66 36.63 -57.33
CA THR A 814 -44.95 36.77 -58.62
C THR A 814 -45.25 35.58 -59.52
N GLN A 815 -45.10 35.77 -60.82
CA GLN A 815 -44.85 34.64 -61.71
C GLN A 815 -43.57 33.89 -61.32
N ASP A 816 -43.51 32.62 -61.71
CA ASP A 816 -42.27 31.86 -61.81
C ASP A 816 -41.43 32.43 -62.96
N LEU A 817 -40.10 32.53 -62.80
CA LEU A 817 -39.22 33.18 -63.78
C LEU A 817 -37.91 32.39 -63.98
N GLU A 818 -37.77 31.76 -65.15
CA GLU A 818 -36.50 31.17 -65.63
C GLU A 818 -35.88 32.09 -66.68
N PHE A 819 -34.59 32.42 -66.54
CA PHE A 819 -33.84 33.22 -67.52
C PHE A 819 -32.33 32.90 -67.52
N PRO A 820 -31.59 33.09 -68.63
CA PRO A 820 -30.15 32.91 -68.65
C PRO A 820 -29.42 34.00 -67.86
N LEU A 821 -28.40 33.62 -67.09
CA LEU A 821 -27.60 34.54 -66.27
C LEU A 821 -26.85 35.52 -67.21
N PRO A 822 -27.15 36.82 -67.20
CA PRO A 822 -26.98 37.67 -68.40
C PRO A 822 -25.53 38.04 -68.73
N PHE A 823 -24.64 38.07 -67.75
CA PHE A 823 -23.23 38.42 -67.88
C PHE A 823 -22.40 37.68 -66.82
N PRO A 824 -21.10 37.38 -67.07
CA PRO A 824 -20.20 36.86 -66.05
C PRO A 824 -19.83 37.93 -65.01
N SER A 825 -19.90 37.58 -63.73
CA SER A 825 -19.55 38.41 -62.58
C SER A 825 -19.15 37.49 -61.41
N THR A 826 -18.38 37.98 -60.43
CA THR A 826 -17.97 37.14 -59.28
C THR A 826 -19.08 36.99 -58.24
N SER A 827 -19.86 38.06 -58.05
CA SER A 827 -20.95 38.14 -57.08
C SER A 827 -22.16 38.78 -57.77
N TYR A 828 -23.34 38.21 -57.54
CA TYR A 828 -24.61 38.69 -58.08
C TYR A 828 -25.50 39.16 -56.94
N THR A 829 -26.08 40.35 -57.10
CA THR A 829 -27.14 40.88 -56.24
C THR A 829 -28.45 40.84 -57.02
N PHE A 830 -29.35 39.99 -56.57
CA PHE A 830 -30.69 39.78 -57.10
C PHE A 830 -31.70 40.59 -56.28
N GLY A 831 -32.30 41.62 -56.85
CA GLY A 831 -33.28 42.48 -56.17
C GLY A 831 -34.67 42.33 -56.77
N LEU A 832 -35.65 41.91 -55.96
CA LEU A 832 -37.06 41.97 -56.33
C LEU A 832 -37.59 43.38 -56.10
N GLN A 833 -37.94 44.08 -57.17
CA GLN A 833 -38.48 45.44 -57.12
C GLN A 833 -39.99 45.42 -57.39
N VAL A 834 -40.75 46.18 -56.62
CA VAL A 834 -42.20 46.34 -56.78
C VAL A 834 -42.55 47.82 -56.62
N GLY A 835 -43.27 48.38 -57.59
CA GLY A 835 -43.64 49.81 -57.58
C GLY A 835 -42.47 50.80 -57.68
N GLY A 836 -41.24 50.32 -57.82
CA GLY A 836 -40.00 51.10 -57.83
C GLY A 836 -39.11 50.93 -56.60
N GLU A 837 -39.58 50.25 -55.55
CA GLU A 837 -38.82 49.97 -54.33
C GLU A 837 -38.34 48.51 -54.31
N THR A 838 -37.14 48.24 -53.78
CA THR A 838 -36.64 46.86 -53.57
C THR A 838 -37.31 46.27 -52.33
N VAL A 839 -38.10 45.21 -52.51
CA VAL A 839 -38.83 44.52 -51.43
C VAL A 839 -37.98 43.42 -50.79
N GLN A 840 -37.15 42.75 -51.57
CA GLN A 840 -36.25 41.68 -51.11
C GLN A 840 -34.97 41.65 -51.96
N GLU A 841 -33.84 41.31 -51.34
CA GLU A 841 -32.54 41.25 -51.99
C GLU A 841 -31.74 40.00 -51.57
N TRP A 842 -31.21 39.27 -52.54
CA TRP A 842 -30.38 38.08 -52.34
C TRP A 842 -29.00 38.29 -52.97
N VAL A 843 -27.94 37.99 -52.22
CA VAL A 843 -26.55 38.03 -52.71
C VAL A 843 -26.03 36.61 -52.86
N VAL A 844 -25.49 36.28 -54.03
CA VAL A 844 -24.95 34.96 -54.41
C VAL A 844 -23.54 35.14 -55.00
N ASP A 845 -22.54 34.56 -54.35
CA ASP A 845 -21.15 34.56 -54.84
C ASP A 845 -20.95 33.34 -55.78
N LEU A 846 -20.92 33.59 -57.10
CA LEU A 846 -20.70 32.56 -58.12
C LEU A 846 -19.23 32.15 -58.21
N PHE A 847 -18.32 33.13 -58.10
CA PHE A 847 -16.88 32.94 -57.97
C PHE A 847 -16.48 33.44 -56.59
N GLY A 848 -16.07 32.51 -55.70
CA GLY A 848 -15.69 32.83 -54.34
C GLY A 848 -14.51 33.81 -54.27
N GLN A 849 -14.28 34.42 -53.10
CA GLN A 849 -13.36 35.57 -52.96
C GLN A 849 -11.93 35.34 -53.48
N ASP A 850 -11.43 34.11 -53.43
CA ASP A 850 -10.13 33.68 -54.01
C ASP A 850 -10.27 32.57 -55.09
N VAL A 851 -11.47 32.38 -55.66
CA VAL A 851 -11.87 31.16 -56.38
C VAL A 851 -12.42 31.47 -57.78
N PRO A 852 -11.62 31.37 -58.85
CA PRO A 852 -12.00 31.80 -60.20
C PRO A 852 -12.84 30.77 -60.99
N TYR A 853 -13.69 30.01 -60.31
CA TYR A 853 -14.57 29.01 -60.93
C TYR A 853 -15.80 28.73 -60.05
N ALA A 854 -16.87 28.27 -60.68
CA ALA A 854 -18.12 27.83 -60.07
C ALA A 854 -18.25 26.30 -60.21
N VAL A 855 -18.94 25.65 -59.26
CA VAL A 855 -19.17 24.20 -59.24
C VAL A 855 -20.67 23.92 -59.17
N PHE A 856 -21.16 22.99 -59.99
CA PHE A 856 -22.56 22.57 -60.04
C PHE A 856 -22.68 21.04 -59.86
N ASP A 857 -23.66 20.60 -59.07
CA ASP A 857 -23.95 19.17 -58.83
C ASP A 857 -24.37 18.45 -60.12
N ALA A 858 -23.80 17.29 -60.45
CA ALA A 858 -24.08 16.65 -61.74
C ALA A 858 -25.50 16.06 -61.94
N LYS A 859 -26.33 15.96 -60.89
CA LYS A 859 -27.70 15.43 -60.97
C LYS A 859 -28.75 16.53 -60.95
N ARG A 860 -28.61 17.48 -60.03
CA ARG A 860 -29.50 18.64 -59.83
C ARG A 860 -29.11 19.82 -60.69
N ARG A 861 -27.86 19.87 -61.15
CA ARG A 861 -27.23 20.95 -61.93
C ARG A 861 -27.27 22.33 -61.26
N ARG A 862 -27.61 22.42 -59.97
CA ARG A 862 -27.64 23.66 -59.19
C ARG A 862 -26.23 24.03 -58.71
N LEU A 863 -26.00 25.33 -58.53
CA LEU A 863 -24.76 25.88 -57.97
C LEU A 863 -24.52 25.36 -56.55
N SER A 864 -23.30 24.91 -56.28
CA SER A 864 -22.87 24.38 -54.98
C SER A 864 -22.01 25.41 -54.24
N GLU A 865 -22.64 26.46 -53.70
CA GLU A 865 -21.97 27.52 -52.93
C GLU A 865 -21.09 26.96 -51.80
N GLY A 866 -19.81 27.31 -51.81
CA GLY A 866 -18.86 27.00 -50.71
C GLY A 866 -18.57 25.51 -50.47
N ALA A 867 -19.09 24.59 -51.29
CA ALA A 867 -18.87 23.17 -51.14
C ALA A 867 -17.43 22.77 -51.52
N ALA A 868 -16.85 21.82 -50.79
CA ALA A 868 -15.62 21.16 -51.23
C ALA A 868 -15.94 20.27 -52.45
N LEU A 869 -15.01 20.17 -53.41
CA LEU A 869 -15.12 19.20 -54.50
C LEU A 869 -15.14 17.78 -53.92
N GLU A 870 -16.19 17.01 -54.17
CA GLU A 870 -16.29 15.61 -53.77
C GLU A 870 -15.71 14.69 -54.88
N ARG A 871 -15.38 13.44 -54.55
CA ARG A 871 -14.97 12.39 -55.52
C ARG A 871 -16.15 11.88 -56.38
N THR A 872 -16.95 12.79 -56.91
CA THR A 872 -18.15 12.51 -57.71
C THR A 872 -18.02 13.14 -59.09
N ARG A 873 -18.95 12.82 -59.99
CA ARG A 873 -19.15 13.62 -61.20
C ARG A 873 -19.67 15.01 -60.82
N VAL A 874 -19.04 16.07 -61.33
CA VAL A 874 -19.42 17.48 -61.12
C VAL A 874 -19.31 18.27 -62.42
N TRP A 875 -20.01 19.39 -62.51
CA TRP A 875 -19.75 20.39 -63.56
C TRP A 875 -18.96 21.56 -62.99
N LEU A 876 -17.93 22.02 -63.71
CA LEU A 876 -17.07 23.13 -63.31
C LEU A 876 -17.01 24.18 -64.42
N VAL A 877 -17.34 25.43 -64.06
CA VAL A 877 -17.44 26.55 -65.01
C VAL A 877 -16.53 27.70 -64.60
N GLY A 878 -15.73 28.23 -65.52
CA GLY A 878 -14.97 29.46 -65.27
C GLY A 878 -13.95 29.81 -66.35
N PRO A 879 -13.24 30.96 -66.22
CA PRO A 879 -12.10 31.34 -67.04
C PRO A 879 -10.83 30.54 -66.64
N VAL A 880 -10.95 29.21 -66.62
CA VAL A 880 -9.95 28.26 -66.12
C VAL A 880 -9.79 27.06 -67.07
N ARG A 881 -8.59 26.48 -67.07
CA ARG A 881 -8.30 25.19 -67.69
C ARG A 881 -7.97 24.15 -66.64
N VAL A 882 -8.56 22.95 -66.77
CA VAL A 882 -8.09 21.75 -66.05
C VAL A 882 -6.71 21.36 -66.59
N ALA A 883 -5.73 21.26 -65.69
CA ALA A 883 -4.34 20.96 -66.04
C ALA A 883 -3.91 19.55 -65.58
N GLN A 884 -4.36 19.10 -64.40
CA GLN A 884 -4.20 17.71 -63.95
C GLN A 884 -5.33 17.28 -63.01
N PRO A 885 -5.80 16.02 -63.08
CA PRO A 885 -5.59 15.07 -64.17
C PRO A 885 -6.52 15.38 -65.35
N GLU A 886 -5.98 15.53 -66.57
CA GLU A 886 -6.81 15.75 -67.77
C GLU A 886 -7.74 14.55 -68.07
N GLU A 887 -7.37 13.36 -67.60
CA GLU A 887 -8.18 12.13 -67.65
C GLU A 887 -9.51 12.22 -66.86
N SER A 888 -9.70 13.24 -66.01
CA SER A 888 -10.98 13.47 -65.32
C SER A 888 -12.06 14.11 -66.20
N ILE A 889 -11.75 14.59 -67.41
CA ILE A 889 -12.71 15.31 -68.26
C ILE A 889 -13.59 14.32 -69.04
N ASP A 890 -14.87 14.21 -68.66
CA ASP A 890 -15.88 13.44 -69.39
C ASP A 890 -16.37 14.14 -70.67
N GLU A 891 -16.71 15.42 -70.53
CA GLU A 891 -17.40 16.23 -71.53
C GLU A 891 -16.95 17.69 -71.34
N LEU A 892 -16.71 18.41 -72.43
CA LEU A 892 -16.39 19.84 -72.41
C LEU A 892 -17.43 20.56 -73.27
N VAL A 893 -18.14 21.49 -72.64
CA VAL A 893 -19.14 22.35 -73.26
C VAL A 893 -18.54 23.76 -73.41
N GLU A 894 -18.65 24.32 -74.60
CA GLU A 894 -18.34 25.74 -74.84
C GLU A 894 -19.60 26.57 -74.56
N LEU A 895 -19.53 27.49 -73.60
CA LEU A 895 -20.60 28.46 -73.33
C LEU A 895 -20.58 29.59 -74.38
N TYR A 896 -21.74 30.16 -74.66
CA TYR A 896 -21.92 31.20 -75.70
C TYR A 896 -22.33 32.56 -75.12
N GLY A 897 -22.61 33.52 -76.00
CA GLY A 897 -22.95 34.90 -75.60
C GLY A 897 -21.82 35.54 -74.77
N GLN A 898 -22.18 36.25 -73.70
CA GLN A 898 -21.20 36.89 -72.81
C GLN A 898 -20.39 35.89 -71.95
N TRP A 899 -20.77 34.61 -71.91
CA TRP A 899 -20.01 33.55 -71.25
C TRP A 899 -18.91 32.94 -72.13
N ARG A 900 -18.83 33.33 -73.40
CA ARG A 900 -17.84 32.80 -74.35
C ARG A 900 -16.41 32.97 -73.84
N GLY A 901 -15.66 31.87 -73.80
CA GLY A 901 -14.32 31.81 -73.22
C GLY A 901 -14.27 31.36 -71.76
N HIS A 902 -15.42 31.19 -71.10
CA HIS A 902 -15.53 30.39 -69.88
C HIS A 902 -15.73 28.93 -70.30
N ALA A 903 -14.87 28.03 -69.84
CA ALA A 903 -14.96 26.61 -70.13
C ALA A 903 -15.91 25.93 -69.13
N CYS A 904 -16.75 25.01 -69.62
CA CYS A 904 -17.70 24.26 -68.81
C CYS A 904 -17.38 22.75 -68.91
N TYR A 905 -16.62 22.24 -67.94
CA TYR A 905 -16.19 20.83 -67.89
C TYR A 905 -17.18 19.98 -67.09
N CYS A 906 -17.58 18.84 -67.61
CA CYS A 906 -18.00 17.70 -66.80
C CYS A 906 -16.75 16.95 -66.36
N LEU A 907 -16.57 16.82 -65.04
CA LEU A 907 -15.42 16.16 -64.44
C LEU A 907 -15.88 14.93 -63.66
N ASP A 908 -15.34 13.76 -63.97
CA ASP A 908 -15.39 12.61 -63.09
C ASP A 908 -14.22 12.68 -62.09
N LEU A 909 -14.54 13.02 -60.85
CA LEU A 909 -13.55 13.06 -59.77
C LEU A 909 -13.45 11.72 -59.02
N SER A 910 -14.09 10.63 -59.49
CA SER A 910 -14.13 9.29 -58.88
C SER A 910 -12.76 8.58 -58.87
N GLY A 911 -11.84 9.08 -58.04
CA GLY A 911 -10.46 8.61 -57.95
C GLY A 911 -9.44 9.73 -57.78
N VAL A 912 -9.80 10.98 -58.09
CA VAL A 912 -8.93 12.16 -57.98
C VAL A 912 -8.77 12.59 -56.52
N ASP A 913 -7.54 12.78 -56.04
CA ASP A 913 -7.26 13.39 -54.72
C ASP A 913 -7.11 14.92 -54.79
N GLN A 914 -6.67 15.44 -55.94
CA GLN A 914 -6.40 16.86 -56.14
C GLN A 914 -6.63 17.22 -57.60
N LEU A 915 -7.53 18.17 -57.84
CA LEU A 915 -7.77 18.78 -59.14
C LEU A 915 -6.90 20.04 -59.25
N THR A 916 -6.09 20.13 -60.28
CA THR A 916 -5.23 21.29 -60.54
C THR A 916 -5.77 22.06 -61.74
N LEU A 917 -6.17 23.31 -61.50
CA LEU A 917 -6.61 24.25 -62.52
C LEU A 917 -5.52 25.30 -62.79
N VAL A 918 -5.54 25.90 -63.97
CA VAL A 918 -4.78 27.11 -64.32
C VAL A 918 -5.76 28.16 -64.83
N ASP A 919 -5.75 29.35 -64.24
CA ASP A 919 -6.64 30.44 -64.66
C ASP A 919 -6.13 31.21 -65.89
N GLY A 920 -6.97 32.08 -66.45
CA GLY A 920 -6.62 32.95 -67.58
C GLY A 920 -5.49 33.96 -67.31
N LYS A 921 -4.97 34.07 -66.08
CA LYS A 921 -3.79 34.87 -65.72
C LYS A 921 -2.53 34.00 -65.58
N GLY A 922 -2.65 32.67 -65.69
CA GLY A 922 -1.58 31.70 -65.53
C GLY A 922 -1.28 31.29 -64.10
N ALA A 923 -2.15 31.61 -63.13
CA ALA A 923 -1.99 31.14 -61.75
C ALA A 923 -2.55 29.73 -61.59
N THR A 924 -1.82 28.88 -60.86
CA THR A 924 -2.18 27.48 -60.62
C THR A 924 -2.98 27.35 -59.32
N HIS A 925 -4.19 26.79 -59.42
CA HIS A 925 -5.10 26.56 -58.30
C HIS A 925 -5.14 25.06 -57.99
N HIS A 926 -4.64 24.67 -56.83
CA HIS A 926 -4.59 23.27 -56.38
C HIS A 926 -5.76 22.98 -55.44
N LEU A 927 -6.77 22.28 -55.95
CA LEU A 927 -8.03 22.05 -55.26
C LEU A 927 -8.04 20.64 -54.66
N PRO A 928 -8.06 20.48 -53.32
CA PRO A 928 -8.20 19.17 -52.72
C PRO A 928 -9.60 18.63 -53.03
N VAL A 929 -9.66 17.45 -53.64
CA VAL A 929 -10.91 16.70 -53.80
C VAL A 929 -11.11 15.93 -52.51
N ALA A 930 -12.19 16.23 -51.79
CA ALA A 930 -12.56 15.56 -50.57
C ALA A 930 -12.69 14.05 -50.82
N PRO A 931 -12.04 13.19 -50.00
CA PRO A 931 -12.09 11.76 -50.21
C PRO A 931 -13.52 11.25 -50.10
N ASP A 932 -13.82 10.27 -50.93
CA ASP A 932 -15.14 9.67 -51.08
C ASP A 932 -15.57 9.03 -49.75
N GLU A 933 -16.56 9.59 -49.05
CA GLU A 933 -17.25 8.88 -47.95
C GLU A 933 -18.33 7.94 -48.48
N LEU A 934 -17.91 7.19 -49.52
CA LEU A 934 -18.57 6.15 -50.32
C LEU A 934 -19.72 6.66 -51.22
N PRO A 935 -19.72 6.28 -52.52
CA PRO A 935 -20.76 6.68 -53.44
C PRO A 935 -22.07 5.94 -53.13
N GLY A 936 -23.19 6.68 -53.05
CA GLY A 936 -24.52 6.10 -52.86
C GLY A 936 -25.42 6.82 -51.84
N ALA A 937 -24.95 7.87 -51.16
CA ALA A 937 -25.79 8.68 -50.28
C ALA A 937 -26.89 9.41 -51.09
N GLY A 938 -28.16 9.34 -50.65
CA GLY A 938 -29.26 10.03 -51.32
C GLY A 938 -30.66 9.47 -51.07
N LEU A 939 -31.68 10.14 -51.59
CA LEU A 939 -33.04 9.61 -51.65
C LEU A 939 -33.20 8.69 -52.87
N SER A 940 -33.88 7.56 -52.70
CA SER A 940 -34.12 6.56 -53.75
C SER A 940 -35.54 5.98 -53.66
N GLY A 941 -36.09 5.54 -54.80
CA GLY A 941 -37.49 5.11 -54.84
C GLY A 941 -38.48 6.24 -54.55
N GLY A 942 -39.73 5.86 -54.24
CA GLY A 942 -40.87 6.77 -54.32
C GLY A 942 -41.23 7.12 -55.78
N HIS A 943 -42.34 7.84 -56.00
CA HIS A 943 -42.69 8.37 -57.31
C HIS A 943 -42.69 9.90 -57.31
N ALA A 944 -41.74 10.47 -58.06
CA ALA A 944 -41.62 11.85 -58.52
C ALA A 944 -42.51 12.23 -59.72
N PRO A 945 -43.69 12.89 -59.66
CA PRO A 945 -44.32 13.36 -60.89
C PRO A 945 -43.48 14.47 -61.54
N TRP A 946 -43.31 14.41 -62.87
CA TRP A 946 -42.59 15.45 -63.62
C TRP A 946 -43.26 16.82 -63.43
N GLY A 947 -42.45 17.87 -63.28
CA GLY A 947 -42.90 19.25 -63.17
C GLY A 947 -43.60 19.63 -61.85
N VAL A 948 -43.76 18.71 -60.88
CA VAL A 948 -44.46 19.00 -59.61
C VAL A 948 -43.47 19.22 -58.46
N THR A 949 -43.46 20.43 -57.91
CA THR A 949 -42.57 20.84 -56.81
C THR A 949 -43.31 21.52 -55.67
N CYS A 950 -42.69 21.52 -54.48
CA CYS A 950 -43.05 22.32 -53.32
C CYS A 950 -41.82 23.14 -52.94
N GLU A 951 -41.90 24.47 -53.04
CA GLU A 951 -40.77 25.38 -52.77
C GLU A 951 -39.48 25.02 -53.55
N GLY A 952 -39.62 24.56 -54.80
CA GLY A 952 -38.49 24.14 -55.64
C GLY A 952 -37.85 22.80 -55.25
N HIS A 953 -38.47 22.04 -54.35
CA HIS A 953 -38.11 20.66 -53.99
C HIS A 953 -39.11 19.64 -54.58
N PRO A 954 -38.68 18.41 -54.90
CA PRO A 954 -39.55 17.39 -55.50
C PRO A 954 -40.65 16.91 -54.55
N VAL A 955 -41.84 16.66 -55.10
CA VAL A 955 -43.02 16.15 -54.37
C VAL A 955 -43.22 14.67 -54.63
N TYR A 956 -42.98 13.84 -53.62
CA TYR A 956 -43.17 12.38 -53.70
C TYR A 956 -44.63 11.98 -53.46
N VAL A 957 -45.17 11.22 -54.41
CA VAL A 957 -46.54 10.69 -54.43
C VAL A 957 -46.58 9.23 -53.97
N GLY A 958 -47.68 8.84 -53.33
CA GLY A 958 -47.86 7.50 -52.78
C GLY A 958 -47.02 7.26 -51.54
N ALA A 959 -45.85 6.63 -51.71
CA ALA A 959 -44.95 6.28 -50.61
C ALA A 959 -43.76 7.26 -50.54
N PRO A 960 -43.35 7.69 -49.32
CA PRO A 960 -42.06 8.36 -49.11
C PRO A 960 -40.87 7.62 -49.76
N PRO A 961 -39.83 8.36 -50.19
CA PRO A 961 -38.59 7.76 -50.68
C PRO A 961 -37.83 7.03 -49.56
N VAL A 962 -36.98 6.08 -49.94
CA VAL A 962 -36.03 5.41 -49.05
C VAL A 962 -34.73 6.20 -49.02
N LEU A 963 -34.24 6.51 -47.82
CA LEU A 963 -32.99 7.24 -47.62
C LEU A 963 -31.80 6.27 -47.58
N MET A 964 -30.88 6.43 -48.52
CA MET A 964 -29.64 5.68 -48.64
C MET A 964 -28.52 6.41 -47.89
N VAL A 965 -27.85 5.72 -46.96
CA VAL A 965 -26.70 6.24 -46.21
C VAL A 965 -25.55 5.23 -46.27
N PRO A 966 -24.39 5.55 -46.85
CA PRO A 966 -23.29 4.60 -46.92
C PRO A 966 -22.68 4.30 -45.55
N LEU A 967 -22.24 3.06 -45.30
CA LEU A 967 -21.55 2.68 -44.07
C LEU A 967 -20.14 2.16 -44.34
N VAL A 968 -19.14 2.83 -43.74
CA VAL A 968 -17.74 2.40 -43.81
C VAL A 968 -17.45 1.27 -42.81
N SER A 969 -18.20 1.21 -41.71
CA SER A 969 -17.96 0.32 -40.57
C SER A 969 -19.18 0.17 -39.66
N THR A 970 -19.16 -0.80 -38.76
CA THR A 970 -20.15 -0.89 -37.66
C THR A 970 -20.03 0.26 -36.66
N GLU A 971 -18.88 0.94 -36.58
CA GLU A 971 -18.73 2.19 -35.82
C GLU A 971 -19.43 3.37 -36.48
N SER A 972 -19.57 3.36 -37.81
CA SER A 972 -20.34 4.38 -38.55
C SER A 972 -21.79 4.44 -38.08
N LEU A 973 -22.36 3.32 -37.61
CA LEU A 973 -23.69 3.27 -36.99
C LEU A 973 -23.76 3.94 -35.61
N ARG A 974 -22.64 4.00 -34.87
CA ARG A 974 -22.59 4.65 -33.54
C ARG A 974 -22.33 6.15 -33.63
N ILE A 975 -21.41 6.55 -34.49
CA ILE A 975 -20.95 7.95 -34.56
C ILE A 975 -21.87 8.84 -35.42
N ARG A 976 -22.75 8.27 -36.26
CA ARG A 976 -23.68 9.04 -37.11
C ARG A 976 -25.11 9.02 -36.56
N ARG A 977 -25.79 10.16 -36.71
CA ARG A 977 -27.21 10.36 -36.38
C ARG A 977 -27.99 10.78 -37.61
N LEU A 978 -29.20 10.25 -37.74
CA LEU A 978 -30.26 10.77 -38.60
C LEU A 978 -31.03 11.84 -37.84
N SER A 979 -31.27 12.96 -38.52
CA SER A 979 -32.13 14.04 -38.10
C SER A 979 -33.25 14.21 -39.12
N ILE A 980 -34.49 14.44 -38.68
CA ILE A 980 -35.59 14.83 -39.57
C ILE A 980 -36.35 16.00 -38.94
N VAL A 981 -36.52 17.08 -39.69
CA VAL A 981 -37.25 18.30 -39.28
C VAL A 981 -38.27 18.71 -40.33
N ALA A 982 -39.28 19.47 -39.90
CA ALA A 982 -40.16 20.20 -40.80
C ALA A 982 -39.48 21.50 -41.24
N THR A 983 -39.43 21.73 -42.54
CA THR A 983 -38.73 22.89 -43.15
C THR A 983 -39.72 23.87 -43.78
N GLY A 984 -41.00 23.48 -43.83
CA GLY A 984 -42.15 24.26 -44.23
C GLY A 984 -43.42 23.63 -43.64
N PRO A 985 -44.61 23.91 -44.19
CA PRO A 985 -45.85 23.26 -43.77
C PRO A 985 -45.73 21.73 -43.80
N SER A 986 -45.96 21.09 -42.65
CA SER A 986 -45.76 19.65 -42.46
C SER A 986 -46.73 19.06 -41.44
N SER A 987 -46.89 17.74 -41.53
CA SER A 987 -47.57 16.89 -40.54
C SER A 987 -46.64 16.44 -39.40
N LEU A 988 -45.33 16.68 -39.50
CA LEU A 988 -44.36 16.28 -38.48
C LEU A 988 -44.60 17.04 -37.16
N GLY A 989 -45.05 16.33 -36.12
CA GLY A 989 -45.37 16.94 -34.82
C GLY A 989 -44.16 17.29 -33.95
N ALA A 990 -43.02 16.63 -34.15
CA ALA A 990 -41.76 16.88 -33.44
C ALA A 990 -40.56 16.38 -34.24
N SER A 991 -39.41 17.05 -34.11
CA SER A 991 -38.15 16.69 -34.76
C SER A 991 -37.70 15.28 -34.36
N GLN A 992 -37.24 14.48 -35.32
CA GLN A 992 -36.61 13.19 -35.03
C GLN A 992 -35.10 13.33 -34.99
N HIS A 993 -34.46 12.74 -33.97
CA HIS A 993 -32.99 12.68 -33.85
C HIS A 993 -32.58 11.29 -33.33
N LEU A 994 -32.04 10.44 -34.20
CA LEU A 994 -31.87 9.02 -33.98
C LEU A 994 -30.45 8.55 -34.38
N ARG A 995 -29.75 7.82 -33.50
CA ARG A 995 -28.48 7.18 -33.87
C ARG A 995 -28.75 6.10 -34.92
N LEU A 996 -27.87 5.94 -35.92
CA LEU A 996 -28.13 4.99 -37.02
C LEU A 996 -28.16 3.52 -36.56
N GLY A 997 -27.44 3.15 -35.50
CA GLY A 997 -27.52 1.81 -34.90
C GLY A 997 -28.93 1.48 -34.40
N ASP A 998 -29.57 2.43 -33.71
CA ASP A 998 -30.90 2.28 -33.13
C ASP A 998 -31.97 2.05 -34.23
N LEU A 999 -31.78 2.63 -35.42
CA LEU A 999 -32.62 2.38 -36.59
C LEU A 999 -32.51 0.93 -37.10
N VAL A 1000 -31.31 0.34 -37.04
CA VAL A 1000 -31.08 -1.07 -37.41
C VAL A 1000 -31.69 -2.02 -36.37
N GLU A 1001 -31.49 -1.73 -35.07
CA GLU A 1001 -32.08 -2.52 -33.99
C GLU A 1001 -33.62 -2.43 -33.98
N GLY A 1002 -34.18 -1.27 -34.32
CA GLY A 1002 -35.62 -1.05 -34.49
C GLY A 1002 -36.21 -1.55 -35.83
N VAL A 1003 -35.41 -2.15 -36.72
CA VAL A 1003 -35.80 -2.59 -38.07
C VAL A 1003 -36.37 -1.45 -38.96
N LEU A 1004 -36.05 -0.20 -38.63
CA LEU A 1004 -36.36 1.00 -39.43
C LEU A 1004 -35.32 1.25 -40.52
N ALA A 1005 -34.17 0.57 -40.43
CA ALA A 1005 -33.14 0.58 -41.46
C ALA A 1005 -32.55 -0.82 -41.67
N ARG A 1006 -32.22 -1.16 -42.93
CA ARG A 1006 -31.58 -2.42 -43.31
C ARG A 1006 -30.22 -2.18 -43.97
N GLN A 1007 -29.22 -2.99 -43.64
CA GLN A 1007 -27.99 -3.04 -44.41
C GLN A 1007 -28.23 -3.83 -45.70
N ALA A 1008 -27.93 -3.22 -46.84
CA ALA A 1008 -27.93 -3.88 -48.14
C ALA A 1008 -26.54 -4.50 -48.44
N GLU A 1009 -26.50 -5.49 -49.32
CA GLU A 1009 -25.28 -6.26 -49.65
C GLU A 1009 -24.16 -5.40 -50.30
N ASN A 1010 -24.49 -4.19 -50.74
CA ASN A 1010 -23.58 -3.21 -51.32
C ASN A 1010 -22.93 -2.26 -50.30
N GLY A 1011 -23.17 -2.43 -48.99
CA GLY A 1011 -22.61 -1.57 -47.94
C GLY A 1011 -23.39 -0.27 -47.67
N LEU A 1012 -24.54 -0.08 -48.33
CA LEU A 1012 -25.47 1.01 -48.01
C LEU A 1012 -26.43 0.59 -46.88
N LEU A 1013 -26.75 1.54 -46.01
CA LEU A 1013 -27.88 1.48 -45.10
C LEU A 1013 -29.10 2.09 -45.79
N GLU A 1014 -30.15 1.32 -45.96
CA GLU A 1014 -31.45 1.81 -46.42
C GLU A 1014 -32.31 2.15 -45.20
N VAL A 1015 -32.67 3.42 -45.02
CA VAL A 1015 -33.57 3.89 -43.97
C VAL A 1015 -34.97 4.09 -44.56
N ASP A 1016 -35.96 3.42 -43.96
CA ASP A 1016 -37.32 3.39 -44.48
C ASP A 1016 -38.17 4.56 -43.95
N LEU A 1017 -38.19 5.67 -44.70
CA LEU A 1017 -38.97 6.86 -44.35
C LEU A 1017 -40.50 6.64 -44.46
N ARG A 1018 -40.97 5.45 -44.87
CA ARG A 1018 -42.39 5.07 -44.78
C ARG A 1018 -42.82 4.74 -43.35
N SER A 1019 -41.89 4.72 -42.39
CA SER A 1019 -42.18 4.50 -40.97
C SER A 1019 -42.86 5.69 -40.30
N ASP A 1020 -44.00 5.42 -39.65
CA ASP A 1020 -44.71 6.36 -38.76
C ASP A 1020 -43.81 6.95 -37.66
N VAL A 1021 -42.70 6.28 -37.31
CA VAL A 1021 -41.71 6.75 -36.32
C VAL A 1021 -40.83 7.88 -36.87
N LEU A 1022 -40.61 7.93 -38.19
CA LEU A 1022 -39.67 8.85 -38.83
C LEU A 1022 -40.34 10.12 -39.38
N LEU A 1023 -41.49 9.99 -40.05
CA LEU A 1023 -42.22 11.12 -40.63
C LEU A 1023 -43.57 11.41 -39.96
N GLY A 1024 -43.97 10.60 -38.97
CA GLY A 1024 -45.33 10.62 -38.42
C GLY A 1024 -46.33 9.79 -39.25
N PRO A 1025 -47.50 9.44 -38.68
CA PRO A 1025 -48.53 8.69 -39.39
C PRO A 1025 -49.22 9.54 -40.46
N GLU A 1026 -49.35 8.99 -41.67
CA GLU A 1026 -49.83 9.70 -42.88
C GLU A 1026 -48.98 10.96 -43.20
N PRO A 1027 -47.70 10.78 -43.56
CA PRO A 1027 -46.76 11.89 -43.71
C PRO A 1027 -47.06 12.76 -44.94
N VAL A 1028 -47.22 14.06 -44.68
CA VAL A 1028 -47.57 15.12 -45.64
C VAL A 1028 -46.74 16.37 -45.37
N GLY A 1029 -46.31 17.04 -46.45
CA GLY A 1029 -45.66 18.35 -46.44
C GLY A 1029 -44.15 18.29 -46.65
N LEU A 1030 -43.44 19.36 -46.28
CA LEU A 1030 -42.01 19.55 -46.55
C LEU A 1030 -41.13 19.11 -45.36
N PHE A 1031 -40.22 18.17 -45.62
CA PHE A 1031 -39.30 17.58 -44.64
C PHE A 1031 -37.84 17.76 -45.09
N THR A 1032 -36.92 17.93 -44.13
CA THR A 1032 -35.48 17.79 -44.38
C THR A 1032 -34.92 16.67 -43.53
N ALA A 1033 -34.33 15.67 -44.19
CA ALA A 1033 -33.57 14.60 -43.54
C ALA A 1033 -32.06 14.91 -43.63
N GLY A 1034 -31.37 14.97 -42.48
CA GLY A 1034 -29.94 15.24 -42.38
C GLY A 1034 -29.18 14.12 -41.68
N ILE A 1035 -27.94 13.86 -42.11
CA ILE A 1035 -27.03 12.91 -41.47
C ILE A 1035 -25.84 13.68 -40.90
N THR A 1036 -25.61 13.57 -39.60
CA THR A 1036 -24.51 14.23 -38.86
C THR A 1036 -23.57 13.18 -38.29
N ASP A 1037 -22.26 13.45 -38.23
CA ASP A 1037 -21.34 12.66 -37.40
C ASP A 1037 -21.21 13.26 -35.98
N MET A 1038 -20.05 13.15 -35.34
CA MET A 1038 -19.75 13.76 -34.03
C MET A 1038 -19.34 15.24 -34.11
N VAL A 1039 -18.98 15.73 -35.30
CA VAL A 1039 -18.27 17.01 -35.51
C VAL A 1039 -19.01 17.94 -36.49
N ARG A 1040 -19.65 17.39 -37.52
CA ARG A 1040 -20.35 18.17 -38.55
C ARG A 1040 -21.58 17.48 -39.12
N LEU A 1041 -22.46 18.26 -39.74
CA LEU A 1041 -23.40 17.76 -40.74
C LEU A 1041 -22.59 17.17 -41.91
N ARG A 1042 -23.03 16.02 -42.44
CA ARG A 1042 -22.41 15.32 -43.57
C ARG A 1042 -23.25 15.38 -44.82
N TRP A 1043 -24.55 15.14 -44.69
CA TRP A 1043 -25.48 15.19 -45.81
C TRP A 1043 -26.82 15.77 -45.37
N SER A 1044 -27.57 16.36 -46.30
CA SER A 1044 -28.91 16.89 -46.07
C SER A 1044 -29.77 16.82 -47.34
N TRP A 1045 -31.01 16.39 -47.20
CA TRP A 1045 -31.97 16.25 -48.29
C TRP A 1045 -33.34 16.77 -47.88
N THR A 1046 -33.77 17.86 -48.52
CA THR A 1046 -35.14 18.41 -48.42
C THR A 1046 -36.02 17.83 -49.53
N PHE A 1047 -37.20 17.33 -49.16
CA PHE A 1047 -38.18 16.71 -50.04
C PHE A 1047 -39.60 16.92 -49.50
N CYS A 1048 -40.59 16.95 -50.39
CA CYS A 1048 -42.00 17.00 -50.00
C CYS A 1048 -42.67 15.63 -50.19
N VAL A 1049 -43.64 15.29 -49.35
CA VAL A 1049 -44.49 14.10 -49.51
C VAL A 1049 -45.95 14.52 -49.59
N VAL A 1050 -46.68 14.01 -50.59
CA VAL A 1050 -48.14 14.17 -50.71
C VAL A 1050 -48.73 12.84 -51.21
N PRO A 1051 -49.12 11.92 -50.32
CA PRO A 1051 -49.45 10.53 -50.69
C PRO A 1051 -50.61 10.36 -51.67
N THR A 1052 -51.58 11.30 -51.66
CA THR A 1052 -52.86 11.20 -52.38
C THR A 1052 -52.94 12.06 -53.65
N LEU A 1053 -51.87 12.74 -54.05
CA LEU A 1053 -51.85 13.65 -55.20
C LEU A 1053 -51.68 12.88 -56.53
N ASP A 1054 -52.56 13.16 -57.49
CA ASP A 1054 -52.44 12.75 -58.89
C ASP A 1054 -52.66 13.98 -59.79
N VAL A 1055 -51.81 14.15 -60.81
CA VAL A 1055 -51.77 15.33 -61.69
C VAL A 1055 -51.68 14.88 -63.13
N ALA A 1056 -52.68 15.22 -63.94
CA ALA A 1056 -52.72 14.91 -65.36
C ALA A 1056 -53.16 16.11 -66.18
N PHE A 1057 -52.61 16.27 -67.39
CA PHE A 1057 -52.90 17.39 -68.29
C PHE A 1057 -53.62 16.93 -69.57
N ASP A 1058 -54.45 17.81 -70.13
CA ASP A 1058 -55.13 17.64 -71.41
C ASP A 1058 -55.12 18.97 -72.19
N PRO A 1059 -54.46 19.03 -73.38
CA PRO A 1059 -53.63 17.98 -74.00
C PRO A 1059 -52.27 17.80 -73.30
N ALA A 1060 -51.58 16.68 -73.58
CA ALA A 1060 -50.21 16.43 -73.13
C ALA A 1060 -49.43 15.56 -74.15
N PRO A 1061 -48.22 15.99 -74.60
CA PRO A 1061 -47.65 17.32 -74.45
C PRO A 1061 -48.42 18.40 -75.23
N VAL A 1062 -48.28 19.66 -74.84
CA VAL A 1062 -48.89 20.82 -75.49
C VAL A 1062 -47.94 21.38 -76.54
N PHE A 1063 -48.23 21.14 -77.82
CA PHE A 1063 -47.45 21.66 -78.95
C PHE A 1063 -47.70 23.17 -79.19
N PRO A 1064 -46.80 23.87 -79.92
CA PRO A 1064 -46.99 25.27 -80.27
C PRO A 1064 -48.21 25.54 -81.15
N THR A 1065 -48.81 26.72 -81.01
CA THR A 1065 -50.02 27.15 -81.73
C THR A 1065 -49.81 28.43 -82.54
N ASP A 1066 -50.57 28.61 -83.62
CA ASP A 1066 -50.60 29.86 -84.40
C ASP A 1066 -51.16 31.04 -83.57
N GLY A 1067 -50.65 32.26 -83.82
CA GLY A 1067 -50.66 33.37 -82.86
C GLY A 1067 -52.00 33.89 -82.34
N ASP A 1068 -53.11 33.69 -83.04
CA ASP A 1068 -54.46 34.10 -82.59
C ASP A 1068 -55.20 33.02 -81.78
N ALA A 1069 -54.69 31.78 -81.75
CA ALA A 1069 -55.36 30.67 -81.07
C ALA A 1069 -55.12 30.76 -79.55
N ARG A 1070 -56.14 31.16 -78.78
CA ARG A 1070 -56.08 31.12 -77.31
C ARG A 1070 -55.76 29.71 -76.82
N ARG A 1071 -54.56 29.56 -76.28
CA ARG A 1071 -54.08 28.35 -75.62
C ARG A 1071 -54.81 28.18 -74.28
N ALA A 1072 -55.56 27.09 -74.17
CA ALA A 1072 -56.27 26.68 -72.96
C ALA A 1072 -55.87 25.24 -72.65
N VAL A 1073 -55.21 25.02 -71.51
CA VAL A 1073 -54.78 23.69 -71.04
C VAL A 1073 -55.59 23.36 -69.79
N ARG A 1074 -56.05 22.11 -69.67
CA ARG A 1074 -56.70 21.63 -68.44
C ARG A 1074 -55.78 20.71 -67.65
N ALA A 1075 -55.53 21.09 -66.41
CA ALA A 1075 -54.89 20.26 -65.41
C ALA A 1075 -55.96 19.64 -64.50
N ARG A 1076 -55.97 18.31 -64.39
CA ARG A 1076 -56.74 17.57 -63.40
C ARG A 1076 -55.83 17.31 -62.20
N VAL A 1077 -56.13 17.98 -61.09
CA VAL A 1077 -55.44 17.79 -59.80
C VAL A 1077 -56.37 16.97 -58.89
N ALA A 1078 -56.09 15.68 -58.76
CA ALA A 1078 -56.82 14.76 -57.89
C ALA A 1078 -56.11 14.61 -56.54
N CYS A 1079 -56.90 14.51 -55.48
CA CYS A 1079 -56.44 14.47 -54.09
C CYS A 1079 -57.30 13.49 -53.26
N GLY A 1080 -57.00 13.33 -51.97
CA GLY A 1080 -57.81 12.51 -51.08
C GLY A 1080 -59.22 13.08 -50.86
N PRO A 1081 -60.21 12.26 -50.47
CA PRO A 1081 -61.62 12.66 -50.38
C PRO A 1081 -61.97 13.66 -49.25
N ARG A 1082 -60.96 14.20 -48.56
CA ARG A 1082 -61.07 15.27 -47.54
C ARG A 1082 -60.14 16.45 -47.83
N ASP A 1083 -59.39 16.38 -48.92
CA ASP A 1083 -58.36 17.33 -49.28
C ASP A 1083 -58.94 18.32 -50.31
N ARG A 1084 -58.32 19.49 -50.44
CA ARG A 1084 -58.75 20.51 -51.41
C ARG A 1084 -57.55 21.23 -52.00
N PHE A 1085 -57.43 21.20 -53.32
CA PHE A 1085 -56.56 22.12 -54.04
C PHE A 1085 -57.26 23.47 -54.25
N ALA A 1086 -56.52 24.56 -54.05
CA ALA A 1086 -56.92 25.92 -54.37
C ALA A 1086 -55.92 26.50 -55.38
N PRO A 1087 -56.21 26.49 -56.69
CA PRO A 1087 -55.31 27.07 -57.69
C PRO A 1087 -55.20 28.59 -57.51
N HIS A 1088 -54.00 29.10 -57.72
CA HIS A 1088 -53.71 30.53 -57.78
C HIS A 1088 -53.79 31.04 -59.23
N PRO A 1089 -54.20 32.31 -59.47
CA PRO A 1089 -54.11 32.90 -60.79
C PRO A 1089 -52.68 32.83 -61.34
N PRO A 1090 -52.48 32.58 -62.65
CA PRO A 1090 -53.46 32.65 -63.73
C PRO A 1090 -54.36 31.40 -63.88
N ALA A 1091 -54.15 30.35 -63.08
CA ALA A 1091 -54.98 29.14 -63.12
C ALA A 1091 -56.33 29.34 -62.39
N VAL A 1092 -57.41 28.79 -62.96
CA VAL A 1092 -58.79 28.96 -62.46
C VAL A 1092 -59.47 27.60 -62.27
N LEU A 1093 -60.17 27.43 -61.15
CA LEU A 1093 -60.94 26.22 -60.86
C LEU A 1093 -62.23 26.16 -61.72
N GLU A 1094 -62.24 25.28 -62.72
CA GLU A 1094 -63.38 25.02 -63.60
C GLU A 1094 -64.48 24.21 -62.89
N GLY A 1095 -64.10 23.29 -62.01
CA GLY A 1095 -65.02 22.51 -61.19
C GLY A 1095 -64.34 21.44 -60.34
N VAL A 1096 -65.11 20.80 -59.45
CA VAL A 1096 -64.63 19.68 -58.62
C VAL A 1096 -65.59 18.50 -58.76
N ALA A 1097 -65.07 17.34 -59.15
CA ALA A 1097 -65.84 16.12 -59.37
C ALA A 1097 -65.10 14.89 -58.82
N GLY A 1098 -65.75 14.10 -57.96
CA GLY A 1098 -65.20 12.83 -57.48
C GLY A 1098 -63.93 12.91 -56.61
N GLY A 1099 -63.54 14.10 -56.14
CA GLY A 1099 -62.26 14.35 -55.46
C GLY A 1099 -61.16 14.91 -56.36
N ALA A 1100 -61.44 15.07 -57.67
CA ALA A 1100 -60.57 15.74 -58.61
C ALA A 1100 -61.01 17.18 -58.87
N SER A 1101 -60.06 18.11 -58.85
CA SER A 1101 -60.21 19.50 -59.26
C SER A 1101 -59.83 19.64 -60.73
N SER A 1102 -60.75 20.14 -61.55
CA SER A 1102 -60.44 20.55 -62.93
C SER A 1102 -60.00 22.01 -62.90
N VAL A 1103 -58.80 22.27 -63.37
CA VAL A 1103 -58.15 23.58 -63.35
C VAL A 1103 -57.85 23.98 -64.79
N VAL A 1104 -58.37 25.12 -65.24
CA VAL A 1104 -58.11 25.69 -66.56
C VAL A 1104 -56.97 26.71 -66.43
N ILE A 1105 -56.04 26.64 -67.37
CA ILE A 1105 -54.93 27.57 -67.52
C ILE A 1105 -55.11 28.24 -68.89
N GLU A 1106 -55.46 29.54 -68.90
CA GLU A 1106 -55.58 30.34 -70.13
C GLU A 1106 -54.34 31.21 -70.34
N GLY A 1107 -53.86 31.26 -71.59
CA GLY A 1107 -52.82 32.20 -72.02
C GLY A 1107 -51.41 31.59 -72.13
N ASP A 1108 -50.41 32.39 -71.76
CA ASP A 1108 -48.98 32.12 -71.92
C ASP A 1108 -48.29 31.63 -70.61
N ALA A 1109 -49.08 31.22 -69.62
CA ALA A 1109 -48.58 30.74 -68.33
C ALA A 1109 -47.84 29.40 -68.45
N HIS A 1110 -46.52 29.44 -68.26
CA HIS A 1110 -45.61 28.31 -68.34
C HIS A 1110 -45.69 27.34 -67.15
N THR A 1111 -46.06 27.85 -65.98
CA THR A 1111 -46.30 27.11 -64.74
C THR A 1111 -47.53 27.69 -64.04
N PHE A 1112 -48.09 26.95 -63.09
CA PHE A 1112 -49.11 27.47 -62.17
C PHE A 1112 -48.84 26.99 -60.74
N SER A 1113 -49.41 27.67 -59.75
CA SER A 1113 -49.31 27.25 -58.35
C SER A 1113 -50.67 27.12 -57.67
N GLY A 1114 -50.69 26.59 -56.47
CA GLY A 1114 -51.85 26.57 -55.60
C GLY A 1114 -51.57 25.90 -54.25
N GLU A 1115 -52.39 26.20 -53.26
CA GLU A 1115 -52.33 25.53 -51.96
C GLU A 1115 -53.16 24.24 -51.97
N LEU A 1116 -52.51 23.12 -51.61
CA LEU A 1116 -53.18 21.88 -51.32
C LEU A 1116 -53.41 21.74 -49.81
N PHE A 1117 -54.65 21.88 -49.39
CA PHE A 1117 -55.09 21.64 -48.01
C PHE A 1117 -55.36 20.16 -47.80
N VAL A 1118 -54.44 19.47 -47.11
CA VAL A 1118 -54.56 18.04 -46.76
C VAL A 1118 -55.09 17.89 -45.33
N SER A 1119 -56.04 16.98 -45.11
CA SER A 1119 -56.71 16.80 -43.79
C SER A 1119 -56.32 15.48 -43.11
N GLY A 1120 -55.33 15.52 -42.20
CA GLY A 1120 -54.84 14.34 -41.49
C GLY A 1120 -55.79 13.79 -40.42
N ARG A 1121 -55.57 12.54 -39.97
CA ARG A 1121 -56.42 11.83 -38.97
C ARG A 1121 -56.73 12.59 -37.69
N ALA A 1122 -55.80 13.43 -37.21
CA ALA A 1122 -55.97 14.22 -35.99
C ALA A 1122 -56.82 15.50 -36.16
N GLY A 1123 -57.28 15.80 -37.38
CA GLY A 1123 -57.96 17.07 -37.69
C GLY A 1123 -57.01 18.24 -37.99
N GLN A 1124 -55.70 18.03 -37.85
CA GLN A 1124 -54.67 18.92 -38.36
C GLN A 1124 -54.82 19.07 -39.88
N ARG A 1125 -54.75 20.31 -40.36
CA ARG A 1125 -54.67 20.63 -41.79
C ARG A 1125 -53.27 21.13 -42.11
N VAL A 1126 -52.70 20.60 -43.18
CA VAL A 1126 -51.42 21.08 -43.74
C VAL A 1126 -51.73 21.75 -45.07
N ALA A 1127 -51.32 23.00 -45.23
CA ALA A 1127 -51.40 23.73 -46.50
C ALA A 1127 -50.06 23.57 -47.23
N VAL A 1128 -50.00 22.64 -48.19
CA VAL A 1128 -48.79 22.37 -48.96
C VAL A 1128 -48.80 23.27 -50.21
N PRO A 1129 -47.84 24.19 -50.38
CA PRO A 1129 -47.75 24.98 -51.60
C PRO A 1129 -47.21 24.10 -52.73
N LEU A 1130 -47.96 23.97 -53.82
CA LEU A 1130 -47.55 23.21 -55.00
C LEU A 1130 -47.34 24.16 -56.18
N THR A 1131 -46.23 24.01 -56.88
CA THR A 1131 -45.96 24.60 -58.20
C THR A 1131 -45.91 23.46 -59.22
N MET A 1132 -46.59 23.64 -60.34
CA MET A 1132 -46.75 22.63 -61.39
C MET A 1132 -46.37 23.23 -62.75
N GLU A 1133 -45.39 22.63 -63.42
CA GLU A 1133 -45.02 22.97 -64.80
C GLU A 1133 -46.09 22.48 -65.78
N VAL A 1134 -46.45 23.31 -66.75
CA VAL A 1134 -47.32 22.89 -67.86
C VAL A 1134 -46.46 22.02 -68.81
N PRO A 1135 -46.96 20.88 -69.31
CA PRO A 1135 -46.18 19.99 -70.18
C PRO A 1135 -46.13 20.53 -71.62
N GLU A 1136 -45.33 21.56 -71.86
CA GLU A 1136 -45.22 22.28 -73.14
C GLU A 1136 -44.03 21.81 -73.99
N VAL A 1137 -44.22 21.79 -75.30
CA VAL A 1137 -43.11 21.79 -76.27
C VAL A 1137 -42.71 23.25 -76.51
N ARG A 1138 -41.52 23.65 -76.04
CA ARG A 1138 -40.93 24.98 -76.31
C ARG A 1138 -39.79 24.86 -77.32
N TRP A 1139 -39.57 25.91 -78.09
CA TRP A 1139 -38.44 26.00 -79.02
C TRP A 1139 -37.79 27.39 -78.97
N ARG A 1140 -36.49 27.45 -79.28
CA ARG A 1140 -35.70 28.68 -79.40
C ARG A 1140 -34.68 28.50 -80.52
N LEU A 1141 -34.34 29.57 -81.24
CA LEU A 1141 -33.21 29.60 -82.18
C LEU A 1141 -32.09 30.46 -81.61
N GLU A 1142 -30.87 29.97 -81.71
CA GLU A 1142 -29.66 30.65 -81.25
C GLU A 1142 -28.78 30.95 -82.47
N ALA A 1143 -28.54 32.23 -82.75
CA ALA A 1143 -27.79 32.70 -83.93
C ALA A 1143 -26.53 33.47 -83.51
N SER A 1144 -25.42 33.21 -84.21
CA SER A 1144 -24.06 33.60 -83.81
C SER A 1144 -23.78 35.12 -83.71
N ASP A 1145 -24.55 35.93 -84.44
CA ASP A 1145 -24.31 37.37 -84.65
C ASP A 1145 -25.32 38.28 -83.89
N ARG A 1146 -25.89 37.82 -82.77
CA ARG A 1146 -26.75 38.64 -81.90
C ARG A 1146 -26.20 38.75 -80.48
N ASP A 1147 -26.17 39.99 -79.96
CA ASP A 1147 -25.75 40.29 -78.58
C ASP A 1147 -26.72 39.79 -77.49
N ALA A 1148 -27.92 39.34 -77.88
CA ALA A 1148 -28.93 38.75 -77.00
C ALA A 1148 -29.53 37.48 -77.63
N PRO A 1149 -29.78 36.41 -76.86
CA PRO A 1149 -30.48 35.22 -77.35
C PRO A 1149 -31.96 35.54 -77.63
N ASP A 1150 -32.55 34.90 -78.64
CA ASP A 1150 -34.00 34.95 -78.83
C ASP A 1150 -34.72 34.26 -77.65
N GLU A 1151 -35.93 34.69 -77.29
CA GLU A 1151 -36.70 34.09 -76.18
C GLU A 1151 -37.23 32.67 -76.52
N TRP A 1152 -37.53 31.87 -75.48
CA TRP A 1152 -38.23 30.59 -75.62
C TRP A 1152 -39.68 30.79 -76.09
N ARG A 1153 -40.10 30.05 -77.12
CA ARG A 1153 -41.40 30.21 -77.78
C ARG A 1153 -42.29 28.99 -77.63
N THR A 1154 -43.56 29.26 -77.32
CA THR A 1154 -44.70 28.33 -77.30
C THR A 1154 -45.69 28.58 -78.45
N GLY A 1155 -45.36 29.50 -79.37
CA GLY A 1155 -46.16 29.81 -80.55
C GLY A 1155 -45.47 29.40 -81.85
N VAL A 1156 -46.26 29.21 -82.91
CA VAL A 1156 -45.78 29.07 -84.29
C VAL A 1156 -45.69 30.45 -84.92
N CYS A 1157 -44.50 30.83 -85.38
CA CYS A 1157 -44.27 32.08 -86.11
C CYS A 1157 -43.55 31.83 -87.44
N GLU A 1158 -43.60 32.81 -88.34
CA GLU A 1158 -42.77 32.84 -89.54
C GLU A 1158 -41.41 33.49 -89.24
N LEU A 1159 -40.35 33.01 -89.89
CA LEU A 1159 -38.97 33.48 -89.75
C LEU A 1159 -38.28 33.57 -91.11
N TRP A 1160 -37.50 34.63 -91.33
CA TRP A 1160 -36.72 34.84 -92.55
C TRP A 1160 -35.47 33.97 -92.62
N TRP A 1161 -35.30 33.26 -93.74
CA TRP A 1161 -34.25 32.26 -93.98
C TRP A 1161 -33.54 32.42 -95.34
N GLY A 1162 -33.57 33.64 -95.90
CA GLY A 1162 -32.86 34.02 -97.13
C GLY A 1162 -31.33 33.98 -97.00
N ASP A 1163 -30.60 34.43 -98.03
CA ASP A 1163 -29.15 34.27 -98.11
C ASP A 1163 -28.37 34.98 -96.99
N ASP A 1164 -28.77 36.19 -96.63
CA ASP A 1164 -28.17 36.99 -95.54
C ASP A 1164 -28.78 36.70 -94.14
N SER A 1165 -29.55 35.61 -93.98
CA SER A 1165 -30.18 35.31 -92.69
C SER A 1165 -29.20 34.68 -91.69
N ALA A 1166 -29.02 35.35 -90.54
CA ALA A 1166 -28.28 34.84 -89.38
C ALA A 1166 -28.78 33.47 -88.89
N TYR A 1167 -30.04 33.10 -89.19
CA TYR A 1167 -30.60 31.81 -88.82
C TYR A 1167 -30.04 30.62 -89.62
N ARG A 1168 -29.32 30.85 -90.73
CA ARG A 1168 -28.73 29.75 -91.54
C ARG A 1168 -27.69 28.90 -90.80
N GLN A 1169 -26.96 29.49 -89.86
CA GLN A 1169 -26.03 28.77 -88.98
C GLN A 1169 -26.60 28.53 -87.58
N ALA A 1170 -27.86 28.91 -87.33
CA ALA A 1170 -28.45 28.84 -86.01
C ALA A 1170 -28.65 27.41 -85.51
N VAL A 1171 -28.73 27.30 -84.19
CA VAL A 1171 -29.02 26.05 -83.49
C VAL A 1171 -30.43 26.12 -82.94
N LEU A 1172 -31.24 25.11 -83.25
CA LEU A 1172 -32.57 24.92 -82.67
C LEU A 1172 -32.43 24.24 -81.33
N LEU A 1173 -32.85 24.93 -80.29
CA LEU A 1173 -33.02 24.41 -78.95
C LEU A 1173 -34.48 23.99 -78.78
N LEU A 1174 -34.70 22.78 -78.27
CA LEU A 1174 -36.00 22.24 -77.95
C LEU A 1174 -36.06 21.91 -76.47
N GLN A 1175 -37.21 22.17 -75.85
CA GLN A 1175 -37.61 21.65 -74.55
C GLN A 1175 -38.94 20.91 -74.71
N VAL A 1176 -39.04 19.72 -74.15
CA VAL A 1176 -40.25 18.88 -74.13
C VAL A 1176 -40.47 18.32 -72.73
N PRO A 1177 -41.71 17.89 -72.40
CA PRO A 1177 -42.00 17.19 -71.14
C PRO A 1177 -41.35 15.80 -71.11
N ASP A 1178 -41.32 15.20 -69.92
CA ASP A 1178 -40.54 13.99 -69.57
C ASP A 1178 -40.31 12.97 -70.73
N PRO A 1179 -39.07 12.85 -71.26
CA PRO A 1179 -38.82 12.14 -72.52
C PRO A 1179 -38.49 10.64 -72.34
N VAL A 1180 -38.91 9.99 -71.25
CA VAL A 1180 -38.50 8.61 -70.92
C VAL A 1180 -38.89 7.60 -72.02
N GLY A 1181 -37.92 7.24 -72.85
CA GLY A 1181 -38.08 6.33 -73.99
C GLY A 1181 -38.59 6.98 -75.28
N ALA A 1182 -38.74 8.31 -75.33
CA ALA A 1182 -39.37 8.98 -76.46
C ALA A 1182 -38.43 9.16 -77.68
N SER A 1183 -38.72 8.48 -78.79
CA SER A 1183 -37.98 8.70 -80.05
C SER A 1183 -38.53 9.93 -80.77
N ALA A 1184 -37.71 10.97 -80.95
CA ALA A 1184 -38.12 12.23 -81.57
C ALA A 1184 -37.53 12.46 -82.96
N ARG A 1185 -38.24 13.20 -83.82
CA ARG A 1185 -37.81 13.56 -85.18
C ARG A 1185 -38.27 14.97 -85.56
N ILE A 1186 -37.37 15.79 -86.07
CA ILE A 1186 -37.70 17.05 -86.76
C ILE A 1186 -37.85 16.76 -88.24
N SER A 1187 -38.92 17.26 -88.86
CA SER A 1187 -39.24 17.08 -90.28
C SER A 1187 -39.68 18.40 -90.91
N LEU A 1188 -39.38 18.59 -92.19
CA LEU A 1188 -39.98 19.65 -92.99
C LEU A 1188 -41.36 19.20 -93.48
N ASP A 1189 -42.36 20.07 -93.33
CA ASP A 1189 -43.76 19.89 -93.74
C ASP A 1189 -44.42 18.60 -93.23
N GLY A 1190 -43.89 18.05 -92.13
CA GLY A 1190 -44.33 16.80 -91.52
C GLY A 1190 -43.80 15.51 -92.16
N ASP A 1191 -43.00 15.57 -93.23
CA ASP A 1191 -42.48 14.35 -93.90
C ASP A 1191 -41.46 13.62 -93.02
N GLN A 1192 -41.92 12.51 -92.43
CA GLN A 1192 -41.11 11.66 -91.57
C GLN A 1192 -40.00 10.90 -92.34
N ALA A 1193 -40.04 10.83 -93.67
CA ALA A 1193 -39.01 10.17 -94.49
C ALA A 1193 -37.73 11.02 -94.65
N GLN A 1194 -37.84 12.35 -94.59
CA GLN A 1194 -36.71 13.29 -94.69
C GLN A 1194 -36.32 13.93 -93.34
N GLY A 1195 -36.89 13.45 -92.23
CA GLY A 1195 -36.68 14.05 -90.91
C GLY A 1195 -35.44 13.54 -90.17
N VAL A 1196 -34.76 14.46 -89.48
CA VAL A 1196 -33.58 14.18 -88.64
C VAL A 1196 -34.01 13.73 -87.24
N SER A 1197 -33.40 12.64 -86.76
CA SER A 1197 -33.65 12.13 -85.40
C SER A 1197 -33.06 13.08 -84.36
N VAL A 1198 -33.80 13.38 -83.30
CA VAL A 1198 -33.30 14.20 -82.18
C VAL A 1198 -33.22 13.36 -80.90
N SER A 1199 -32.09 13.49 -80.22
CA SER A 1199 -31.80 12.86 -78.93
C SER A 1199 -32.00 13.89 -77.82
N PHE A 1200 -33.00 13.68 -76.97
CA PHE A 1200 -33.22 14.49 -75.78
C PHE A 1200 -32.33 14.02 -74.62
N ARG A 1201 -31.76 14.97 -73.87
CA ARG A 1201 -31.14 14.77 -72.54
C ARG A 1201 -31.93 15.64 -71.56
N ASP A 1202 -32.52 15.03 -70.54
CA ASP A 1202 -33.31 15.69 -69.49
C ASP A 1202 -34.33 16.72 -70.02
N GLY A 1203 -35.17 16.27 -70.96
CA GLY A 1203 -36.22 17.08 -71.60
C GLY A 1203 -35.73 18.10 -72.63
N ARG A 1204 -34.43 18.35 -72.76
CA ARG A 1204 -33.87 19.35 -73.69
C ARG A 1204 -33.02 18.73 -74.80
N ALA A 1205 -32.93 19.40 -75.95
CA ALA A 1205 -32.12 18.98 -77.10
C ALA A 1205 -31.59 20.17 -77.89
N ARG A 1206 -30.43 19.98 -78.52
CA ARG A 1206 -29.69 20.98 -79.30
C ARG A 1206 -29.44 20.44 -80.71
N VAL A 1207 -29.97 21.11 -81.73
CA VAL A 1207 -30.01 20.62 -83.12
C VAL A 1207 -29.49 21.68 -84.10
N PRO A 1208 -28.36 21.48 -84.80
CA PRO A 1208 -27.86 22.44 -85.78
C PRO A 1208 -28.80 22.56 -87.00
N MET A 1209 -29.20 23.76 -87.40
CA MET A 1209 -30.11 23.94 -88.54
C MET A 1209 -29.42 23.87 -89.90
N ALA A 1210 -28.10 24.03 -89.95
CA ALA A 1210 -27.31 23.93 -91.19
C ALA A 1210 -27.53 22.62 -91.98
N GLN A 1211 -27.84 21.52 -91.29
CA GLN A 1211 -28.15 20.21 -91.89
C GLN A 1211 -29.40 20.21 -92.79
N PHE A 1212 -30.29 21.20 -92.65
CA PHE A 1212 -31.48 21.36 -93.48
C PHE A 1212 -31.26 22.31 -94.68
N GLY A 1213 -30.07 22.91 -94.84
CA GLY A 1213 -29.77 23.94 -95.85
C GLY A 1213 -30.18 23.57 -97.27
N ASP A 1214 -29.70 22.43 -97.78
CA ASP A 1214 -30.03 21.93 -99.13
C ASP A 1214 -31.54 21.71 -99.31
N SER A 1215 -32.21 21.20 -98.26
CA SER A 1215 -33.64 20.90 -98.27
C SER A 1215 -34.52 22.15 -98.21
N LEU A 1216 -34.02 23.23 -97.61
CA LEU A 1216 -34.65 24.55 -97.62
C LEU A 1216 -34.44 25.26 -98.97
N ALA A 1217 -33.22 25.26 -99.51
CA ALA A 1217 -32.87 25.91 -100.78
C ALA A 1217 -33.64 25.34 -101.97
N ALA A 1218 -33.74 24.01 -102.07
CA ALA A 1218 -34.50 23.31 -103.11
C ALA A 1218 -36.04 23.34 -102.91
N GLY A 1219 -36.53 23.94 -101.82
CA GLY A 1219 -37.92 23.86 -101.38
C GLY A 1219 -38.90 24.85 -102.00
N ALA A 1220 -40.12 24.79 -101.48
CA ALA A 1220 -41.12 25.85 -101.60
C ALA A 1220 -40.70 27.12 -100.82
N PRO A 1221 -41.26 28.31 -101.15
CA PRO A 1221 -40.89 29.60 -100.52
C PRO A 1221 -41.11 29.66 -99.01
N LEU A 1222 -42.07 28.90 -98.48
CA LEU A 1222 -42.37 28.77 -97.06
C LEU A 1222 -42.39 27.27 -96.69
N ARG A 1223 -41.65 26.88 -95.64
CA ARG A 1223 -41.52 25.49 -95.15
C ARG A 1223 -41.86 25.42 -93.66
N THR A 1224 -42.58 24.40 -93.21
CA THR A 1224 -42.95 24.26 -91.78
C THR A 1224 -42.06 23.24 -91.08
N PHE A 1225 -41.26 23.68 -90.09
CA PHE A 1225 -40.55 22.76 -89.21
C PHE A 1225 -41.54 22.12 -88.23
N SER A 1226 -41.58 20.79 -88.20
CA SER A 1226 -42.50 20.01 -87.36
C SER A 1226 -41.74 19.00 -86.51
N LEU A 1227 -42.10 18.89 -85.23
CA LEU A 1227 -41.57 17.91 -84.29
C LEU A 1227 -42.56 16.76 -84.14
N ALA A 1228 -42.10 15.54 -84.42
CA ALA A 1228 -42.80 14.31 -84.07
C ALA A 1228 -42.18 13.71 -82.80
N LEU A 1229 -43.02 13.44 -81.80
CA LEU A 1229 -42.68 12.76 -80.55
C LEU A 1229 -43.39 11.42 -80.51
N ARG A 1230 -42.64 10.33 -80.26
CA ARG A 1230 -43.21 9.00 -80.04
C ARG A 1230 -43.16 8.63 -78.56
N ASP A 1231 -44.31 8.46 -77.96
CA ASP A 1231 -44.50 7.86 -76.64
C ASP A 1231 -45.01 6.40 -76.80
N ALA A 1232 -44.59 5.53 -75.89
CA ALA A 1232 -45.04 4.14 -75.82
C ALA A 1232 -46.50 3.98 -75.39
N SER A 1233 -47.08 4.98 -74.70
CA SER A 1233 -48.45 4.95 -74.19
C SER A 1233 -49.48 5.64 -75.11
N THR A 1234 -49.14 6.81 -75.68
CA THR A 1234 -50.03 7.61 -76.54
C THR A 1234 -49.74 7.51 -78.04
N GLY A 1235 -48.61 6.93 -78.46
CA GLY A 1235 -48.25 6.74 -79.86
C GLY A 1235 -47.38 7.87 -80.44
N VAL A 1236 -47.56 8.22 -81.72
CA VAL A 1236 -46.83 9.33 -82.34
C VAL A 1236 -47.72 10.57 -82.37
N GLN A 1237 -47.29 11.61 -81.67
CA GLN A 1237 -47.89 12.94 -81.73
C GLN A 1237 -46.97 13.86 -82.55
N THR A 1238 -47.54 14.77 -83.35
CA THR A 1238 -46.76 15.68 -84.22
C THR A 1238 -47.37 17.07 -84.20
N GLY A 1239 -46.54 18.10 -84.03
CA GLY A 1239 -46.95 19.51 -84.11
C GLY A 1239 -45.91 20.39 -84.82
N ALA A 1240 -46.34 21.55 -85.29
CA ALA A 1240 -45.45 22.55 -85.87
C ALA A 1240 -44.64 23.28 -84.78
N LEU A 1241 -43.43 23.73 -85.14
CA LEU A 1241 -42.59 24.59 -84.31
C LEU A 1241 -42.61 26.02 -84.86
N PHE A 1242 -42.12 26.20 -86.09
CA PHE A 1242 -42.04 27.48 -86.79
C PHE A 1242 -42.09 27.28 -88.30
N ARG A 1243 -42.30 28.36 -89.05
CA ARG A 1243 -42.25 28.38 -90.52
C ARG A 1243 -41.03 29.17 -90.98
N ALA A 1244 -40.20 28.57 -91.83
CA ALA A 1244 -39.04 29.22 -92.43
C ALA A 1244 -39.38 29.70 -93.84
N ARG A 1245 -39.28 31.01 -94.08
CA ARG A 1245 -39.44 31.63 -95.40
C ARG A 1245 -38.08 31.76 -96.07
N THR A 1246 -37.89 31.07 -97.20
CA THR A 1246 -36.62 30.97 -97.92
C THR A 1246 -36.49 31.94 -99.08
N ARG A 1247 -37.60 32.57 -99.50
CA ARG A 1247 -37.67 33.54 -100.61
C ARG A 1247 -38.66 34.65 -100.26
N TRP A 1248 -38.31 35.89 -100.64
CA TRP A 1248 -39.18 37.06 -100.51
C TRP A 1248 -40.36 36.90 -101.47
N GLU A 1249 -41.57 37.22 -101.00
CA GLU A 1249 -42.79 37.19 -101.80
C GLU A 1249 -43.55 38.50 -101.66
N ALA A 1250 -43.70 39.23 -102.77
CA ALA A 1250 -44.70 40.28 -102.88
C ALA A 1250 -46.08 39.63 -103.06
N VAL A 1251 -46.94 39.77 -102.05
CA VAL A 1251 -48.34 39.33 -102.07
C VAL A 1251 -49.28 40.53 -102.17
N HIS A 1252 -50.56 40.29 -102.40
CA HIS A 1252 -51.58 41.35 -102.57
C HIS A 1252 -51.23 42.45 -103.59
N ILE A 1253 -50.40 42.11 -104.59
CA ILE A 1253 -49.94 43.05 -105.63
C ILE A 1253 -51.15 43.64 -106.39
N SER A 1254 -51.31 44.95 -106.31
CA SER A 1254 -52.27 45.71 -107.11
C SER A 1254 -51.55 46.85 -107.84
N CYS A 1255 -51.78 46.96 -109.15
CA CYS A 1255 -51.19 48.00 -109.99
C CYS A 1255 -52.29 48.81 -110.67
N GLN A 1256 -52.22 50.13 -110.55
CA GLN A 1256 -53.14 51.07 -111.20
C GLN A 1256 -52.36 51.86 -112.26
N GLN A 1257 -52.95 51.99 -113.45
CA GLN A 1257 -52.36 52.71 -114.57
C GLN A 1257 -53.02 54.09 -114.71
N SER A 1258 -52.19 55.13 -114.78
CA SER A 1258 -52.58 56.49 -115.14
C SER A 1258 -51.71 56.99 -116.31
N ALA A 1259 -52.06 58.13 -116.91
CA ALA A 1259 -51.31 58.71 -118.01
C ALA A 1259 -51.24 60.23 -117.84
N GLU A 1260 -50.03 60.79 -117.93
CA GLU A 1260 -49.77 62.23 -117.89
C GLU A 1260 -49.08 62.65 -119.18
N GLY A 1261 -49.84 63.23 -120.11
CA GLY A 1261 -49.33 63.58 -121.44
C GLY A 1261 -49.06 62.36 -122.29
N ASP A 1262 -47.83 62.22 -122.77
CA ASP A 1262 -47.36 61.05 -123.54
C ASP A 1262 -46.79 59.93 -122.64
N ASP A 1263 -46.61 60.18 -121.33
CA ASP A 1263 -46.05 59.22 -120.38
C ASP A 1263 -47.14 58.38 -119.68
N ILE A 1264 -46.84 57.10 -119.48
CA ILE A 1264 -47.68 56.14 -118.74
C ILE A 1264 -47.08 55.91 -117.36
N ILE A 1265 -47.86 56.16 -116.32
CA ILE A 1265 -47.48 55.96 -114.91
C ILE A 1265 -48.18 54.68 -114.40
N LEU A 1266 -47.45 53.88 -113.62
CA LEU A 1266 -47.90 52.62 -113.05
C LEU A 1266 -47.66 52.61 -111.54
N ASP A 1267 -48.69 52.94 -110.77
CA ASP A 1267 -48.65 52.89 -109.31
C ASP A 1267 -48.92 51.46 -108.85
N ALA A 1268 -47.87 50.75 -108.45
CA ALA A 1268 -47.94 49.41 -107.90
C ALA A 1268 -47.78 49.42 -106.38
N THR A 1269 -48.68 48.72 -105.68
CA THR A 1269 -48.61 48.47 -104.23
C THR A 1269 -48.68 46.98 -103.98
N TRP A 1270 -47.96 46.50 -102.98
CA TRP A 1270 -47.92 45.11 -102.57
C TRP A 1270 -47.60 45.02 -101.08
N GLU A 1271 -47.86 43.86 -100.48
CA GLU A 1271 -47.41 43.50 -99.14
C GLU A 1271 -46.19 42.59 -99.28
N GLU A 1272 -45.14 42.84 -98.48
CA GLU A 1272 -43.88 42.12 -98.56
C GLU A 1272 -43.79 41.07 -97.44
N LEU A 1273 -43.70 39.79 -97.82
CA LEU A 1273 -43.44 38.71 -96.89
C LEU A 1273 -41.96 38.30 -96.96
N GLY A 1274 -41.24 38.46 -95.86
CA GLY A 1274 -39.84 38.05 -95.71
C GLY A 1274 -38.80 39.17 -95.64
N LEU A 1275 -39.13 40.29 -94.97
CA LEU A 1275 -38.20 41.34 -94.57
C LEU A 1275 -38.45 41.75 -93.11
#